data_AF-A0A5N5T0P5-F1
#
_entry.id   AF-A0A5N5T0P5-F1
#
_cell.length_a   1.000
_cell.length_b   1.000
_cell.length_c   1.000
_cell.angle_alpha   90.00
_cell.angle_beta   90.00
_cell.angle_gamma   90.00
#
_symmetry.space_group_name_H-M   'P 1'
#
loop_
_entity.id
_entity.type
_entity.pdbx_description
1 polymer ?
#
loop_
_entity_poly.entity_id
_entity_poly.type
_entity_poly.pdbx_seq_one_letter_code
_entity_poly.pdbx_strand_id
1 'polypeptide(L)'
;MKVAAILLLVVATASAWPNFALNDQVEVPTAKKQQDVLRLLYKVNEPIRSAFKELKNAAENFNPAADLSHYTDGGKAVKKLLHEIEDHRVLEKHHYFSLFNNRHREEALLLFDVLIHSDDWNTAVANAAYFRERLNEGVFVYAIYVTVIHAKLADHIVLPPLYEITPHLFTNSEVINQAYSAKMTQTPGKFHMSFTGTKRNPEQRVAYFGEDIGLNVHHVTWHMDYPFWWKDSYGYHLDRKGELFFWVHHQLTVRFDSERLSNHLNLVDELYWDRPIVEGFAPHTTYKYGGEFPSRPDNVRFSDVDGVARIRDLIITESRIRDAIAHGYVTGHDGERIDIRNEHGIDVLGDVIESSEYSPNPEYYGQLHNLAHIILGRQGDPHGKFNMPPGVMEHFETATRDPAFFRLHKYMDNIFKEHKDSLPSYTAQDVEFPGVAVNTVVVSRLNHEPFTLTFDVTNNNGGDLFATFRVFLCPRHDANGILFTLNEGLHAGDNHVERKSSDASTTVPDIPSFHTLIEKADAAVASGSDLDLSEYTRSCGIPNRLLLPKGNTEGLDFALVVAVTDGSKDAAIEGLEKDEHGGTHAQCGIHGEVYPDKRPLGFPLDRQIPDERVLLKFPNIHKEVKQQDVLRLLNKVNEPIRTYFKDLKDASENFNPAADTSHYTDGGAAVKKLLKEIEDHKVLEKHHYFSLFNNRHREEALFLFEVLIHCDDWNTGIANAAYFRERLNEGVFVYAIYTAVIHAPIADHIVLPPLYEITPHLFTNSEIINEAYSAKMTQTPGKFHMSFTGTKRNPEQRVAYFGEDIGLNVHHVTWHMDYPFWWKDSYGYHLDRKGELFFWVHHQLTVRFDSERLSNHLNLVDELYWDRPIVEGFAPHTTYKYGGEFPSRPDNVRFSDVDGVARIRDLIITESRIRDAIAHGYVTGHDGERIDIRNEHGIDVLGDVIESSEYSPNPEYYGQLHNLAHIILGRQGDPRGKFNMPPGVMEHFETATRDPAFFRLHKYMDNIFKEHKDSLPPYTVQEVEFPGVNINSVGIKGELKTFFEDFEFDLTMAVDDTQDIKDVPISAIVSRLNHKPFTFTADVSNNNGEDVFATFRVFLCPRYDANGILFTLNEGLHAGDNHVERESSQASTTVPDIPSYNTLVQKADAAVESGSDLDLSEFSRGCGIPNRLLLPKGRPEGLEFALVIAVTDGSKDAAIEGLEKNERGGSHAQCGIHGEIYPDKRPLGFPLDRQIPDERALLKFHNVYKETVTIVFDDHHDDH
;
A
#
# COMPACT_ATOMS: atom_id res chain seq x y z
N MET A 1 22.17 96.83 18.23
CA MET A 1 22.42 95.92 17.09
C MET A 1 23.30 94.77 17.57
N LYS A 2 22.95 93.50 17.26
CA LYS A 2 23.60 92.22 17.65
C LYS A 2 23.05 91.38 18.82
N VAL A 3 21.84 91.65 19.35
CA VAL A 3 21.17 90.70 20.27
C VAL A 3 19.77 90.30 19.80
N ALA A 4 19.10 91.11 18.97
CA ALA A 4 17.77 90.80 18.42
C ALA A 4 17.78 89.91 17.16
N ALA A 5 18.95 89.66 16.55
CA ALA A 5 19.06 88.85 15.32
C ALA A 5 19.28 87.35 15.57
N ILE A 6 19.66 86.94 16.79
CA ILE A 6 19.90 85.53 17.12
C ILE A 6 18.62 84.86 17.64
N LEU A 7 17.70 85.60 18.27
CA LEU A 7 16.41 85.02 18.70
C LEU A 7 15.44 84.76 17.54
N LEU A 8 15.48 85.51 16.45
CA LEU A 8 14.66 85.24 15.27
C LEU A 8 15.23 84.13 14.37
N LEU A 9 16.52 83.82 14.46
CA LEU A 9 17.13 82.69 13.77
C LEU A 9 16.95 81.37 14.55
N VAL A 10 16.82 81.40 15.88
CA VAL A 10 16.50 80.20 16.69
C VAL A 10 15.01 79.87 16.68
N VAL A 11 14.12 80.83 16.40
CA VAL A 11 12.67 80.58 16.27
C VAL A 11 12.27 80.23 14.82
N ALA A 12 13.03 80.67 13.81
CA ALA A 12 12.78 80.32 12.41
C ALA A 12 13.41 78.99 11.95
N THR A 13 14.37 78.41 12.69
CA THR A 13 14.82 77.02 12.47
C THR A 13 14.02 75.99 13.29
N ALA A 14 13.18 76.44 14.23
CA ALA A 14 12.28 75.59 15.02
C ALA A 14 10.89 75.40 14.37
N SER A 15 10.64 75.93 13.17
CA SER A 15 9.33 75.91 12.50
C SER A 15 9.36 75.43 11.04
N ALA A 16 10.43 74.74 10.63
CA ALA A 16 10.52 74.05 9.34
C ALA A 16 10.99 72.59 9.49
N TRP A 17 10.68 71.96 10.62
CA TRP A 17 10.73 70.51 10.76
C TRP A 17 9.29 70.04 10.83
N PRO A 18 8.84 69.11 9.97
CA PRO A 18 7.57 68.45 10.22
C PRO A 18 7.71 67.79 11.59
N ASN A 19 6.92 68.25 12.56
CA ASN A 19 6.71 67.50 13.79
C ASN A 19 6.25 66.10 13.37
N PHE A 20 7.15 65.12 13.40
CA PHE A 20 6.76 63.78 13.82
C PHE A 20 6.36 63.92 15.29
N ALA A 21 5.15 64.44 15.52
CA ALA A 21 4.44 64.06 16.73
C ALA A 21 4.14 62.57 16.53
N LEU A 22 5.12 61.72 16.84
CA LEU A 22 4.89 60.34 17.21
C LEU A 22 3.89 60.44 18.37
N ASN A 23 2.63 60.21 18.04
CA ASN A 23 1.53 60.39 18.97
C ASN A 23 1.59 59.17 19.89
N ASP A 24 2.26 59.29 21.04
CA ASP A 24 2.57 58.22 22.01
C ASP A 24 1.33 57.52 22.63
N GLN A 25 0.12 57.67 22.10
CA GLN A 25 -1.12 57.19 22.74
C GLN A 25 -2.18 56.55 21.82
N VAL A 26 -1.87 56.16 20.58
CA VAL A 26 -2.81 55.38 19.76
C VAL A 26 -2.14 54.10 19.29
N GLU A 27 -2.62 52.97 19.80
CA GLU A 27 -2.23 51.64 19.35
C GLU A 27 -2.54 51.49 17.85
N VAL A 28 -1.54 51.12 17.05
CA VAL A 28 -1.71 50.99 15.59
C VAL A 28 -2.51 49.71 15.31
N PRO A 29 -3.68 49.78 14.64
CA PRO A 29 -4.50 48.59 14.37
C PRO A 29 -3.75 47.54 13.53
N THR A 30 -3.98 46.25 13.79
CA THR A 30 -3.35 45.14 13.06
C THR A 30 -3.53 45.25 11.54
N ALA A 31 -4.69 45.69 11.06
CA ALA A 31 -4.93 45.93 9.64
C ALA A 31 -3.97 46.96 9.03
N LYS A 32 -3.63 48.02 9.79
CA LYS A 32 -2.67 49.05 9.36
C LYS A 32 -1.24 48.52 9.40
N LYS A 33 -0.88 47.79 10.45
CA LYS A 33 0.42 47.10 10.54
C LYS A 33 0.63 46.15 9.35
N GLN A 34 -0.38 45.34 9.03
CA GLN A 34 -0.38 44.43 7.88
C GLN A 34 -0.18 45.20 6.57
N GLN A 35 -0.93 46.29 6.38
CA GLN A 35 -0.81 47.14 5.20
C GLN A 35 0.60 47.72 5.05
N ASP A 36 1.24 48.15 6.14
CA ASP A 36 2.59 48.74 6.11
C ASP A 36 3.65 47.72 5.67
N VAL A 37 3.64 46.51 6.24
CA VAL A 37 4.56 45.42 5.88
C VAL A 37 4.39 45.02 4.42
N LEU A 38 3.15 44.81 3.98
CA LEU A 38 2.86 44.47 2.59
C LEU A 38 3.36 45.54 1.62
N ARG A 39 3.21 46.83 1.96
CA ARG A 39 3.68 47.94 1.10
C ARG A 39 5.20 48.12 1.12
N LEU A 40 5.88 47.79 2.22
CA LEU A 40 7.34 47.74 2.29
C LEU A 40 7.91 46.65 1.38
N LEU A 41 7.30 45.47 1.37
CA LEU A 41 7.73 44.34 0.53
C LEU A 41 7.30 44.47 -0.93
N TYR A 42 6.31 45.33 -1.21
CA TYR A 42 5.79 45.51 -2.56
C TYR A 42 6.88 46.00 -3.52
N LYS A 43 7.19 45.17 -4.51
CA LYS A 43 8.23 45.42 -5.52
C LYS A 43 9.53 45.96 -4.90
N VAL A 44 10.13 45.20 -3.99
CA VAL A 44 11.32 45.60 -3.22
C VAL A 44 12.49 46.17 -4.05
N ASN A 45 12.62 45.73 -5.30
CA ASN A 45 13.64 46.18 -6.24
C ASN A 45 13.36 47.53 -6.92
N GLU A 46 12.21 48.14 -6.66
CA GLU A 46 11.85 49.49 -7.12
C GLU A 46 11.80 50.43 -5.89
N PRO A 47 12.07 51.74 -6.06
CA PRO A 47 11.81 52.72 -5.00
C PRO A 47 10.37 52.64 -4.49
N ILE A 48 10.15 52.99 -3.22
CA ILE A 48 8.82 53.02 -2.61
C ILE A 48 7.90 53.89 -3.47
N ARG A 49 6.72 53.35 -3.79
CA ARG A 49 5.75 54.03 -4.67
C ARG A 49 5.30 55.35 -4.05
N SER A 50 5.18 56.38 -4.89
CA SER A 50 4.64 57.69 -4.50
C SER A 50 3.19 57.62 -3.96
N ALA A 51 2.44 56.58 -4.33
CA ALA A 51 1.11 56.31 -3.78
C ALA A 51 1.14 55.95 -2.28
N PHE A 52 2.24 55.38 -1.78
CA PHE A 52 2.44 55.03 -0.38
C PHE A 52 3.04 56.21 0.38
N LYS A 53 2.28 57.31 0.46
CA LYS A 53 2.76 58.64 0.91
C LYS A 53 3.52 58.61 2.23
N GLU A 54 3.03 57.87 3.23
CA GLU A 54 3.64 57.78 4.57
C GLU A 54 5.01 57.12 4.51
N LEU A 55 5.09 55.91 3.91
CA LEU A 55 6.35 55.19 3.74
C LEU A 55 7.35 55.96 2.87
N LYS A 56 6.87 56.60 1.80
CA LYS A 56 7.71 57.41 0.92
C LYS A 56 8.31 58.62 1.66
N ASN A 57 7.48 59.31 2.45
CA ASN A 57 7.93 60.41 3.29
C ASN A 57 8.94 59.95 4.36
N ALA A 58 8.69 58.80 4.99
CA ALA A 58 9.64 58.23 5.95
C ALA A 58 10.98 57.91 5.28
N ALA A 59 10.98 57.26 4.12
CA ALA A 59 12.22 56.91 3.43
C ALA A 59 13.11 58.12 3.03
N GLU A 60 12.47 59.26 2.74
CA GLU A 60 13.14 60.50 2.32
C GLU A 60 13.56 61.39 3.50
N ASN A 61 12.70 61.51 4.52
CA ASN A 61 12.81 62.55 5.54
C ASN A 61 13.03 62.04 6.96
N PHE A 62 12.89 60.72 7.22
CA PHE A 62 13.17 60.16 8.53
C PHE A 62 14.67 60.17 8.81
N ASN A 63 15.05 60.54 10.04
CA ASN A 63 16.42 60.44 10.52
C ASN A 63 16.47 59.42 11.67
N PRO A 64 16.96 58.19 11.42
CA PRO A 64 17.02 57.14 12.43
C PRO A 64 17.82 57.49 13.68
N ALA A 65 18.74 58.45 13.59
CA ALA A 65 19.59 58.88 14.70
C ALA A 65 19.13 60.19 15.39
N ALA A 66 18.00 60.77 14.97
CA ALA A 66 17.50 62.03 15.53
C ALA A 66 17.01 61.89 16.97
N ASP A 67 16.31 60.80 17.28
CA ASP A 67 15.83 60.47 18.61
C ASP A 67 16.12 59.00 18.91
N LEU A 68 17.00 58.77 19.89
CA LEU A 68 17.45 57.43 20.25
C LEU A 68 16.64 56.85 21.41
N SER A 69 15.65 57.59 21.92
CA SER A 69 14.79 57.13 23.02
C SER A 69 13.72 56.12 22.59
N HIS A 70 13.53 55.93 21.27
CA HIS A 70 12.65 54.93 20.66
C HIS A 70 13.36 53.59 20.35
N TYR A 71 14.51 53.35 20.96
CA TYR A 71 15.23 52.09 20.81
C TYR A 71 15.64 51.53 22.18
N THR A 72 15.26 50.28 22.43
CA THR A 72 15.61 49.51 23.65
C THR A 72 17.13 49.45 23.90
N ASP A 73 17.97 49.48 22.86
CA ASP A 73 19.43 49.42 22.98
C ASP A 73 20.12 50.80 23.12
N GLY A 74 19.34 51.89 23.18
CA GLY A 74 19.82 53.28 23.20
C GLY A 74 20.36 53.75 21.84
N GLY A 75 19.94 53.11 20.75
CA GLY A 75 20.30 53.42 19.38
C GLY A 75 21.72 53.00 19.00
N LYS A 76 22.24 51.90 19.57
CA LYS A 76 23.58 51.39 19.23
C LYS A 76 23.59 50.71 17.86
N ALA A 77 22.59 49.86 17.60
CA ALA A 77 22.40 49.16 16.34
C ALA A 77 22.26 50.15 15.18
N VAL A 78 21.41 51.17 15.33
CA VAL A 78 21.14 52.14 14.26
C VAL A 78 22.37 52.97 13.94
N LYS A 79 23.15 53.39 14.94
CA LYS A 79 24.43 54.09 14.73
C LYS A 79 25.44 53.20 14.03
N LYS A 80 25.53 51.92 14.41
CA LYS A 80 26.45 50.96 13.79
C LYS A 80 26.11 50.75 12.32
N LEU A 81 24.84 50.53 11.98
CA LEU A 81 24.40 50.36 10.59
C LEU A 81 24.60 51.64 9.76
N LEU A 82 24.27 52.81 10.30
CA LEU A 82 24.54 54.09 9.63
C LEU A 82 26.04 54.27 9.36
N HIS A 83 26.90 53.89 10.29
CA HIS A 83 28.34 53.94 10.11
C HIS A 83 28.85 52.99 9.01
N GLU A 84 28.31 51.76 8.92
CA GLU A 84 28.63 50.83 7.83
C GLU A 84 28.20 51.37 6.45
N ILE A 85 27.07 52.08 6.40
CA ILE A 85 26.58 52.75 5.18
C ILE A 85 27.50 53.92 4.80
N GLU A 86 27.87 54.77 5.77
CA GLU A 86 28.77 55.92 5.58
C GLU A 86 30.16 55.47 5.12
N ASP A 87 30.66 54.36 5.66
CA ASP A 87 31.96 53.78 5.31
C ASP A 87 31.94 52.94 4.02
N HIS A 88 30.79 52.86 3.33
CA HIS A 88 30.60 52.05 2.11
C HIS A 88 30.97 50.57 2.30
N ARG A 89 30.71 50.02 3.49
CA ARG A 89 30.97 48.59 3.80
C ARG A 89 29.75 47.69 3.57
N VAL A 90 28.59 48.25 3.28
CA VAL A 90 27.36 47.52 2.96
C VAL A 90 27.38 46.96 1.54
N LEU A 91 26.65 45.87 1.32
CA LEU A 91 26.48 45.17 0.08
C LEU A 91 25.81 46.09 -0.94
N GLU A 92 26.35 46.11 -2.15
CA GLU A 92 25.82 46.94 -3.23
C GLU A 92 24.38 46.55 -3.56
N LYS A 93 23.54 47.54 -3.86
CA LYS A 93 22.18 47.30 -4.38
C LYS A 93 22.27 46.60 -5.73
N HIS A 94 21.26 45.80 -6.06
CA HIS A 94 21.24 45.01 -7.30
C HIS A 94 22.40 43.99 -7.39
N HIS A 95 22.80 43.43 -6.25
CA HIS A 95 23.74 42.31 -6.15
C HIS A 95 23.04 41.11 -5.50
N TYR A 96 23.49 39.89 -5.78
CA TYR A 96 22.96 38.70 -5.09
C TYR A 96 23.31 38.72 -3.60
N PHE A 97 22.37 38.22 -2.79
CA PHE A 97 22.50 38.00 -1.34
C PHE A 97 22.49 36.49 -1.06
N SER A 98 23.25 36.03 -0.06
CA SER A 98 23.22 34.63 0.41
C SER A 98 23.61 34.62 1.88
N LEU A 99 22.82 33.93 2.72
CA LEU A 99 23.06 33.86 4.16
C LEU A 99 24.29 33.01 4.52
N PHE A 100 24.73 32.14 3.61
CA PHE A 100 25.94 31.32 3.77
C PHE A 100 27.22 32.16 3.61
N ASN A 101 27.13 33.34 3.01
CA ASN A 101 28.21 34.31 3.03
C ASN A 101 28.22 35.07 4.36
N ASN A 102 29.29 34.92 5.14
CA ASN A 102 29.41 35.55 6.46
C ASN A 102 29.20 37.07 6.45
N ARG A 103 29.74 37.78 5.45
CA ARG A 103 29.62 39.24 5.37
C ARG A 103 28.20 39.68 5.03
N HIS A 104 27.55 38.99 4.09
CA HIS A 104 26.16 39.26 3.75
C HIS A 104 25.25 39.01 4.95
N ARG A 105 25.46 37.90 5.66
CA ARG A 105 24.73 37.57 6.89
C ARG A 105 24.89 38.65 7.95
N GLU A 106 26.13 39.07 8.26
CA GLU A 106 26.39 40.15 9.22
C GLU A 106 25.60 41.43 8.91
N GLU A 107 25.53 41.82 7.64
CA GLU A 107 24.78 43.02 7.24
C GLU A 107 23.27 42.87 7.42
N ALA A 108 22.71 41.70 7.10
CA ALA A 108 21.31 41.42 7.36
C ALA A 108 20.99 41.48 8.87
N LEU A 109 21.91 40.99 9.71
CA LEU A 109 21.79 41.08 11.17
C LEU A 109 21.88 42.52 11.68
N LEU A 110 22.67 43.40 11.04
CA LEU A 110 22.68 44.82 11.42
C LEU A 110 21.33 45.49 11.21
N LEU A 111 20.63 45.17 10.11
CA LEU A 111 19.28 45.70 9.88
C LEU A 111 18.27 45.06 10.84
N PHE A 112 18.33 43.74 11.03
CA PHE A 112 17.50 43.04 12.01
C PHE A 112 17.65 43.65 13.41
N ASP A 113 18.88 43.90 13.87
CA ASP A 113 19.17 44.52 15.16
C ASP A 113 18.50 45.90 15.29
N VAL A 114 18.46 46.71 14.22
CA VAL A 114 17.77 48.01 14.26
C VAL A 114 16.25 47.84 14.44
N LEU A 115 15.67 46.89 13.72
CA LEU A 115 14.22 46.71 13.71
C LEU A 115 13.73 46.04 15.00
N ILE A 116 14.42 45.01 15.50
CA ILE A 116 14.04 44.29 16.72
C ILE A 116 14.15 45.16 17.98
N HIS A 117 15.08 46.12 18.00
CA HIS A 117 15.24 47.05 19.12
C HIS A 117 14.35 48.29 19.03
N SER A 118 13.53 48.46 17.99
CA SER A 118 12.59 49.59 17.90
C SER A 118 11.47 49.44 18.95
N ASP A 119 11.20 50.49 19.74
CA ASP A 119 10.24 50.43 20.86
C ASP A 119 8.77 50.49 20.42
N ASP A 120 8.49 51.07 19.25
CA ASP A 120 7.15 51.27 18.73
C ASP A 120 7.05 50.99 17.21
N TRP A 121 5.82 50.68 16.77
CA TRP A 121 5.54 50.32 15.37
C TRP A 121 5.92 51.41 14.37
N ASN A 122 5.68 52.68 14.70
CA ASN A 122 5.94 53.78 13.77
C ASN A 122 7.44 53.97 13.57
N THR A 123 8.23 53.84 14.64
CA THR A 123 9.70 53.83 14.56
C THR A 123 10.21 52.66 13.74
N ALA A 124 9.71 51.44 13.99
CA ALA A 124 10.09 50.24 13.23
C ALA A 124 9.79 50.39 11.72
N VAL A 125 8.59 50.84 11.36
CA VAL A 125 8.19 51.04 9.95
C VAL A 125 8.96 52.18 9.28
N ALA A 126 9.25 53.27 10.01
CA ALA A 126 10.05 54.38 9.48
C ALA A 126 11.50 53.96 9.22
N ASN A 127 12.10 53.18 10.14
CA ASN A 127 13.40 52.55 9.94
C ASN A 127 13.39 51.64 8.71
N ALA A 128 12.42 50.73 8.63
CA ALA A 128 12.28 49.83 7.49
C ALA A 128 12.19 50.61 6.16
N ALA A 129 11.37 51.66 6.09
CA ALA A 129 11.25 52.50 4.90
C ALA A 129 12.57 53.22 4.55
N TYR A 130 13.28 53.75 5.55
CA TYR A 130 14.57 54.42 5.37
C TYR A 130 15.66 53.49 4.83
N PHE A 131 15.82 52.31 5.44
CA PHE A 131 16.86 51.35 5.07
C PHE A 131 16.54 50.58 3.78
N ARG A 132 15.26 50.35 3.45
CA ARG A 132 14.84 49.77 2.16
C ARG A 132 15.42 50.51 0.95
N GLU A 133 15.51 51.85 1.02
CA GLU A 133 16.05 52.63 -0.09
C GLU A 133 17.59 52.61 -0.16
N ARG A 134 18.27 52.18 0.90
CA ARG A 134 19.72 52.33 1.09
C ARG A 134 20.51 51.01 1.11
N LEU A 135 19.86 49.90 1.42
CA LEU A 135 20.48 48.58 1.50
C LEU A 135 20.12 47.68 0.31
N ASN A 136 20.87 46.58 0.18
CA ASN A 136 20.59 45.53 -0.79
C ASN A 136 19.20 44.91 -0.56
N GLU A 137 18.51 44.56 -1.65
CA GLU A 137 17.14 44.06 -1.62
C GLU A 137 17.01 42.72 -0.88
N GLY A 138 17.96 41.81 -1.04
CA GLY A 138 17.95 40.51 -0.35
C GLY A 138 18.22 40.65 1.14
N VAL A 139 19.17 41.53 1.51
CA VAL A 139 19.44 41.92 2.92
C VAL A 139 18.17 42.46 3.58
N PHE A 140 17.48 43.37 2.90
CA PHE A 140 16.23 43.95 3.40
C PHE A 140 15.11 42.91 3.55
N VAL A 141 14.87 42.07 2.53
CA VAL A 141 13.82 41.06 2.57
C VAL A 141 14.06 40.09 3.73
N TYR A 142 15.28 39.56 3.87
CA TYR A 142 15.62 38.64 4.95
C TYR A 142 15.39 39.28 6.32
N ALA A 143 15.94 40.48 6.56
CA ALA A 143 15.82 41.16 7.84
C ALA A 143 14.36 41.46 8.20
N ILE A 144 13.53 41.90 7.24
CA ILE A 144 12.11 42.18 7.50
C ILE A 144 11.33 40.91 7.82
N TYR A 145 11.54 39.83 7.08
CA TYR A 145 10.84 38.56 7.34
C TYR A 145 11.15 38.05 8.74
N VAL A 146 12.44 37.96 9.09
CA VAL A 146 12.87 37.47 10.41
C VAL A 146 12.41 38.42 11.52
N THR A 147 12.48 39.74 11.33
CA THR A 147 11.93 40.68 12.33
C THR A 147 10.43 40.47 12.51
N VAL A 148 9.63 40.32 11.44
CA VAL A 148 8.18 40.13 11.57
C VAL A 148 7.84 38.83 12.30
N ILE A 149 8.62 37.76 12.07
CA ILE A 149 8.46 36.47 12.77
C ILE A 149 8.71 36.61 14.28
N HIS A 150 9.76 37.35 14.68
CA HIS A 150 10.25 37.34 16.05
C HIS A 150 9.84 38.56 16.90
N ALA A 151 9.47 39.68 16.29
CA ALA A 151 9.19 40.91 17.00
C ALA A 151 7.75 40.94 17.52
N LYS A 152 7.58 41.10 18.84
CA LYS A 152 6.26 41.30 19.49
C LYS A 152 5.42 42.43 18.87
N LEU A 153 6.08 43.46 18.33
CA LEU A 153 5.38 44.56 17.64
C LEU A 153 4.61 44.10 16.39
N ALA A 154 5.02 42.98 15.80
CA ALA A 154 4.51 42.38 14.57
C ALA A 154 3.63 41.13 14.82
N ASP A 155 3.19 40.88 16.05
CA ASP A 155 2.24 39.81 16.35
C ASP A 155 1.00 39.90 15.44
N HIS A 156 0.54 38.74 14.96
CA HIS A 156 -0.61 38.56 14.05
C HIS A 156 -0.41 39.09 12.62
N ILE A 157 0.81 39.45 12.21
CA ILE A 157 1.10 39.85 10.84
C ILE A 157 1.41 38.63 9.98
N VAL A 158 0.70 38.50 8.86
CA VAL A 158 0.91 37.43 7.89
C VAL A 158 1.89 37.90 6.82
N LEU A 159 3.02 37.20 6.69
CA LEU A 159 4.01 37.49 5.66
C LEU A 159 3.49 37.06 4.27
N PRO A 160 3.74 37.86 3.21
CA PRO A 160 3.35 37.46 1.87
C PRO A 160 4.19 36.26 1.38
N PRO A 161 3.69 35.46 0.43
CA PRO A 161 4.44 34.34 -0.11
C PRO A 161 5.78 34.80 -0.72
N LEU A 162 6.90 34.22 -0.27
CA LEU A 162 8.23 34.67 -0.67
C LEU A 162 8.47 34.51 -2.19
N TYR A 163 7.85 33.50 -2.81
CA TYR A 163 7.90 33.30 -4.26
C TYR A 163 7.23 34.41 -5.09
N GLU A 164 6.39 35.27 -4.49
CA GLU A 164 5.87 36.48 -5.15
C GLU A 164 6.76 37.71 -4.92
N ILE A 165 7.60 37.70 -3.87
CA ILE A 165 8.56 38.78 -3.55
C ILE A 165 9.86 38.60 -4.33
N THR A 166 10.39 37.38 -4.34
CA THR A 166 11.65 36.98 -4.99
C THR A 166 11.42 35.84 -6.00
N PRO A 167 10.54 36.02 -7.01
CA PRO A 167 10.15 34.95 -7.95
C PRO A 167 11.34 34.32 -8.69
N HIS A 168 12.44 35.06 -8.86
CA HIS A 168 13.70 34.60 -9.45
C HIS A 168 14.34 33.39 -8.74
N LEU A 169 14.06 33.18 -7.45
CA LEU A 169 14.58 32.04 -6.68
C LEU A 169 13.69 30.79 -6.85
N PHE A 170 12.40 30.98 -7.12
CA PHE A 170 11.42 29.90 -7.16
C PHE A 170 11.02 29.50 -8.58
N THR A 171 11.22 30.36 -9.57
CA THR A 171 10.68 30.22 -10.94
C THR A 171 11.79 30.08 -11.97
N ASN A 172 11.56 29.26 -13.00
CA ASN A 172 12.50 29.09 -14.11
C ASN A 172 12.66 30.36 -14.96
N SER A 173 13.87 30.56 -15.48
CA SER A 173 14.25 31.73 -16.29
C SER A 173 13.37 31.94 -17.51
N GLU A 174 12.85 30.86 -18.12
CA GLU A 174 11.94 30.93 -19.26
C GLU A 174 10.64 31.68 -18.93
N VAL A 175 9.99 31.31 -17.82
CA VAL A 175 8.74 31.94 -17.38
C VAL A 175 8.97 33.40 -17.02
N ILE A 176 10.10 33.71 -16.38
CA ILE A 176 10.51 35.09 -16.10
C ILE A 176 10.68 35.90 -17.40
N ASN A 177 11.30 35.32 -18.44
CA ASN A 177 11.46 35.97 -19.74
C ASN A 177 10.13 36.17 -20.49
N GLN A 178 9.22 35.21 -20.39
CA GLN A 178 7.86 35.33 -20.92
C GLN A 178 7.09 36.45 -20.20
N ALA A 179 7.20 36.53 -18.88
CA ALA A 179 6.60 37.60 -18.08
C ALA A 179 7.16 38.99 -18.45
N TYR A 180 8.47 39.11 -18.65
CA TYR A 180 9.07 40.34 -19.17
C TYR A 180 8.53 40.70 -20.56
N SER A 181 8.39 39.71 -21.45
CA SER A 181 7.85 39.91 -22.80
C SER A 181 6.39 40.37 -22.79
N ALA A 182 5.54 39.75 -21.97
CA ALA A 182 4.17 40.20 -21.73
C ALA A 182 4.12 41.63 -21.19
N LYS A 183 5.00 41.97 -20.24
CA LYS A 183 5.06 43.33 -19.70
C LYS A 183 5.50 44.35 -20.75
N MET A 184 6.51 44.03 -21.56
CA MET A 184 6.99 44.91 -22.64
C MET A 184 5.91 45.12 -23.71
N THR A 185 5.14 44.09 -24.04
CA THR A 185 4.06 44.14 -25.03
C THR A 185 2.71 44.59 -24.46
N GLN A 186 2.61 44.82 -23.15
CA GLN A 186 1.36 45.11 -22.43
C GLN A 186 0.24 44.08 -22.69
N THR A 187 0.61 42.82 -22.95
CA THR A 187 -0.33 41.73 -23.19
C THR A 187 -0.38 40.85 -21.94
N PRO A 188 -1.52 40.77 -21.22
CA PRO A 188 -1.67 39.86 -20.10
C PRO A 188 -1.45 38.42 -20.56
N GLY A 189 -0.68 37.64 -19.78
CA GLY A 189 -0.38 36.25 -20.08
C GLY A 189 -0.47 35.38 -18.83
N LYS A 190 -0.85 34.12 -19.04
CA LYS A 190 -0.68 33.05 -18.06
C LYS A 190 0.38 32.11 -18.64
N PHE A 191 1.42 31.88 -17.87
CA PHE A 191 2.59 31.12 -18.32
C PHE A 191 2.71 29.84 -17.49
N HIS A 192 2.95 28.71 -18.17
CA HIS A 192 3.15 27.44 -17.50
C HIS A 192 4.64 27.25 -17.21
N MET A 193 4.94 26.86 -15.98
CA MET A 193 6.28 26.45 -15.56
C MET A 193 6.41 24.93 -15.69
N SER A 194 7.50 24.45 -16.29
CA SER A 194 7.90 23.04 -16.24
C SER A 194 8.99 22.84 -15.19
N PHE A 195 9.12 21.63 -14.64
CA PHE A 195 10.28 21.27 -13.81
C PHE A 195 11.59 21.33 -14.60
N THR A 196 12.71 21.43 -13.89
CA THR A 196 14.04 21.51 -14.50
C THR A 196 14.44 20.20 -15.18
N GLY A 197 15.52 20.18 -15.96
CA GLY A 197 16.10 18.93 -16.49
C GLY A 197 15.33 18.20 -17.60
N THR A 198 15.85 17.03 -17.98
CA THR A 198 15.34 16.23 -19.11
C THR A 198 14.64 14.96 -18.62
N LYS A 199 13.60 14.51 -19.34
CA LYS A 199 12.92 13.22 -19.08
C LYS A 199 13.86 11.99 -19.13
N ARG A 200 15.11 12.15 -19.61
CA ARG A 200 16.12 11.09 -19.64
C ARG A 200 16.84 10.90 -18.30
N ASN A 201 16.86 11.92 -17.43
CA ASN A 201 17.43 11.80 -16.09
C ASN A 201 16.35 11.22 -15.14
N PRO A 202 16.57 10.04 -14.53
CA PRO A 202 15.60 9.44 -13.61
C PRO A 202 15.23 10.34 -12.43
N GLU A 203 16.15 11.17 -11.93
CA GLU A 203 15.91 12.12 -10.83
C GLU A 203 14.81 13.13 -11.17
N GLN A 204 14.53 13.36 -12.46
CA GLN A 204 13.47 14.27 -12.88
C GLN A 204 12.06 13.72 -12.63
N ARG A 205 11.92 12.44 -12.28
CA ARG A 205 10.63 11.89 -11.87
C ARG A 205 10.16 12.41 -10.51
N VAL A 206 11.09 12.84 -9.65
CA VAL A 206 10.80 13.37 -8.31
C VAL A 206 10.97 14.89 -8.20
N ALA A 207 11.25 15.57 -9.31
CA ALA A 207 11.46 17.02 -9.33
C ALA A 207 10.23 17.82 -8.84
N TYR A 208 9.01 17.27 -8.97
CA TYR A 208 7.80 17.92 -8.46
C TYR A 208 7.82 18.13 -6.94
N PHE A 209 8.55 17.29 -6.20
CA PHE A 209 8.66 17.44 -4.76
C PHE A 209 9.71 18.49 -4.41
N GLY A 210 10.95 18.33 -4.89
CA GLY A 210 12.05 19.25 -4.59
C GLY A 210 11.89 20.65 -5.18
N GLU A 211 11.09 20.82 -6.25
CA GLU A 211 10.78 22.12 -6.85
C GLU A 211 9.39 22.66 -6.49
N ASP A 212 8.66 22.03 -5.55
CA ASP A 212 7.40 22.59 -5.06
C ASP A 212 7.65 23.92 -4.33
N ILE A 213 6.98 24.97 -4.78
CA ILE A 213 7.17 26.32 -4.23
C ILE A 213 6.74 26.44 -2.76
N GLY A 214 5.78 25.63 -2.31
CA GLY A 214 5.33 25.61 -0.92
C GLY A 214 6.31 24.89 -0.01
N LEU A 215 6.85 23.75 -0.45
CA LEU A 215 7.93 23.05 0.25
C LEU A 215 9.18 23.92 0.40
N ASN A 216 9.57 24.63 -0.66
CA ASN A 216 10.74 25.51 -0.63
C ASN A 216 10.53 26.70 0.31
N VAL A 217 9.30 27.23 0.39
CA VAL A 217 8.93 28.26 1.37
C VAL A 217 8.98 27.69 2.79
N HIS A 218 8.45 26.49 3.03
CA HIS A 218 8.55 25.84 4.34
C HIS A 218 10.00 25.73 4.82
N HIS A 219 10.91 25.24 3.98
CA HIS A 219 12.31 25.08 4.34
C HIS A 219 13.01 26.41 4.69
N VAL A 220 12.83 27.47 3.89
CA VAL A 220 13.41 28.78 4.22
C VAL A 220 12.75 29.41 5.45
N THR A 221 11.43 29.29 5.62
CA THR A 221 10.72 29.82 6.77
C THR A 221 11.13 29.10 8.05
N TRP A 222 11.36 27.79 8.02
CA TRP A 222 11.91 27.07 9.18
C TRP A 222 13.26 27.66 9.63
N HIS A 223 14.17 27.94 8.70
CA HIS A 223 15.44 28.62 9.02
C HIS A 223 15.29 30.09 9.43
N MET A 224 14.14 30.72 9.19
CA MET A 224 13.81 32.05 9.70
C MET A 224 13.16 31.99 11.08
N ASP A 225 12.45 30.89 11.42
CA ASP A 225 11.87 30.63 12.74
C ASP A 225 12.93 30.14 13.75
N TYR A 226 13.86 29.31 13.27
CA TYR A 226 14.98 28.75 14.05
C TYR A 226 16.34 29.14 13.48
N PRO A 227 16.67 30.44 13.39
CA PRO A 227 17.92 30.86 12.79
C PRO A 227 19.13 30.37 13.60
N PHE A 228 20.10 29.74 12.93
CA PHE A 228 21.32 29.23 13.57
C PHE A 228 22.15 30.31 14.28
N TRP A 229 21.95 31.59 13.96
CA TRP A 229 22.64 32.74 14.55
C TRP A 229 21.87 33.39 15.72
N TRP A 230 20.72 32.85 16.13
CA TRP A 230 19.91 33.42 17.20
C TRP A 230 20.64 33.45 18.55
N LYS A 231 20.29 34.43 19.39
CA LYS A 231 20.86 34.63 20.72
C LYS A 231 19.75 34.94 21.70
N ASP A 232 19.82 34.34 22.89
CA ASP A 232 18.85 34.57 23.97
C ASP A 232 18.75 36.05 24.37
N SER A 233 19.80 36.84 24.09
CA SER A 233 19.79 38.29 24.28
C SER A 233 18.71 39.02 23.47
N TYR A 234 18.13 38.40 22.45
CA TYR A 234 17.02 38.96 21.67
C TYR A 234 15.65 38.81 22.35
N GLY A 235 15.59 38.15 23.51
CA GLY A 235 14.45 38.20 24.42
C GLY A 235 13.93 36.84 24.87
N TYR A 236 14.31 35.75 24.21
CA TYR A 236 13.90 34.39 24.57
C TYR A 236 14.82 33.33 23.95
N HIS A 237 14.73 32.11 24.52
CA HIS A 237 15.46 30.93 24.09
C HIS A 237 14.63 30.12 23.07
N LEU A 238 15.27 29.61 22.01
CA LEU A 238 14.61 28.72 21.03
C LEU A 238 14.64 27.27 21.54
N ASP A 239 13.57 26.85 22.18
CA ASP A 239 13.45 25.52 22.78
C ASP A 239 13.54 24.38 21.73
N ARG A 240 14.30 23.32 22.05
CA ARG A 240 14.53 22.12 21.23
C ARG A 240 14.98 22.38 19.78
N LYS A 241 15.66 23.51 19.55
CA LYS A 241 16.09 23.95 18.22
C LYS A 241 16.91 22.88 17.48
N GLY A 242 17.90 22.28 18.13
CA GLY A 242 18.77 21.29 17.50
C GLY A 242 18.05 19.98 17.21
N GLU A 243 17.10 19.58 18.03
CA GLU A 243 16.28 18.41 17.77
C GLU A 243 15.29 18.65 16.63
N LEU A 244 14.68 19.84 16.57
CA LEU A 244 13.84 20.28 15.45
C LEU A 244 14.64 20.35 14.14
N PHE A 245 15.91 20.78 14.21
CA PHE A 245 16.82 20.76 13.06
C PHE A 245 16.96 19.34 12.50
N PHE A 246 17.28 18.37 13.36
CA PHE A 246 17.33 16.96 12.94
C PHE A 246 15.98 16.52 12.36
N TRP A 247 14.89 16.77 13.09
CA TRP A 247 13.60 16.19 12.78
C TRP A 247 13.01 16.69 11.47
N VAL A 248 13.07 17.98 11.18
CA VAL A 248 12.54 18.53 9.92
C VAL A 248 13.31 18.01 8.71
N HIS A 249 14.64 18.00 8.76
CA HIS A 249 15.47 17.52 7.65
C HIS A 249 15.36 16.00 7.47
N HIS A 250 15.20 15.26 8.57
CA HIS A 250 14.93 13.83 8.55
C HIS A 250 13.57 13.54 7.89
N GLN A 251 12.51 14.26 8.27
CA GLN A 251 11.19 14.12 7.66
C GLN A 251 11.21 14.47 6.16
N LEU A 252 11.96 15.51 5.75
CA LEU A 252 12.16 15.84 4.33
C LEU A 252 12.89 14.72 3.56
N THR A 253 13.87 14.06 4.18
CA THR A 253 14.64 12.97 3.57
C THR A 253 13.82 11.69 3.45
N VAL A 254 13.15 11.26 4.52
CA VAL A 254 12.19 10.14 4.51
C VAL A 254 11.08 10.39 3.48
N ARG A 255 10.61 11.64 3.40
CA ARG A 255 9.61 12.00 2.42
C ARG A 255 10.15 11.92 1.00
N PHE A 256 11.35 12.41 0.74
CA PHE A 256 11.98 12.28 -0.58
C PHE A 256 12.17 10.81 -0.97
N ASP A 257 12.62 9.96 -0.05
CA ASP A 257 12.70 8.51 -0.24
C ASP A 257 11.35 7.89 -0.60
N SER A 258 10.28 8.32 0.07
CA SER A 258 8.90 7.94 -0.27
C SER A 258 8.55 8.33 -1.71
N GLU A 259 8.82 9.58 -2.11
CA GLU A 259 8.57 10.05 -3.48
C GLU A 259 9.42 9.30 -4.52
N ARG A 260 10.65 8.89 -4.18
CA ARG A 260 11.51 8.07 -5.04
C ARG A 260 10.89 6.70 -5.30
N LEU A 261 10.43 6.02 -4.25
CA LEU A 261 9.77 4.73 -4.36
C LEU A 261 8.50 4.83 -5.23
N SER A 262 7.71 5.89 -5.06
CA SER A 262 6.52 6.18 -5.88
C SER A 262 6.79 6.41 -7.37
N ASN A 263 8.05 6.58 -7.73
CA ASN A 263 8.52 6.79 -9.09
C ASN A 263 9.45 5.66 -9.58
N HIS A 264 9.44 4.52 -8.88
CA HIS A 264 10.26 3.33 -9.11
C HIS A 264 11.77 3.66 -9.13
N LEU A 265 12.20 4.52 -8.22
CA LEU A 265 13.60 4.82 -7.95
C LEU A 265 14.01 4.18 -6.62
N ASN A 266 15.28 3.76 -6.52
CA ASN A 266 15.85 3.32 -5.24
C ASN A 266 15.89 4.48 -4.25
N LEU A 267 15.95 4.17 -2.95
CA LEU A 267 16.23 5.15 -1.88
C LEU A 267 17.46 6.00 -2.22
N VAL A 268 17.49 7.22 -1.71
CA VAL A 268 18.62 8.13 -1.90
C VAL A 268 19.86 7.55 -1.20
N ASP A 269 20.98 7.45 -1.92
CA ASP A 269 22.21 7.03 -1.24
C ASP A 269 22.75 8.18 -0.37
N GLU A 270 23.40 7.84 0.73
CA GLU A 270 24.13 8.83 1.50
C GLU A 270 25.28 9.47 0.70
N LEU A 271 25.65 10.70 1.09
CA LEU A 271 26.79 11.40 0.53
C LEU A 271 28.11 10.82 1.05
N TYR A 272 29.07 10.59 0.14
CA TYR A 272 30.44 10.21 0.51
C TYR A 272 31.43 11.25 -0.04
N TRP A 273 32.16 11.92 0.85
CA TRP A 273 33.10 12.99 0.50
C TRP A 273 34.31 12.51 -0.34
N ASP A 274 34.61 11.22 -0.35
CA ASP A 274 35.71 10.60 -1.10
C ASP A 274 35.27 9.99 -2.45
N ARG A 275 33.96 9.98 -2.74
CA ARG A 275 33.38 9.45 -3.99
C ARG A 275 32.85 10.59 -4.86
N PRO A 276 32.79 10.40 -6.20
CA PRO A 276 32.10 11.35 -7.06
C PRO A 276 30.59 11.36 -6.76
N ILE A 277 29.98 12.54 -6.80
CA ILE A 277 28.52 12.66 -6.85
C ILE A 277 28.05 12.38 -8.27
N VAL A 278 27.22 11.36 -8.45
CA VAL A 278 26.87 10.80 -9.76
C VAL A 278 25.93 11.75 -10.50
N GLU A 279 24.93 12.29 -9.81
CA GLU A 279 23.87 13.11 -10.39
C GLU A 279 24.27 14.58 -10.42
N GLY A 280 24.38 15.17 -11.60
CA GLY A 280 24.47 16.61 -11.80
C GLY A 280 23.12 17.29 -11.65
N PHE A 281 23.15 18.61 -11.53
CA PHE A 281 21.95 19.44 -11.42
C PHE A 281 22.11 20.75 -12.19
N ALA A 282 21.08 21.09 -12.98
CA ALA A 282 21.01 22.30 -13.78
C ALA A 282 19.74 23.08 -13.41
N PRO A 283 19.86 24.15 -12.63
CA PRO A 283 18.70 24.80 -12.00
C PRO A 283 17.79 25.58 -12.96
N HIS A 284 18.27 25.95 -14.16
CA HIS A 284 17.53 26.78 -15.14
C HIS A 284 16.85 28.02 -14.54
N THR A 285 17.42 28.57 -13.47
CA THR A 285 16.98 29.78 -12.78
C THR A 285 18.03 30.88 -12.94
N THR A 286 17.61 32.12 -12.73
CA THR A 286 18.48 33.29 -12.87
C THR A 286 18.28 34.20 -11.70
N TYR A 287 19.37 34.74 -11.17
CA TYR A 287 19.28 35.91 -10.32
C TYR A 287 18.66 37.06 -11.12
N LYS A 288 17.92 37.92 -10.42
CA LYS A 288 17.43 39.16 -11.02
C LYS A 288 18.59 40.05 -11.50
N TYR A 289 19.65 40.12 -10.69
CA TYR A 289 20.87 40.88 -10.93
C TYR A 289 22.08 40.01 -10.53
N GLY A 290 22.55 39.15 -11.43
CA GLY A 290 23.64 38.21 -11.12
C GLY A 290 23.89 37.11 -12.15
N GLY A 291 23.02 36.97 -13.14
CA GLY A 291 23.13 35.92 -14.16
C GLY A 291 22.49 34.60 -13.73
N GLU A 292 22.80 33.53 -14.46
CA GLU A 292 22.25 32.21 -14.21
C GLU A 292 22.86 31.56 -12.97
N PHE A 293 22.06 30.75 -12.28
CA PHE A 293 22.58 29.90 -11.22
C PHE A 293 23.59 28.88 -11.79
N PRO A 294 24.73 28.65 -11.11
CA PRO A 294 25.69 27.65 -11.53
C PRO A 294 25.06 26.26 -11.63
N SER A 295 25.45 25.51 -12.66
CA SER A 295 25.09 24.09 -12.79
C SER A 295 26.23 23.21 -12.27
N ARG A 296 25.89 22.08 -11.68
CA ARG A 296 26.83 21.05 -11.23
C ARG A 296 26.81 19.87 -12.21
N PRO A 297 27.94 19.54 -12.88
CA PRO A 297 27.98 18.41 -13.81
C PRO A 297 27.77 17.05 -13.12
N ASP A 298 27.44 16.03 -13.91
CA ASP A 298 27.41 14.63 -13.47
C ASP A 298 28.82 14.13 -13.11
N ASN A 299 28.90 13.15 -12.18
CA ASN A 299 30.13 12.45 -11.79
C ASN A 299 31.28 13.36 -11.28
N VAL A 300 30.94 14.47 -10.63
CA VAL A 300 31.91 15.43 -10.09
C VAL A 300 32.55 14.86 -8.82
N ARG A 301 33.89 14.87 -8.76
CA ARG A 301 34.62 14.65 -7.50
C ARG A 301 34.75 15.97 -6.76
N PHE A 302 34.49 15.95 -5.46
CA PHE A 302 34.59 17.15 -4.63
C PHE A 302 36.00 17.74 -4.69
N SER A 303 36.06 19.05 -4.89
CA SER A 303 37.26 19.87 -4.76
C SER A 303 37.11 20.85 -3.60
N ASP A 304 38.24 21.17 -2.96
CA ASP A 304 38.30 22.23 -1.95
C ASP A 304 37.81 23.56 -2.56
N VAL A 305 37.09 24.35 -1.76
CA VAL A 305 36.60 25.67 -2.16
C VAL A 305 37.58 26.72 -1.65
N ASP A 306 38.27 27.38 -2.58
CA ASP A 306 39.38 28.28 -2.25
C ASP A 306 38.93 29.42 -1.32
N GLY A 307 39.62 29.56 -0.19
CA GLY A 307 39.35 30.60 0.81
C GLY A 307 38.11 30.36 1.67
N VAL A 308 37.41 29.23 1.51
CA VAL A 308 36.19 28.95 2.27
C VAL A 308 36.25 27.62 3.03
N ALA A 309 36.47 26.49 2.34
CA ALA A 309 36.35 25.18 2.97
C ALA A 309 37.27 24.13 2.34
N ARG A 310 37.89 23.29 3.18
CA ARG A 310 38.62 22.09 2.73
C ARG A 310 37.83 20.84 3.11
N ILE A 311 37.72 19.89 2.18
CA ILE A 311 37.01 18.62 2.40
C ILE A 311 37.61 17.87 3.59
N ARG A 312 38.94 17.93 3.73
CA ARG A 312 39.64 17.31 4.86
C ARG A 312 39.19 17.85 6.22
N ASP A 313 38.91 19.15 6.33
CA ASP A 313 38.50 19.75 7.60
C ASP A 313 37.08 19.28 7.98
N LEU A 314 36.21 19.12 6.98
CA LEU A 314 34.88 18.58 7.15
C LEU A 314 34.90 17.14 7.70
N ILE A 315 35.75 16.27 7.13
CA ILE A 315 35.95 14.88 7.60
C ILE A 315 36.48 14.85 9.04
N ILE A 316 37.35 15.79 9.42
CA ILE A 316 37.87 15.91 10.78
C ILE A 316 36.75 16.33 11.74
N THR A 317 35.92 17.30 11.34
CA THR A 317 34.74 17.73 12.09
C THR A 317 33.77 16.57 12.30
N GLU A 318 33.43 15.82 11.25
CA GLU A 318 32.60 14.62 11.35
C GLU A 318 33.19 13.62 12.36
N SER A 319 34.48 13.33 12.25
CA SER A 319 35.16 12.39 13.15
C SER A 319 35.05 12.79 14.63
N ARG A 320 35.16 14.10 14.93
CA ARG A 320 34.99 14.62 16.31
C ARG A 320 33.57 14.45 16.84
N ILE A 321 32.58 14.63 15.97
CA ILE A 321 31.16 14.48 16.32
C ILE A 321 30.85 13.00 16.60
N ARG A 322 31.28 12.09 15.72
CA ARG A 322 31.13 10.64 15.94
C ARG A 322 31.89 10.15 17.18
N ASP A 323 33.09 10.69 17.44
CA ASP A 323 33.82 10.42 18.68
C ASP A 323 33.01 10.88 19.91
N ALA A 324 32.36 12.05 19.88
CA ALA A 324 31.52 12.52 20.98
C ALA A 324 30.33 11.57 21.23
N ILE A 325 29.67 11.10 20.16
CA ILE A 325 28.59 10.10 20.22
C ILE A 325 29.10 8.80 20.86
N ALA A 326 30.24 8.29 20.41
CA ALA A 326 30.83 7.06 20.94
C ALA A 326 31.16 7.18 22.45
N HIS A 327 31.66 8.34 22.88
CA HIS A 327 31.92 8.61 24.29
C HIS A 327 30.66 8.85 25.13
N GLY A 328 29.55 9.27 24.50
CA GLY A 328 28.30 9.63 25.15
C GLY A 328 28.26 11.06 25.72
N TYR A 329 29.21 11.93 25.36
CA TYR A 329 29.20 13.34 25.79
C TYR A 329 29.87 14.24 24.76
N VAL A 330 29.44 15.51 24.68
CA VAL A 330 30.15 16.58 23.96
C VAL A 330 31.02 17.39 24.93
N THR A 331 32.10 18.00 24.43
CA THR A 331 33.02 18.81 25.22
C THR A 331 32.73 20.30 25.03
N GLY A 332 32.31 20.99 26.09
CA GLY A 332 32.08 22.43 26.11
C GLY A 332 33.36 23.25 25.93
N HIS A 333 33.21 24.56 25.69
CA HIS A 333 34.33 25.48 25.48
C HIS A 333 35.34 25.53 26.64
N ASP A 334 34.89 25.32 27.88
CA ASP A 334 35.74 25.28 29.08
C ASP A 334 36.28 23.88 29.43
N GLY A 335 35.95 22.87 28.61
CA GLY A 335 36.29 21.47 28.83
C GLY A 335 35.26 20.68 29.64
N GLU A 336 34.12 21.27 30.00
CA GLU A 336 32.99 20.55 30.61
C GLU A 336 32.50 19.42 29.69
N ARG A 337 32.09 18.29 30.29
CA ARG A 337 31.48 17.17 29.56
C ARG A 337 29.97 17.25 29.70
N ILE A 338 29.29 17.52 28.59
CA ILE A 338 27.83 17.58 28.52
C ILE A 338 27.34 16.21 28.06
N ASP A 339 26.64 15.50 28.94
CA ASP A 339 26.08 14.18 28.64
C ASP A 339 25.03 14.27 27.54
N ILE A 340 25.16 13.40 26.53
CA ILE A 340 24.19 13.29 25.44
C ILE A 340 23.42 11.96 25.50
N ARG A 341 23.66 11.06 26.45
CA ARG A 341 22.90 9.79 26.56
C ARG A 341 21.59 9.95 27.34
N ASN A 342 20.84 11.00 27.02
CA ASN A 342 19.57 11.35 27.66
C ASN A 342 18.59 11.91 26.63
N GLU A 343 17.38 12.27 27.06
CA GLU A 343 16.30 12.73 26.19
C GLU A 343 16.58 14.05 25.47
N HIS A 344 17.55 14.86 25.93
CA HIS A 344 17.94 16.13 25.31
C HIS A 344 19.26 16.06 24.55
N GLY A 345 19.93 14.91 24.52
CA GLY A 345 21.23 14.77 23.88
C GLY A 345 21.22 15.03 22.38
N ILE A 346 20.12 14.68 21.72
CA ILE A 346 19.93 14.93 20.28
C ILE A 346 19.79 16.43 19.97
N ASP A 347 19.24 17.22 20.90
CA ASP A 347 19.13 18.67 20.76
C ASP A 347 20.51 19.32 20.74
N VAL A 348 21.35 18.97 21.73
CA VAL A 348 22.75 19.40 21.79
C VAL A 348 23.53 18.97 20.54
N LEU A 349 23.31 17.75 20.06
CA LEU A 349 23.97 17.24 18.86
C LEU A 349 23.54 18.00 17.59
N GLY A 350 22.25 18.36 17.49
CA GLY A 350 21.73 19.18 16.40
C GLY A 350 22.36 20.56 16.34
N ASP A 351 22.48 21.23 17.50
CA ASP A 351 23.18 22.51 17.60
C ASP A 351 24.67 22.41 17.22
N VAL A 352 25.30 21.28 17.52
CA VAL A 352 26.68 21.00 17.08
C VAL A 352 26.79 20.80 15.56
N ILE A 353 25.89 20.03 14.96
CA ILE A 353 25.94 19.68 13.52
C ILE A 353 25.58 20.89 12.64
N GLU A 354 24.52 21.63 12.99
CA GLU A 354 24.17 22.88 12.31
C GLU A 354 25.23 23.97 12.59
N SER A 355 25.85 23.90 13.77
CA SER A 355 26.79 24.87 14.34
C SER A 355 26.16 26.22 14.60
N SER A 356 25.15 26.18 15.46
CA SER A 356 24.43 27.34 15.92
C SER A 356 25.21 28.10 17.00
N GLU A 357 24.73 29.29 17.35
CA GLU A 357 25.21 30.04 18.52
C GLU A 357 24.95 29.29 19.84
N TYR A 358 24.14 28.23 19.84
CA TYR A 358 23.91 27.33 20.98
C TYR A 358 24.89 26.14 21.02
N SER A 359 25.69 25.94 19.97
CA SER A 359 26.74 24.91 19.98
C SER A 359 27.64 25.07 21.20
N PRO A 360 27.87 24.02 22.02
CA PRO A 360 28.68 24.15 23.23
C PRO A 360 30.16 24.47 22.98
N ASN A 361 30.67 24.14 21.78
CA ASN A 361 32.05 24.38 21.39
C ASN A 361 32.19 24.45 19.85
N PRO A 362 31.73 25.55 19.22
CA PRO A 362 31.70 25.68 17.76
C PRO A 362 33.11 25.71 17.15
N GLU A 363 34.13 26.15 17.91
CA GLU A 363 35.53 26.14 17.46
C GLU A 363 36.09 24.71 17.32
N TYR A 364 35.70 23.81 18.23
CA TYR A 364 36.14 22.42 18.22
C TYR A 364 35.34 21.56 17.25
N TYR A 365 34.01 21.67 17.26
CA TYR A 365 33.17 20.84 16.41
C TYR A 365 32.99 21.40 15.00
N GLY A 366 33.17 22.71 14.76
CA GLY A 366 33.08 23.31 13.44
C GLY A 366 31.65 23.43 12.92
N GLN A 367 31.48 23.65 11.60
CA GLN A 367 30.20 23.91 10.94
C GLN A 367 29.88 22.86 9.86
N LEU A 368 29.60 21.61 10.27
CA LEU A 368 29.42 20.49 9.34
C LEU A 368 28.34 20.78 8.29
N HIS A 369 27.16 21.20 8.72
CA HIS A 369 26.04 21.51 7.84
C HIS A 369 26.34 22.67 6.87
N ASN A 370 26.67 23.84 7.41
CA ASN A 370 26.81 25.06 6.62
C ASN A 370 27.98 24.96 5.61
N LEU A 371 29.10 24.34 5.99
CA LEU A 371 30.23 24.14 5.08
C LEU A 371 29.92 23.12 3.99
N ALA A 372 29.17 22.06 4.30
CA ALA A 372 28.77 21.07 3.31
C ALA A 372 27.90 21.69 2.20
N HIS A 373 26.93 22.54 2.57
CA HIS A 373 26.13 23.31 1.60
C HIS A 373 26.99 24.17 0.66
N ILE A 374 27.96 24.91 1.22
CA ILE A 374 28.87 25.75 0.42
C ILE A 374 29.72 24.90 -0.52
N ILE A 375 30.29 23.79 -0.03
CA ILE A 375 31.08 22.88 -0.87
C ILE A 375 30.25 22.38 -2.05
N LEU A 376 29.02 21.89 -1.80
CA LEU A 376 28.14 21.39 -2.85
C LEU A 376 27.74 22.49 -3.85
N GLY A 377 27.41 23.69 -3.37
CA GLY A 377 26.99 24.81 -4.21
C GLY A 377 28.09 25.38 -5.11
N ARG A 378 29.36 25.22 -4.72
CA ARG A 378 30.52 25.82 -5.42
C ARG A 378 31.22 24.90 -6.40
N GLN A 379 30.80 23.64 -6.55
CA GLN A 379 31.50 22.68 -7.43
C GLN A 379 31.51 23.05 -8.93
N GLY A 380 30.66 23.98 -9.38
CA GLY A 380 30.74 24.53 -10.74
C GLY A 380 31.96 25.44 -10.99
N ASP A 381 32.48 26.08 -9.94
CA ASP A 381 33.68 26.95 -9.98
C ASP A 381 34.38 27.02 -8.61
N PRO A 382 34.93 25.90 -8.10
CA PRO A 382 35.42 25.80 -6.72
C PRO A 382 36.65 26.68 -6.45
N HIS A 383 37.36 27.08 -7.51
CA HIS A 383 38.55 27.95 -7.46
C HIS A 383 38.25 29.40 -7.88
N GLY A 384 36.97 29.76 -8.08
CA GLY A 384 36.56 31.12 -8.44
C GLY A 384 37.15 31.63 -9.76
N LYS A 385 37.50 30.76 -10.70
CA LYS A 385 38.13 31.11 -11.98
C LYS A 385 37.19 31.88 -12.89
N PHE A 386 35.91 31.58 -12.82
CA PHE A 386 34.85 32.18 -13.63
C PHE A 386 34.03 33.22 -12.87
N ASN A 387 34.31 33.40 -11.57
CA ASN A 387 33.60 34.31 -10.67
C ASN A 387 32.08 34.08 -10.70
N MET A 388 31.69 32.80 -10.65
CA MET A 388 30.29 32.41 -10.66
C MET A 388 29.58 32.86 -9.37
N PRO A 389 28.29 33.26 -9.43
CA PRO A 389 27.50 33.55 -8.24
C PRO A 389 27.26 32.28 -7.40
N PRO A 390 26.75 32.38 -6.17
CA PRO A 390 26.41 31.24 -5.33
C PRO A 390 25.47 30.25 -6.03
N GLY A 391 25.68 28.96 -5.77
CA GLY A 391 24.85 27.86 -6.27
C GLY A 391 23.52 27.73 -5.53
N VAL A 392 22.62 26.84 -6.01
CA VAL A 392 21.32 26.59 -5.36
C VAL A 392 21.44 26.03 -3.93
N MET A 393 22.54 25.33 -3.63
CA MET A 393 22.81 24.80 -2.29
C MET A 393 23.21 25.90 -1.28
N GLU A 394 23.50 27.12 -1.74
CA GLU A 394 23.85 28.27 -0.88
C GLU A 394 22.64 29.21 -0.63
N HIS A 395 21.42 28.73 -0.85
CA HIS A 395 20.18 29.43 -0.49
C HIS A 395 19.14 28.43 0.03
N PHE A 396 18.51 28.73 1.15
CA PHE A 396 17.48 27.86 1.71
C PHE A 396 16.24 27.80 0.80
N GLU A 397 15.97 28.85 0.04
CA GLU A 397 14.88 28.94 -0.93
C GLU A 397 15.02 27.94 -2.10
N THR A 398 16.23 27.44 -2.35
CA THR A 398 16.54 26.63 -3.54
C THR A 398 17.24 25.31 -3.26
N ALA A 399 17.77 25.08 -2.06
CA ALA A 399 18.60 23.90 -1.79
C ALA A 399 17.86 22.58 -2.04
N THR A 400 16.60 22.47 -1.62
CA THR A 400 15.71 21.30 -1.81
C THR A 400 15.51 20.89 -3.28
N ARG A 401 15.83 21.79 -4.24
CA ARG A 401 15.73 21.52 -5.68
C ARG A 401 16.85 20.61 -6.20
N ASP A 402 18.01 20.59 -5.55
CA ASP A 402 19.16 19.76 -5.95
C ASP A 402 19.10 18.42 -5.20
N PRO A 403 19.09 17.25 -5.89
CA PRO A 403 19.13 15.94 -5.22
C PRO A 403 20.30 15.75 -4.24
N ALA A 404 21.39 16.52 -4.39
CA ALA A 404 22.51 16.53 -3.44
C ALA A 404 22.11 16.95 -2.02
N PHE A 405 21.05 17.75 -1.88
CA PHE A 405 20.46 18.12 -0.59
C PHE A 405 20.06 16.87 0.21
N PHE A 406 19.28 15.99 -0.40
CA PHE A 406 18.79 14.78 0.28
C PHE A 406 19.93 13.77 0.56
N ARG A 407 20.93 13.67 -0.32
CA ARG A 407 22.15 12.87 -0.05
C ARG A 407 22.91 13.41 1.17
N LEU A 408 23.05 14.73 1.28
CA LEU A 408 23.73 15.40 2.40
C LEU A 408 22.98 15.18 3.72
N HIS A 409 21.65 15.35 3.71
CA HIS A 409 20.86 15.13 4.92
C HIS A 409 20.74 13.65 5.29
N LYS A 410 20.74 12.71 4.33
CA LYS A 410 20.89 11.27 4.63
C LYS A 410 22.23 10.96 5.33
N TYR A 411 23.31 11.63 4.91
CA TYR A 411 24.62 11.52 5.57
C TYR A 411 24.58 12.04 7.02
N MET A 412 23.85 13.13 7.30
CA MET A 412 23.67 13.63 8.67
C MET A 412 22.72 12.75 9.49
N ASP A 413 21.64 12.27 8.89
CA ASP A 413 20.70 11.32 9.51
C ASP A 413 21.44 10.07 10.00
N ASN A 414 22.41 9.57 9.25
CA ASN A 414 23.24 8.44 9.68
C ASN A 414 24.12 8.77 10.90
N ILE A 415 24.54 10.03 11.08
CA ILE A 415 25.24 10.49 12.31
C ILE A 415 24.25 10.53 13.49
N PHE A 416 23.06 11.09 13.30
CA PHE A 416 22.01 11.09 14.34
C PHE A 416 21.54 9.68 14.69
N LYS A 417 21.48 8.79 13.70
CA LYS A 417 21.13 7.38 13.88
C LYS A 417 22.14 6.67 14.78
N GLU A 418 23.44 6.88 14.59
CA GLU A 418 24.46 6.34 15.50
C GLU A 418 24.26 6.79 16.94
N HIS A 419 23.81 8.04 17.13
CA HIS A 419 23.46 8.53 18.44
C HIS A 419 22.22 7.83 19.01
N LYS A 420 21.12 7.75 18.25
CA LYS A 420 19.89 7.07 18.69
C LYS A 420 20.10 5.58 18.97
N ASP A 421 20.90 4.89 18.17
CA ASP A 421 21.27 3.48 18.35
C ASP A 421 22.15 3.26 19.61
N SER A 422 22.80 4.32 20.12
CA SER A 422 23.56 4.27 21.38
C SER A 422 22.71 4.44 22.65
N LEU A 423 21.45 4.87 22.50
CA LEU A 423 20.52 5.05 23.62
C LEU A 423 19.90 3.71 24.04
N PRO A 424 19.51 3.55 25.32
CA PRO A 424 18.77 2.38 25.74
C PRO A 424 17.43 2.27 25.00
N SER A 425 17.08 1.05 24.58
CA SER A 425 15.74 0.75 24.04
C SER A 425 14.67 1.07 25.08
N TYR A 426 13.50 1.48 24.61
CA TYR A 426 12.35 1.72 25.48
C TYR A 426 11.93 0.46 26.23
N THR A 427 11.64 0.61 27.51
CA THR A 427 11.05 -0.44 28.34
C THR A 427 9.53 -0.43 28.21
N ALA A 428 8.87 -1.51 28.66
CA ALA A 428 7.41 -1.56 28.74
C ALA A 428 6.83 -0.37 29.51
N GLN A 429 7.45 0.02 30.62
CA GLN A 429 7.00 1.13 31.44
C GLN A 429 7.09 2.49 30.72
N ASP A 430 7.99 2.61 29.73
CA ASP A 430 8.16 3.86 28.98
C ASP A 430 7.04 4.08 27.95
N VAL A 431 6.44 3.00 27.46
CA VAL A 431 5.48 2.99 26.33
C VAL A 431 4.06 2.59 26.73
N GLU A 432 3.89 1.79 27.80
CA GLU A 432 2.59 1.30 28.25
C GLU A 432 1.69 2.45 28.71
N PHE A 433 0.44 2.43 28.25
CA PHE A 433 -0.65 3.23 28.80
C PHE A 433 -1.66 2.29 29.47
N PRO A 434 -1.47 1.97 30.78
CA PRO A 434 -2.23 0.92 31.43
C PRO A 434 -3.73 1.13 31.31
N GLY A 435 -4.47 0.07 30.95
CA GLY A 435 -5.92 0.11 30.80
C GLY A 435 -6.42 0.80 29.52
N VAL A 436 -5.54 1.22 28.61
CA VAL A 436 -5.91 1.77 27.30
C VAL A 436 -5.53 0.78 26.20
N ALA A 437 -6.47 0.51 25.28
CA ALA A 437 -6.27 -0.40 24.15
C ALA A 437 -6.74 0.24 22.84
N VAL A 438 -5.92 0.13 21.78
CA VAL A 438 -6.28 0.49 20.41
C VAL A 438 -6.82 -0.76 19.75
N ASN A 439 -8.14 -0.83 19.56
CA ASN A 439 -8.80 -2.02 19.06
C ASN A 439 -8.75 -2.08 17.54
N THR A 440 -8.91 -0.94 16.89
CA THR A 440 -8.99 -0.87 15.43
C THR A 440 -8.53 0.49 14.94
N VAL A 441 -7.85 0.51 13.80
CA VAL A 441 -7.49 1.71 13.06
C VAL A 441 -8.14 1.60 11.68
N VAL A 442 -9.10 2.49 11.40
CA VAL A 442 -9.79 2.53 10.11
C VAL A 442 -9.37 3.78 9.36
N VAL A 443 -9.03 3.60 8.08
CA VAL A 443 -8.69 4.70 7.19
C VAL A 443 -9.59 4.70 5.98
N SER A 444 -10.25 5.84 5.76
CA SER A 444 -11.06 6.09 4.57
C SER A 444 -10.15 6.39 3.37
N ARG A 445 -9.57 5.35 2.75
CA ARG A 445 -8.77 5.41 1.50
C ARG A 445 -7.80 6.61 1.42
N LEU A 446 -6.54 6.41 1.82
CA LEU A 446 -5.49 7.43 1.72
C LEU A 446 -5.29 7.90 0.26
N ASN A 447 -5.70 9.12 -0.03
CA ASN A 447 -5.40 9.83 -1.27
C ASN A 447 -5.27 11.34 -0.96
N HIS A 448 -4.88 12.16 -1.94
CA HIS A 448 -4.64 13.59 -1.70
C HIS A 448 -5.91 14.43 -1.50
N GLU A 449 -7.11 13.86 -1.66
CA GLU A 449 -8.35 14.47 -1.17
C GLU A 449 -8.41 14.46 0.37
N PRO A 450 -9.18 15.35 1.01
CA PRO A 450 -9.41 15.30 2.45
C PRO A 450 -9.87 13.90 2.89
N PHE A 451 -9.12 13.27 3.79
CA PHE A 451 -9.42 11.95 4.34
C PHE A 451 -9.54 12.02 5.85
N THR A 452 -10.16 10.99 6.42
CA THR A 452 -10.40 10.86 7.85
C THR A 452 -9.72 9.61 8.39
N LEU A 453 -9.02 9.78 9.52
CA LEU A 453 -8.51 8.70 10.34
C LEU A 453 -9.47 8.45 11.49
N THR A 454 -9.81 7.18 11.69
CA THR A 454 -10.74 6.74 12.72
C THR A 454 -10.04 5.75 13.63
N PHE A 455 -10.10 6.02 14.94
CA PHE A 455 -9.50 5.17 15.96
C PHE A 455 -10.57 4.72 16.95
N ASP A 456 -10.67 3.40 17.14
CA ASP A 456 -11.50 2.82 18.19
C ASP A 456 -10.61 2.42 19.37
N VAL A 457 -10.80 3.09 20.51
CA VAL A 457 -9.93 2.99 21.68
C VAL A 457 -10.75 2.72 22.94
N THR A 458 -10.41 1.70 23.71
CA THR A 458 -11.06 1.42 24.99
C THR A 458 -10.22 1.93 26.16
N ASN A 459 -10.84 2.67 27.08
CA ASN A 459 -10.26 3.11 28.35
C ASN A 459 -10.94 2.40 29.54
N ASN A 460 -10.21 1.50 30.18
CA ASN A 460 -10.67 0.67 31.29
C ASN A 460 -10.36 1.24 32.68
N ASN A 461 -9.85 2.47 32.79
CA ASN A 461 -9.40 3.03 34.08
C ASN A 461 -10.52 3.62 34.95
N GLY A 462 -11.78 3.54 34.51
CA GLY A 462 -12.95 3.98 35.28
C GLY A 462 -13.11 5.50 35.43
N GLY A 463 -12.26 6.28 34.77
CA GLY A 463 -12.32 7.74 34.70
C GLY A 463 -11.69 8.27 33.42
N ASP A 464 -11.97 9.53 33.10
CA ASP A 464 -11.49 10.18 31.88
C ASP A 464 -9.96 10.37 31.93
N LEU A 465 -9.30 10.12 30.81
CA LEU A 465 -7.86 10.24 30.63
C LEU A 465 -7.54 11.21 29.50
N PHE A 466 -6.35 11.81 29.55
CA PHE A 466 -5.79 12.56 28.43
C PHE A 466 -4.79 11.68 27.67
N ALA A 467 -4.91 11.62 26.35
CA ALA A 467 -4.13 10.74 25.49
C ALA A 467 -3.50 11.51 24.32
N THR A 468 -2.29 11.10 23.94
CA THR A 468 -1.62 11.56 22.72
C THR A 468 -1.57 10.41 21.72
N PHE A 469 -2.16 10.63 20.54
CA PHE A 469 -2.15 9.71 19.41
C PHE A 469 -0.95 10.05 18.52
N ARG A 470 -0.11 9.07 18.25
CA ARG A 470 1.10 9.19 17.43
C ARG A 470 0.93 8.28 16.23
N VAL A 471 0.81 8.88 15.05
CA VAL A 471 0.51 8.17 13.80
C VAL A 471 1.69 8.25 12.87
N PHE A 472 2.21 7.09 12.47
CA PHE A 472 3.36 6.96 11.60
C PHE A 472 2.94 6.33 10.27
N LEU A 473 3.34 6.95 9.18
CA LEU A 473 3.22 6.41 7.84
C LEU A 473 4.62 6.08 7.30
N CYS A 474 5.00 4.80 7.35
CA CYS A 474 6.35 4.35 7.02
C CYS A 474 6.40 3.67 5.65
N PRO A 475 7.33 4.04 4.75
CA PRO A 475 7.66 3.19 3.62
C PRO A 475 8.15 1.84 4.15
N ARG A 476 7.71 0.76 3.51
CA ARG A 476 7.96 -0.63 3.90
C ARG A 476 9.43 -1.04 4.12
N HIS A 477 10.39 -0.22 3.68
CA HIS A 477 11.83 -0.47 3.75
C HIS A 477 12.61 0.53 4.64
N ASP A 478 11.94 1.46 5.32
CA ASP A 478 12.57 2.40 6.28
C ASP A 478 11.75 2.42 7.59
N ALA A 479 12.42 2.22 8.73
CA ALA A 479 11.80 2.25 10.05
C ALA A 479 11.36 3.66 10.47
N ASN A 480 11.82 4.69 9.75
CA ASN A 480 11.42 6.06 10.00
C ASN A 480 10.31 6.46 9.04
N GLY A 481 9.12 6.71 9.59
CA GLY A 481 7.97 7.17 8.84
C GLY A 481 7.71 8.66 8.98
N ILE A 482 6.71 9.11 8.21
CA ILE A 482 6.10 10.42 8.40
C ILE A 482 5.28 10.36 9.69
N LEU A 483 5.63 11.14 10.70
CA LEU A 483 4.90 11.18 11.97
C LEU A 483 4.04 12.45 12.05
N PHE A 484 2.79 12.28 12.45
CA PHE A 484 1.93 13.35 12.92
C PHE A 484 1.23 12.95 14.22
N THR A 485 0.90 13.94 15.03
CA THR A 485 0.40 13.77 16.40
C THR A 485 -0.94 14.46 16.58
N LEU A 486 -1.81 13.85 17.38
CA LEU A 486 -3.15 14.34 17.71
C LEU A 486 -3.37 14.16 19.22
N ASN A 487 -4.02 15.11 19.90
CA ASN A 487 -4.18 15.11 21.36
C ASN A 487 -5.66 15.07 21.74
N GLU A 488 -6.09 14.08 22.53
CA GLU A 488 -7.52 13.83 22.79
C GLU A 488 -7.86 13.40 24.22
N GLY A 489 -9.07 13.74 24.65
CA GLY A 489 -9.68 13.20 25.86
C GLY A 489 -10.32 11.84 25.61
N LEU A 490 -10.00 10.84 26.44
CA LEU A 490 -10.62 9.52 26.44
C LEU A 490 -11.55 9.39 27.65
N HIS A 491 -12.85 9.27 27.40
CA HIS A 491 -13.81 8.95 28.44
C HIS A 491 -13.68 7.48 28.88
N ALA A 492 -14.16 7.15 30.07
CA ALA A 492 -14.20 5.75 30.52
C ALA A 492 -15.10 4.89 29.60
N GLY A 493 -14.61 3.73 29.17
CA GLY A 493 -15.27 2.84 28.22
C GLY A 493 -14.74 3.02 26.79
N ASP A 494 -15.58 2.75 25.80
CA ASP A 494 -15.21 2.81 24.39
C ASP A 494 -15.24 4.26 23.88
N ASN A 495 -14.19 4.62 23.14
CA ASN A 495 -14.02 5.93 22.53
C ASN A 495 -13.86 5.76 21.03
N HIS A 496 -14.57 6.60 20.28
CA HIS A 496 -14.46 6.71 18.84
C HIS A 496 -13.88 8.07 18.50
N VAL A 497 -12.68 8.09 17.93
CA VAL A 497 -11.93 9.32 17.63
C VAL A 497 -11.83 9.47 16.12
N GLU A 498 -12.34 10.59 15.59
CA GLU A 498 -12.37 10.89 14.16
C GLU A 498 -11.60 12.17 13.86
N ARG A 499 -10.52 12.12 13.05
CA ARG A 499 -9.68 13.30 12.76
C ARG A 499 -9.44 13.49 11.27
N LYS A 500 -9.51 14.74 10.80
CA LYS A 500 -9.31 15.07 9.38
C LYS A 500 -7.83 15.24 9.09
N SER A 501 -7.46 14.99 7.83
CA SER A 501 -6.11 15.26 7.34
C SER A 501 -5.68 16.73 7.49
N SER A 502 -6.63 17.68 7.52
CA SER A 502 -6.38 19.11 7.80
C SER A 502 -5.96 19.41 9.24
N ASP A 503 -6.21 18.48 10.16
CA ASP A 503 -5.94 18.67 11.60
C ASP A 503 -4.54 18.13 11.97
N ALA A 504 -3.74 17.72 10.97
CA ALA A 504 -2.42 17.15 11.16
C ALA A 504 -1.42 18.19 11.71
N SER A 505 -0.63 17.80 12.72
CA SER A 505 0.31 18.68 13.42
C SER A 505 1.55 19.13 12.61
N THR A 506 1.58 18.84 11.30
CA THR A 506 2.75 19.01 10.42
C THR A 506 2.46 19.84 9.16
N THR A 507 1.20 20.17 8.87
CA THR A 507 0.84 20.82 7.60
C THR A 507 0.14 22.16 7.74
N VAL A 508 0.32 23.04 6.76
CA VAL A 508 -0.33 24.36 6.66
C VAL A 508 -1.16 24.52 5.39
N PRO A 509 -2.23 25.34 5.42
CA PRO A 509 -2.91 25.77 4.20
C PRO A 509 -2.01 26.69 3.35
N ASP A 510 -2.30 26.77 2.06
CA ASP A 510 -1.62 27.72 1.17
C ASP A 510 -1.94 29.17 1.54
N ILE A 511 -0.91 30.01 1.67
CA ILE A 511 -1.05 31.43 2.00
C ILE A 511 -1.73 32.18 0.83
N PRO A 512 -2.68 33.10 1.10
CA PRO A 512 -3.28 33.93 0.06
C PRO A 512 -2.23 34.72 -0.73
N SER A 513 -2.50 34.93 -2.02
CA SER A 513 -1.58 35.69 -2.89
C SER A 513 -1.29 37.08 -2.35
N PHE A 514 -0.11 37.62 -2.67
CA PHE A 514 0.31 38.94 -2.18
C PHE A 514 -0.70 40.04 -2.56
N HIS A 515 -1.29 39.91 -3.76
CA HIS A 515 -2.35 40.81 -4.20
C HIS A 515 -3.59 40.74 -3.29
N THR A 516 -4.03 39.53 -2.91
CA THR A 516 -5.20 39.31 -2.05
C THR A 516 -4.96 39.86 -0.65
N LEU A 517 -3.76 39.66 -0.09
CA LEU A 517 -3.38 40.22 1.20
C LEU A 517 -3.44 41.76 1.18
N ILE A 518 -2.94 42.39 0.11
CA ILE A 518 -3.02 43.85 -0.06
C ILE A 518 -4.47 44.32 -0.14
N GLU A 519 -5.32 43.66 -0.93
CA GLU A 519 -6.74 44.04 -1.06
C GLU A 519 -7.49 43.93 0.27
N LYS A 520 -7.30 42.83 1.02
CA LYS A 520 -7.91 42.64 2.33
C LYS A 520 -7.44 43.70 3.34
N ALA A 521 -6.14 43.97 3.39
CA ALA A 521 -5.58 44.97 4.30
C ALA A 521 -6.02 46.40 3.93
N ASP A 522 -6.02 46.76 2.65
CA ASP A 522 -6.49 48.06 2.17
C ASP A 522 -7.99 48.26 2.45
N ALA A 523 -8.80 47.21 2.25
CA ALA A 523 -10.23 47.25 2.56
C ALA A 523 -10.48 47.44 4.06
N ALA A 524 -9.81 46.67 4.92
CA ALA A 524 -9.94 46.76 6.37
C ALA A 524 -9.50 48.14 6.91
N VAL A 525 -8.40 48.69 6.39
CA VAL A 525 -7.94 50.05 6.75
C VAL A 525 -8.92 51.12 6.28
N ALA A 526 -9.53 50.97 5.09
CA ALA A 526 -10.49 51.94 4.56
C ALA A 526 -11.84 51.91 5.28
N SER A 527 -12.30 50.72 5.71
CA SER A 527 -13.56 50.54 6.44
C SER A 527 -13.43 50.76 7.95
N GLY A 528 -12.22 50.62 8.50
CA GLY A 528 -11.98 50.55 9.95
C GLY A 528 -12.45 49.23 10.57
N SER A 529 -12.60 48.15 9.78
CA SER A 529 -12.98 46.82 10.28
C SER A 529 -11.76 46.01 10.73
N ASP A 530 -12.00 45.00 11.56
CA ASP A 530 -10.97 44.02 11.92
C ASP A 530 -10.52 43.21 10.70
N LEU A 531 -9.23 42.84 10.68
CA LEU A 531 -8.63 42.00 9.66
C LEU A 531 -8.39 40.61 10.24
N ASP A 532 -9.21 39.64 9.87
CA ASP A 532 -9.02 38.25 10.26
C ASP A 532 -8.19 37.51 9.21
N LEU A 533 -6.98 37.14 9.62
CA LEU A 533 -6.06 36.27 8.89
C LEU A 533 -5.47 35.20 9.83
N SER A 534 -6.18 34.89 10.92
CA SER A 534 -5.70 34.00 12.00
C SER A 534 -5.23 32.64 11.47
N GLU A 535 -5.94 32.07 10.49
CA GLU A 535 -5.60 30.80 9.81
C GLU A 535 -4.21 30.80 9.13
N TYR A 536 -3.68 31.97 8.73
CA TYR A 536 -2.41 32.09 7.99
C TYR A 536 -1.28 32.70 8.82
N THR A 537 -1.48 32.87 10.14
CA THR A 537 -0.48 33.48 11.03
C THR A 537 0.77 32.64 11.17
N ARG A 538 0.69 31.33 10.90
CA ARG A 538 1.85 30.43 10.84
C ARG A 538 2.20 30.09 9.39
N SER A 539 3.37 30.55 8.95
CA SER A 539 3.88 30.29 7.60
C SER A 539 4.77 29.06 7.49
N CYS A 540 5.19 28.46 8.60
CA CYS A 540 5.98 27.23 8.61
C CYS A 540 5.08 26.00 8.74
N GLY A 541 5.20 25.11 7.74
CA GLY A 541 4.68 23.74 7.70
C GLY A 541 4.68 23.24 6.26
N ILE A 542 4.65 21.92 6.05
CA ILE A 542 4.49 21.36 4.71
C ILE A 542 3.08 21.73 4.18
N PRO A 543 2.88 22.07 2.90
CA PRO A 543 1.55 22.30 2.37
C PRO A 543 0.59 21.12 2.61
N ASN A 544 -0.68 21.37 2.99
CA ASN A 544 -1.68 20.30 3.21
C ASN A 544 -1.76 19.27 2.07
N ARG A 545 -1.62 19.74 0.81
CA ARG A 545 -1.60 18.89 -0.39
C ARG A 545 -0.40 17.93 -0.48
N LEU A 546 0.59 18.10 0.39
CA LEU A 546 1.80 17.27 0.48
C LEU A 546 1.83 16.44 1.77
N LEU A 547 0.71 16.28 2.50
CA LEU A 547 0.68 15.42 3.68
C LEU A 547 1.04 13.95 3.35
N LEU A 548 0.49 13.41 2.27
CA LEU A 548 0.77 12.05 1.80
C LEU A 548 1.76 12.03 0.63
N PRO A 549 2.67 11.04 0.54
CA PRO A 549 3.54 10.86 -0.62
C PRO A 549 2.72 10.62 -1.88
N LYS A 550 3.28 10.95 -3.05
CA LYS A 550 2.62 10.65 -4.33
C LYS A 550 2.39 9.13 -4.40
N GLY A 551 1.19 8.66 -4.77
CA GLY A 551 0.99 7.25 -5.09
C GLY A 551 1.59 6.85 -6.44
N ASN A 552 1.51 5.57 -6.78
CA ASN A 552 1.65 5.09 -8.16
C ASN A 552 0.30 4.47 -8.61
N THR A 553 0.17 4.11 -9.90
CA THR A 553 -1.07 3.51 -10.44
C THR A 553 -1.34 2.10 -9.95
N GLU A 554 -0.34 1.43 -9.38
CA GLU A 554 -0.39 0.07 -8.83
C GLU A 554 -0.73 0.07 -7.33
N GLY A 555 -0.77 1.25 -6.68
CA GLY A 555 -0.70 1.37 -5.22
C GLY A 555 0.75 1.32 -4.73
N LEU A 556 1.08 2.13 -3.73
CA LEU A 556 2.37 2.03 -3.03
C LEU A 556 2.10 1.69 -1.57
N ASP A 557 2.71 0.62 -1.10
CA ASP A 557 2.47 0.10 0.24
C ASP A 557 3.21 0.91 1.30
N PHE A 558 2.46 1.40 2.28
CA PHE A 558 2.98 2.05 3.49
C PHE A 558 2.42 1.33 4.71
N ALA A 559 3.25 1.14 5.72
CA ALA A 559 2.79 0.70 7.03
C ALA A 559 2.21 1.89 7.80
N LEU A 560 0.98 1.73 8.30
CA LEU A 560 0.38 2.67 9.24
C LEU A 560 0.54 2.12 10.66
N VAL A 561 1.34 2.81 11.48
CA VAL A 561 1.52 2.45 12.89
C VAL A 561 0.88 3.51 13.76
N VAL A 562 0.02 3.10 14.69
CA VAL A 562 -0.62 3.99 15.67
C VAL A 562 -0.17 3.58 17.06
N ALA A 563 0.34 4.56 17.81
CA ALA A 563 0.66 4.42 19.23
C ALA A 563 -0.13 5.46 20.03
N VAL A 564 -0.80 5.01 21.10
CA VAL A 564 -1.54 5.90 22.02
C VAL A 564 -0.78 5.98 23.34
N THR A 565 -0.39 7.18 23.75
CA THR A 565 0.44 7.44 24.92
C THR A 565 -0.27 8.32 25.93
N ASP A 566 0.17 8.26 27.19
CA ASP A 566 -0.41 9.03 28.31
C ASP A 566 -0.11 10.53 28.14
N GLY A 567 -1.10 11.27 27.64
CA GLY A 567 -0.97 12.68 27.34
C GLY A 567 -0.58 13.51 28.57
N SER A 568 -0.97 13.08 29.77
CA SER A 568 -0.61 13.79 31.01
C SER A 568 0.88 13.67 31.36
N LYS A 569 1.53 12.59 30.94
CA LYS A 569 2.99 12.41 31.05
C LYS A 569 3.73 13.09 29.92
N ASP A 570 3.12 13.13 28.75
CA ASP A 570 3.71 13.71 27.54
C ASP A 570 3.67 15.25 27.59
N ALA A 571 2.65 15.86 28.19
CA ALA A 571 2.49 17.32 28.22
C ALA A 571 3.63 18.07 28.94
N ALA A 572 4.26 19.02 28.25
CA ALA A 572 5.22 19.97 28.80
C ALA A 572 4.57 21.26 29.33
N ILE A 573 3.37 21.58 28.84
CA ILE A 573 2.61 22.80 29.13
C ILE A 573 1.19 22.45 29.62
N GLU A 574 0.56 23.35 30.38
CA GLU A 574 -0.85 23.21 30.75
C GLU A 574 -1.74 23.50 29.53
N GLY A 575 -2.79 22.69 29.30
CA GLY A 575 -3.73 22.93 28.22
C GLY A 575 -3.36 22.33 26.86
N LEU A 576 -2.46 21.34 26.80
CA LEU A 576 -2.08 20.64 25.56
C LEU A 576 -3.28 20.08 24.78
N GLU A 577 -4.37 19.78 25.47
CA GLU A 577 -5.63 19.30 24.91
C GLU A 577 -6.42 20.35 24.10
N LYS A 578 -6.05 21.63 24.14
CA LYS A 578 -6.88 22.73 23.61
C LYS A 578 -6.54 23.22 22.21
N ASP A 579 -5.52 22.66 21.57
CA ASP A 579 -5.01 23.07 20.23
C ASP A 579 -4.72 24.60 20.10
N GLU A 580 -4.64 25.31 21.23
CA GLU A 580 -4.41 26.77 21.30
C GLU A 580 -2.98 27.15 20.82
N HIS A 581 -2.10 26.16 20.70
CA HIS A 581 -0.71 26.31 20.27
C HIS A 581 -0.46 25.94 18.80
N GLY A 582 -1.52 25.76 18.00
CA GLY A 582 -1.49 25.59 16.54
C GLY A 582 -0.99 24.23 16.04
N GLY A 583 -1.66 23.72 15.00
CA GLY A 583 -1.41 22.42 14.38
C GLY A 583 -0.14 22.27 13.53
N THR A 584 0.96 22.99 13.81
CA THR A 584 2.22 22.83 13.03
C THR A 584 3.47 22.63 13.89
N HIS A 585 3.28 22.55 15.21
CA HIS A 585 4.39 22.49 16.17
C HIS A 585 5.30 21.28 15.94
N ALA A 586 4.81 20.17 15.38
CA ALA A 586 5.62 18.97 15.15
C ALA A 586 6.76 19.15 14.13
N GLN A 587 6.71 20.20 13.29
CA GLN A 587 7.83 20.58 12.40
C GLN A 587 8.38 21.97 12.71
N CYS A 588 7.54 22.87 13.22
CA CYS A 588 7.89 24.29 13.32
C CYS A 588 7.93 24.79 14.77
N GLY A 589 7.86 23.90 15.76
CA GLY A 589 7.84 24.20 17.18
C GLY A 589 6.87 25.33 17.57
N ILE A 590 7.21 26.07 18.63
CA ILE A 590 6.43 27.22 19.10
C ILE A 590 7.36 28.40 19.42
N HIS A 591 7.12 29.55 18.80
CA HIS A 591 7.95 30.74 18.96
C HIS A 591 7.93 31.28 20.39
N GLY A 592 9.08 31.20 21.07
CA GLY A 592 9.26 31.79 22.40
C GLY A 592 8.54 31.09 23.54
N GLU A 593 8.02 29.89 23.28
CA GLU A 593 7.38 29.03 24.27
C GLU A 593 8.11 27.68 24.35
N VAL A 594 7.78 26.91 25.39
CA VAL A 594 8.30 25.55 25.57
C VAL A 594 7.58 24.62 24.60
N TYR A 595 8.32 23.72 23.96
CA TYR A 595 7.77 22.71 23.06
C TYR A 595 6.75 21.83 23.82
N PRO A 596 5.56 21.58 23.26
CA PRO A 596 4.41 21.12 24.03
C PRO A 596 4.47 19.66 24.51
N ASP A 597 5.26 18.81 23.84
CA ASP A 597 5.44 17.39 24.16
C ASP A 597 6.86 17.13 24.69
N LYS A 598 6.98 16.57 25.89
CA LYS A 598 8.27 16.23 26.54
C LYS A 598 8.99 15.07 25.84
N ARG A 599 8.29 14.25 25.07
CA ARG A 599 8.87 13.07 24.43
C ARG A 599 9.80 13.46 23.28
N PRO A 600 10.85 12.66 23.01
CA PRO A 600 11.68 12.80 21.82
C PRO A 600 10.83 12.78 20.53
N LEU A 601 11.23 13.57 19.53
CA LEU A 601 10.59 13.56 18.23
C LEU A 601 10.81 12.19 17.55
N GLY A 602 9.69 11.56 17.18
CA GLY A 602 9.64 10.18 16.65
C GLY A 602 9.27 9.10 17.68
N PHE A 603 9.07 9.44 18.95
CA PHE A 603 8.66 8.47 19.98
C PHE A 603 7.35 7.75 19.63
N PRO A 604 7.24 6.41 19.79
CA PRO A 604 8.22 5.48 20.34
C PRO A 604 9.11 4.77 19.30
N LEU A 605 9.02 5.15 18.02
CA LEU A 605 9.74 4.51 16.91
C LEU A 605 11.11 5.14 16.62
N ASP A 606 11.52 6.17 17.37
CA ASP A 606 12.76 6.89 17.15
C ASP A 606 14.03 6.08 17.46
N ARG A 607 13.92 4.96 18.18
CA ARG A 607 15.06 4.11 18.58
C ARG A 607 14.97 2.72 17.99
N GLN A 608 16.12 2.03 17.94
CA GLN A 608 16.15 0.62 17.53
C GLN A 608 15.31 -0.24 18.48
N ILE A 609 14.34 -0.94 17.90
CA ILE A 609 13.48 -1.88 18.60
C ILE A 609 14.12 -3.27 18.46
N PRO A 610 14.61 -3.89 19.54
CA PRO A 610 15.34 -5.16 19.45
C PRO A 610 14.50 -6.33 18.93
N ASP A 611 13.18 -6.22 19.05
CA ASP A 611 12.18 -7.18 18.58
C ASP A 611 10.85 -6.43 18.37
N GLU A 612 10.39 -6.27 17.13
CA GLU A 612 9.15 -5.54 16.82
C GLU A 612 7.90 -6.14 17.49
N ARG A 613 7.93 -7.42 17.89
CA ARG A 613 6.86 -8.06 18.66
C ARG A 613 6.76 -7.52 20.09
N VAL A 614 7.75 -6.77 20.57
CA VAL A 614 7.65 -6.05 21.84
C VAL A 614 6.61 -4.94 21.73
N LEU A 615 6.52 -4.26 20.58
CA LEU A 615 5.48 -3.25 20.35
C LEU A 615 4.08 -3.87 20.26
N LEU A 616 3.96 -5.01 19.58
CA LEU A 616 2.69 -5.75 19.42
C LEU A 616 2.16 -6.37 20.72
N LYS A 617 2.96 -6.40 21.79
CA LYS A 617 2.50 -6.82 23.13
C LYS A 617 1.78 -5.71 23.88
N PHE A 618 1.91 -4.47 23.44
CA PHE A 618 1.27 -3.33 24.09
C PHE A 618 -0.09 -3.11 23.43
N PRO A 619 -1.20 -3.29 24.17
CA PRO A 619 -2.54 -3.12 23.60
C PRO A 619 -2.78 -1.68 23.09
N ASN A 620 -1.93 -0.72 23.45
CA ASN A 620 -1.96 0.66 22.95
C ASN A 620 -1.14 0.89 21.66
N ILE A 621 -0.65 -0.16 20.98
CA ILE A 621 0.09 -0.08 19.70
C ILE A 621 -0.40 -1.15 18.69
N HIS A 622 -0.65 -0.76 17.43
CA HIS A 622 -1.21 -1.64 16.39
C HIS A 622 -0.29 -1.74 15.13
N LYS A 623 0.01 -2.98 14.63
CA LYS A 623 0.73 -3.31 13.36
C LYS A 623 0.31 -4.72 12.83
N GLU A 624 0.31 -4.95 11.51
CA GLU A 624 -0.24 -6.17 10.85
C GLU A 624 0.81 -7.30 10.67
N VAL A 625 0.58 -8.54 11.19
CA VAL A 625 1.51 -9.72 11.14
C VAL A 625 0.85 -11.03 10.62
N LYS A 626 -0.32 -10.93 9.98
CA LYS A 626 -1.27 -12.05 9.81
C LYS A 626 -0.75 -13.30 9.07
N GLN A 627 0.07 -13.16 8.02
CA GLN A 627 0.52 -14.31 7.23
C GLN A 627 1.35 -15.31 8.06
N GLN A 628 2.27 -14.81 8.90
CA GLN A 628 3.21 -15.65 9.62
C GLN A 628 2.49 -16.58 10.61
N ASP A 629 1.41 -16.09 11.25
CA ASP A 629 0.64 -16.84 12.23
C ASP A 629 -0.05 -18.06 11.59
N VAL A 630 -0.67 -17.87 10.41
CA VAL A 630 -1.35 -18.94 9.68
C VAL A 630 -0.35 -20.02 9.23
N LEU A 631 0.81 -19.62 8.72
CA LEU A 631 1.86 -20.57 8.32
C LEU A 631 2.36 -21.38 9.52
N ARG A 632 2.58 -20.74 10.68
CA ARG A 632 3.00 -21.43 11.91
C ARG A 632 1.93 -22.40 12.44
N LEU A 633 0.65 -22.06 12.33
CA LEU A 633 -0.46 -22.96 12.69
C LEU A 633 -0.53 -24.19 11.78
N LEU A 634 -0.24 -24.02 10.48
CA LEU A 634 -0.23 -25.10 9.50
C LEU A 634 1.07 -25.91 9.48
N ASN A 635 2.09 -25.51 10.24
CA ASN A 635 3.31 -26.30 10.40
C ASN A 635 3.00 -27.63 11.10
N LYS A 636 3.35 -28.75 10.46
CA LYS A 636 3.31 -30.11 11.03
C LYS A 636 1.99 -30.39 11.77
N VAL A 637 0.86 -30.21 11.07
CA VAL A 637 -0.50 -30.31 11.66
C VAL A 637 -0.81 -31.64 12.36
N ASN A 638 -0.09 -32.72 12.01
CA ASN A 638 -0.22 -34.04 12.64
C ASN A 638 0.45 -34.14 14.03
N GLU A 639 1.21 -33.10 14.42
CA GLU A 639 1.97 -33.03 15.66
C GLU A 639 1.56 -31.80 16.52
N PRO A 640 1.83 -31.81 17.83
CA PRO A 640 1.61 -30.63 18.69
C PRO A 640 2.37 -29.39 18.22
N ILE A 641 1.85 -28.21 18.53
CA ILE A 641 2.49 -26.92 18.23
C ILE A 641 3.89 -26.91 18.85
N ARG A 642 4.86 -26.46 18.04
CA ARG A 642 6.27 -26.43 18.42
C ARG A 642 6.51 -25.45 19.57
N THR A 643 7.26 -25.87 20.57
CA THR A 643 7.56 -25.06 21.79
C THR A 643 8.32 -23.77 21.51
N TYR A 644 8.98 -23.67 20.35
CA TYR A 644 9.64 -22.45 19.92
C TYR A 644 8.68 -21.39 19.35
N PHE A 645 7.46 -21.76 18.95
CA PHE A 645 6.34 -20.83 18.70
C PHE A 645 5.65 -20.51 20.03
N LYS A 646 6.37 -19.79 20.90
CA LYS A 646 5.98 -19.58 22.31
C LYS A 646 4.59 -18.96 22.48
N ASP A 647 4.26 -18.01 21.61
CA ASP A 647 2.98 -17.32 21.50
C ASP A 647 1.83 -18.28 21.20
N LEU A 648 1.91 -19.05 20.12
CA LEU A 648 0.89 -20.04 19.78
C LEU A 648 0.81 -21.15 20.83
N LYS A 649 1.96 -21.54 21.40
CA LYS A 649 2.01 -22.57 22.43
C LYS A 649 1.33 -22.12 23.72
N ASP A 650 1.61 -20.89 24.17
CA ASP A 650 0.97 -20.27 25.32
C ASP A 650 -0.54 -20.13 25.10
N ALA A 651 -0.96 -19.63 23.94
CA ALA A 651 -2.38 -19.56 23.59
C ALA A 651 -3.05 -20.95 23.62
N SER A 652 -2.39 -21.99 23.09
CA SER A 652 -2.96 -23.34 23.08
C SER A 652 -3.22 -23.94 24.48
N GLU A 653 -2.45 -23.50 25.49
CA GLU A 653 -2.47 -24.03 26.85
C GLU A 653 -3.30 -23.13 27.80
N ASN A 654 -3.17 -21.82 27.67
CA ASN A 654 -3.64 -20.84 28.65
C ASN A 654 -4.82 -19.99 28.17
N PHE A 655 -5.10 -19.94 26.86
CA PHE A 655 -6.27 -19.24 26.35
C PHE A 655 -7.56 -19.92 26.80
N ASN A 656 -8.55 -19.13 27.22
CA ASN A 656 -9.90 -19.62 27.50
C ASN A 656 -10.88 -18.99 26.50
N PRO A 657 -11.29 -19.74 25.47
CA PRO A 657 -12.17 -19.22 24.41
C PRO A 657 -13.52 -18.66 24.90
N ALA A 658 -14.00 -19.09 26.07
CA ALA A 658 -15.28 -18.67 26.63
C ALA A 658 -15.16 -17.69 27.81
N ALA A 659 -13.95 -17.25 28.16
CA ALA A 659 -13.74 -16.30 29.26
C ALA A 659 -14.31 -14.92 28.96
N ASP A 660 -14.14 -14.47 27.72
CA ASP A 660 -14.68 -13.22 27.22
C ASP A 660 -15.40 -13.47 25.89
N THR A 661 -16.72 -13.31 25.90
CA THR A 661 -17.55 -13.54 24.72
C THR A 661 -17.85 -12.26 23.94
N SER A 662 -17.28 -11.13 24.34
CA SER A 662 -17.44 -9.85 23.64
C SER A 662 -16.64 -9.79 22.32
N HIS A 663 -15.65 -10.66 22.15
CA HIS A 663 -14.82 -10.78 20.94
C HIS A 663 -15.45 -11.65 19.83
N TYR A 664 -16.73 -11.98 19.96
CA TYR A 664 -17.45 -12.75 18.95
C TYR A 664 -18.77 -12.07 18.58
N THR A 665 -18.99 -11.88 17.29
CA THR A 665 -20.24 -11.33 16.72
C THR A 665 -21.50 -12.10 17.13
N ASP A 666 -21.38 -13.37 17.49
CA ASP A 666 -22.48 -14.23 17.92
C ASP A 666 -22.69 -14.31 19.46
N GLY A 667 -21.97 -13.48 20.23
CA GLY A 667 -22.00 -13.49 21.69
C GLY A 667 -21.38 -14.76 22.31
N GLY A 668 -20.47 -15.40 21.59
CA GLY A 668 -19.76 -16.61 21.98
C GLY A 668 -20.65 -17.87 21.97
N ALA A 669 -21.67 -17.92 21.11
CA ALA A 669 -22.57 -19.07 21.03
C ALA A 669 -21.89 -20.29 20.40
N ALA A 670 -21.20 -20.08 19.27
CA ALA A 670 -20.42 -21.09 18.54
C ALA A 670 -19.31 -21.67 19.40
N VAL A 671 -18.55 -20.82 20.11
CA VAL A 671 -17.44 -21.28 20.95
C VAL A 671 -17.91 -22.11 22.14
N LYS A 672 -19.01 -21.72 22.80
CA LYS A 672 -19.63 -22.51 23.88
C LYS A 672 -20.13 -23.86 23.36
N LYS A 673 -20.70 -23.90 22.15
CA LYS A 673 -21.18 -25.13 21.51
C LYS A 673 -20.01 -26.08 21.21
N LEU A 674 -18.92 -25.59 20.61
CA LEU A 674 -17.75 -26.40 20.30
C LEU A 674 -17.07 -26.92 21.57
N LEU A 675 -16.88 -26.05 22.59
CA LEU A 675 -16.34 -26.47 23.88
C LEU A 675 -17.20 -27.57 24.51
N LYS A 676 -18.53 -27.45 24.46
CA LYS A 676 -19.45 -28.47 24.95
C LYS A 676 -19.28 -29.81 24.22
N GLU A 677 -19.09 -29.81 22.90
CA GLU A 677 -18.90 -31.04 22.14
C GLU A 677 -17.55 -31.71 22.46
N ILE A 678 -16.52 -30.92 22.77
CA ILE A 678 -15.22 -31.41 23.28
C ILE A 678 -15.39 -32.00 24.69
N GLU A 679 -16.06 -31.29 25.60
CA GLU A 679 -16.33 -31.74 26.98
C GLU A 679 -17.19 -33.01 27.03
N ASP A 680 -18.17 -33.11 26.13
CA ASP A 680 -19.04 -34.28 25.99
C ASP A 680 -18.32 -35.46 25.28
N HIS A 681 -17.06 -35.30 24.85
CA HIS A 681 -16.26 -36.27 24.10
C HIS A 681 -16.94 -36.75 22.80
N LYS A 682 -17.55 -35.82 22.07
CA LYS A 682 -18.27 -36.09 20.81
C LYS A 682 -17.50 -35.68 19.55
N VAL A 683 -16.35 -35.05 19.70
CA VAL A 683 -15.49 -34.68 18.57
C VAL A 683 -14.71 -35.88 18.06
N LEU A 684 -14.40 -35.87 16.76
CA LEU A 684 -13.60 -36.86 16.06
C LEU A 684 -12.22 -36.96 16.72
N GLU A 685 -11.76 -38.19 16.92
CA GLU A 685 -10.45 -38.44 17.49
C GLU A 685 -9.33 -37.92 16.56
N LYS A 686 -8.23 -37.47 17.18
CA LYS A 686 -7.00 -37.17 16.43
C LYS A 686 -6.46 -38.43 15.77
N HIS A 687 -5.65 -38.26 14.73
CA HIS A 687 -5.03 -39.38 14.00
C HIS A 687 -6.07 -40.31 13.38
N HIS A 688 -7.09 -39.70 12.77
CA HIS A 688 -8.16 -40.37 12.03
C HIS A 688 -8.45 -39.63 10.73
N TYR A 689 -8.90 -40.34 9.69
CA TYR A 689 -9.29 -39.68 8.44
C TYR A 689 -10.47 -38.73 8.66
N PHE A 690 -10.41 -37.57 8.00
CA PHE A 690 -11.51 -36.63 7.87
C PHE A 690 -12.08 -36.73 6.45
N SER A 691 -13.40 -36.56 6.28
CA SER A 691 -14.04 -36.47 4.97
C SER A 691 -15.22 -35.51 5.09
N LEU A 692 -15.23 -34.48 4.24
CA LEU A 692 -16.30 -33.48 4.25
C LEU A 692 -17.67 -34.05 3.89
N PHE A 693 -17.71 -35.18 3.16
CA PHE A 693 -18.95 -35.84 2.79
C PHE A 693 -19.59 -36.61 3.96
N ASN A 694 -18.82 -36.93 5.01
CA ASN A 694 -19.38 -37.46 6.24
C ASN A 694 -20.07 -36.35 7.04
N ASN A 695 -21.38 -36.52 7.30
CA ASN A 695 -22.20 -35.51 7.97
C ASN A 695 -21.65 -35.08 9.33
N ARG A 696 -21.14 -36.02 10.14
CA ARG A 696 -20.64 -35.70 11.48
C ARG A 696 -19.28 -35.01 11.43
N HIS A 697 -18.37 -35.50 10.58
CA HIS A 697 -17.06 -34.87 10.40
C HIS A 697 -17.23 -33.43 9.91
N ARG A 698 -18.11 -33.21 8.91
CA ARG A 698 -18.44 -31.87 8.40
C ARG A 698 -18.99 -30.98 9.51
N GLU A 699 -19.98 -31.45 10.26
CA GLU A 699 -20.58 -30.68 11.36
C GLU A 699 -19.52 -30.18 12.36
N GLU A 700 -18.55 -31.03 12.71
CA GLU A 700 -17.46 -30.65 13.61
C GLU A 700 -16.51 -29.62 13.01
N ALA A 701 -16.19 -29.74 11.71
CA ALA A 701 -15.40 -28.72 11.02
C ALA A 701 -16.15 -27.38 10.94
N LEU A 702 -17.47 -27.43 10.76
CA LEU A 702 -18.31 -26.23 10.79
C LEU A 702 -18.38 -25.61 12.18
N PHE A 703 -18.31 -26.38 13.27
CA PHE A 703 -18.23 -25.79 14.61
C PHE A 703 -16.97 -24.94 14.79
N LEU A 704 -15.81 -25.40 14.29
CA LEU A 704 -14.59 -24.59 14.35
C LEU A 704 -14.65 -23.40 13.38
N PHE A 705 -15.14 -23.61 12.15
CA PHE A 705 -15.34 -22.53 11.19
C PHE A 705 -16.26 -21.42 11.76
N GLU A 706 -17.39 -21.80 12.37
CA GLU A 706 -18.32 -20.88 13.02
C GLU A 706 -17.65 -20.08 14.14
N VAL A 707 -16.76 -20.70 14.93
CA VAL A 707 -15.96 -19.95 15.91
C VAL A 707 -15.07 -18.92 15.24
N LEU A 708 -14.33 -19.32 14.20
CA LEU A 708 -13.32 -18.47 13.57
C LEU A 708 -13.93 -17.31 12.76
N ILE A 709 -15.04 -17.55 12.04
CA ILE A 709 -15.70 -16.50 11.25
C ILE A 709 -16.43 -15.47 12.14
N HIS A 710 -16.80 -15.86 13.36
CA HIS A 710 -17.43 -14.95 14.30
C HIS A 710 -16.45 -14.12 15.14
N CYS A 711 -15.13 -14.37 15.07
CA CYS A 711 -14.12 -13.56 15.76
C CYS A 711 -14.08 -12.12 15.23
N ASP A 712 -14.14 -11.14 16.14
CA ASP A 712 -14.09 -9.72 15.78
C ASP A 712 -12.66 -9.21 15.49
N ASP A 713 -11.65 -9.89 16.03
CA ASP A 713 -10.26 -9.48 15.93
C ASP A 713 -9.29 -10.65 15.63
N TRP A 714 -8.16 -10.32 15.01
CA TRP A 714 -7.16 -11.29 14.57
C TRP A 714 -6.54 -12.09 15.73
N ASN A 715 -6.29 -11.46 16.88
CA ASN A 715 -5.64 -12.10 18.02
C ASN A 715 -6.54 -13.17 18.63
N THR A 716 -7.84 -12.86 18.78
CA THR A 716 -8.85 -13.82 19.19
C THR A 716 -8.96 -14.97 18.19
N GLY A 717 -8.94 -14.68 16.88
CA GLY A 717 -8.93 -15.69 15.82
C GLY A 717 -7.75 -16.67 15.94
N ILE A 718 -6.53 -16.15 16.05
CA ILE A 718 -5.32 -16.97 16.18
C ILE A 718 -5.25 -17.73 17.50
N ALA A 719 -5.67 -17.13 18.61
CA ALA A 719 -5.73 -17.81 19.90
C ALA A 719 -6.74 -18.97 19.89
N ASN A 720 -7.92 -18.78 19.29
CA ASN A 720 -8.88 -19.85 19.05
C ASN A 720 -8.29 -20.95 18.16
N ALA A 721 -7.67 -20.59 17.04
CA ALA A 721 -7.06 -21.55 16.13
C ALA A 721 -5.97 -22.38 16.84
N ALA A 722 -5.07 -21.74 17.61
CA ALA A 722 -4.05 -22.43 18.40
C ALA A 722 -4.66 -23.36 19.47
N TYR A 723 -5.70 -22.90 20.17
CA TYR A 723 -6.41 -23.68 21.19
C TYR A 723 -7.07 -24.94 20.61
N PHE A 724 -7.80 -24.80 19.50
CA PHE A 724 -8.54 -25.90 18.89
C PHE A 724 -7.66 -26.83 18.05
N ARG A 725 -6.54 -26.36 17.47
CA ARG A 725 -5.53 -27.22 16.84
C ARG A 725 -5.04 -28.32 17.78
N GLU A 726 -4.89 -28.01 19.07
CA GLU A 726 -4.46 -29.00 20.07
C GLU A 726 -5.56 -29.94 20.55
N ARG A 727 -6.83 -29.71 20.18
CA ARG A 727 -7.99 -30.45 20.72
C ARG A 727 -8.84 -31.16 19.67
N LEU A 728 -8.78 -30.75 18.41
CA LEU A 728 -9.54 -31.33 17.31
C LEU A 728 -8.66 -32.21 16.40
N ASN A 729 -9.32 -33.03 15.60
CA ASN A 729 -8.70 -33.79 14.51
C ASN A 729 -8.00 -32.85 13.52
N GLU A 730 -6.84 -33.26 13.03
CA GLU A 730 -5.99 -32.48 12.12
C GLU A 730 -6.69 -32.12 10.80
N GLY A 731 -7.49 -33.02 10.22
CA GLY A 731 -8.23 -32.76 8.99
C GLY A 731 -9.42 -31.82 9.21
N VAL A 732 -10.11 -31.96 10.34
CA VAL A 732 -11.15 -31.02 10.80
C VAL A 732 -10.56 -29.61 10.95
N PHE A 733 -9.40 -29.50 11.60
CA PHE A 733 -8.70 -28.24 11.79
C PHE A 733 -8.26 -27.61 10.47
N VAL A 734 -7.59 -28.36 9.59
CA VAL A 734 -7.10 -27.87 8.30
C VAL A 734 -8.26 -27.38 7.44
N TYR A 735 -9.36 -28.13 7.34
CA TYR A 735 -10.51 -27.70 6.56
C TYR A 735 -11.12 -26.40 7.12
N ALA A 736 -11.32 -26.32 8.43
CA ALA A 736 -11.94 -25.16 9.08
C ALA A 736 -11.08 -23.90 8.98
N ILE A 737 -9.75 -24.00 9.16
CA ILE A 737 -8.88 -22.82 9.06
C ILE A 737 -8.72 -22.34 7.63
N TYR A 738 -8.66 -23.22 6.63
CA TYR A 738 -8.60 -22.82 5.22
C TYR A 738 -9.88 -22.07 4.82
N THR A 739 -11.05 -22.64 5.14
CA THR A 739 -12.34 -22.01 4.83
C THR A 739 -12.56 -20.72 5.62
N ALA A 740 -12.16 -20.67 6.90
CA ALA A 740 -12.24 -19.44 7.69
C ALA A 740 -11.31 -18.34 7.14
N VAL A 741 -10.07 -18.66 6.75
CA VAL A 741 -9.15 -17.67 6.15
C VAL A 741 -9.69 -17.16 4.81
N ILE A 742 -10.33 -18.02 4.01
CA ILE A 742 -10.96 -17.62 2.76
C ILE A 742 -12.11 -16.63 3.03
N HIS A 743 -12.98 -16.90 4.01
CA HIS A 743 -14.25 -16.17 4.16
C HIS A 743 -14.29 -15.08 5.23
N ALA A 744 -13.36 -15.08 6.19
CA ALA A 744 -13.39 -14.14 7.32
C ALA A 744 -12.72 -12.81 6.93
N PRO A 745 -13.40 -11.66 7.06
CA PRO A 745 -12.83 -10.36 6.70
C PRO A 745 -11.54 -10.01 7.44
N ILE A 746 -11.38 -10.52 8.66
CA ILE A 746 -10.16 -10.32 9.46
C ILE A 746 -8.92 -11.00 8.84
N ALA A 747 -9.10 -11.94 7.90
CA ALA A 747 -8.08 -12.74 7.25
C ALA A 747 -7.79 -12.34 5.79
N ASP A 748 -8.34 -11.22 5.32
CA ASP A 748 -8.12 -10.72 3.96
C ASP A 748 -6.62 -10.62 3.62
N HIS A 749 -6.28 -10.91 2.36
CA HIS A 749 -4.93 -10.89 1.77
C HIS A 749 -3.96 -11.98 2.25
N ILE A 750 -4.40 -12.92 3.08
CA ILE A 750 -3.58 -14.09 3.45
C ILE A 750 -3.56 -15.11 2.31
N VAL A 751 -2.35 -15.56 1.96
CA VAL A 751 -2.16 -16.63 0.97
C VAL A 751 -2.03 -17.97 1.67
N LEU A 752 -3.01 -18.84 1.46
CA LEU A 752 -2.97 -20.20 1.99
C LEU A 752 -1.89 -21.03 1.28
N PRO A 753 -1.08 -21.82 2.02
CA PRO A 753 -0.09 -22.69 1.41
C PRO A 753 -0.76 -23.79 0.58
N PRO A 754 -0.05 -24.38 -0.39
CA PRO A 754 -0.61 -25.46 -1.19
C PRO A 754 -0.91 -26.70 -0.33
N LEU A 755 -2.12 -27.23 -0.43
CA LEU A 755 -2.55 -28.42 0.34
C LEU A 755 -1.68 -29.66 0.06
N TYR A 756 -1.07 -29.77 -1.13
CA TYR A 756 -0.15 -30.88 -1.44
C TYR A 756 1.13 -30.86 -0.61
N GLU A 757 1.46 -29.77 0.08
CA GLU A 757 2.55 -29.71 1.06
C GLU A 757 2.06 -29.76 2.52
N ILE A 758 0.80 -29.41 2.80
CA ILE A 758 0.22 -29.49 4.16
C ILE A 758 -0.31 -30.89 4.48
N THR A 759 -0.99 -31.53 3.53
CA THR A 759 -1.51 -32.90 3.64
C THR A 759 -1.04 -33.78 2.46
N PRO A 760 0.28 -34.03 2.30
CA PRO A 760 0.84 -34.62 1.08
C PRO A 760 0.29 -36.02 0.74
N HIS A 761 -0.20 -36.77 1.73
CA HIS A 761 -0.86 -38.07 1.57
C HIS A 761 -2.04 -38.08 0.60
N LEU A 762 -2.77 -36.96 0.48
CA LEU A 762 -3.89 -36.83 -0.45
C LEU A 762 -3.43 -36.57 -1.90
N PHE A 763 -2.17 -36.16 -2.09
CA PHE A 763 -1.65 -35.74 -3.39
C PHE A 763 -0.55 -36.66 -3.93
N THR A 764 -0.01 -37.54 -3.10
CA THR A 764 1.18 -38.36 -3.39
C THR A 764 0.85 -39.84 -3.32
N ASN A 765 1.36 -40.63 -4.26
CA ASN A 765 1.16 -42.07 -4.25
C ASN A 765 1.86 -42.74 -3.04
N SER A 766 1.36 -43.90 -2.62
CA SER A 766 1.85 -44.64 -1.44
C SER A 766 3.30 -45.09 -1.58
N GLU A 767 3.78 -45.34 -2.80
CA GLU A 767 5.18 -45.69 -3.06
C GLU A 767 6.12 -44.58 -2.58
N ILE A 768 5.87 -43.35 -3.04
CA ILE A 768 6.69 -42.18 -2.72
C ILE A 768 6.54 -41.78 -1.25
N ILE A 769 5.34 -41.91 -0.66
CA ILE A 769 5.14 -41.72 0.79
C ILE A 769 5.98 -42.72 1.61
N ASN A 770 6.04 -43.99 1.19
CA ASN A 770 6.87 -45.00 1.87
C ASN A 770 8.37 -44.72 1.72
N GLU A 771 8.79 -44.21 0.56
CA GLU A 771 10.17 -43.76 0.36
C GLU A 771 10.51 -42.56 1.27
N ALA A 772 9.60 -41.59 1.40
CA ALA A 772 9.72 -40.48 2.35
C ALA A 772 9.82 -40.95 3.80
N TYR A 773 9.00 -41.92 4.21
CA TYR A 773 9.11 -42.55 5.53
C TYR A 773 10.48 -43.22 5.71
N SER A 774 10.99 -43.93 4.70
CA SER A 774 12.30 -44.57 4.75
C SER A 774 13.44 -43.54 4.86
N ALA A 775 13.37 -42.44 4.10
CA ALA A 775 14.30 -41.32 4.21
C ALA A 775 14.31 -40.73 5.64
N LYS A 776 13.14 -40.47 6.23
CA LYS A 776 13.06 -39.95 7.60
C LYS A 776 13.58 -40.96 8.63
N MET A 777 13.23 -42.25 8.51
CA MET A 777 13.68 -43.31 9.42
C MET A 777 15.19 -43.56 9.34
N THR A 778 15.81 -43.34 8.18
CA THR A 778 17.26 -43.45 7.96
C THR A 778 18.00 -42.12 8.10
N GLN A 779 17.27 -41.04 8.43
CA GLN A 779 17.78 -39.66 8.50
C GLN A 779 18.61 -39.26 7.27
N THR A 780 18.17 -39.72 6.10
CA THR A 780 18.84 -39.48 4.81
C THR A 780 17.94 -38.63 3.93
N PRO A 781 18.39 -37.44 3.47
CA PRO A 781 17.62 -36.63 2.53
C PRO A 781 17.29 -37.41 1.25
N GLY A 782 16.12 -37.15 0.67
CA GLY A 782 15.64 -37.90 -0.49
C GLY A 782 14.83 -37.03 -1.45
N LYS A 783 15.02 -37.27 -2.76
CA LYS A 783 14.19 -36.71 -3.83
C LYS A 783 13.65 -37.88 -4.64
N PHE A 784 12.32 -37.99 -4.74
CA PHE A 784 11.67 -39.19 -5.26
C PHE A 784 10.81 -38.87 -6.47
N HIS A 785 11.05 -39.54 -7.60
CA HIS A 785 10.28 -39.32 -8.83
C HIS A 785 8.96 -40.09 -8.78
N MET A 786 7.85 -39.36 -8.70
CA MET A 786 6.51 -39.91 -8.73
C MET A 786 6.14 -40.36 -10.14
N SER A 787 5.52 -41.54 -10.24
CA SER A 787 4.90 -42.02 -11.49
C SER A 787 3.38 -42.06 -11.34
N PHE A 788 2.68 -41.73 -12.42
CA PHE A 788 1.20 -41.76 -12.46
C PHE A 788 0.66 -43.18 -12.29
N THR A 789 -0.53 -43.30 -11.69
CA THR A 789 -1.09 -44.60 -11.32
C THR A 789 -1.45 -45.47 -12.54
N GLY A 790 -1.64 -46.77 -12.30
CA GLY A 790 -2.10 -47.71 -13.32
C GLY A 790 -0.99 -48.33 -14.18
N THR A 791 -1.38 -48.88 -15.33
CA THR A 791 -0.44 -49.54 -16.27
C THR A 791 -0.76 -49.13 -17.70
N LYS A 792 0.25 -49.17 -18.60
CA LYS A 792 0.08 -48.81 -20.02
C LYS A 792 -0.99 -49.64 -20.75
N ARG A 793 -1.45 -50.74 -20.14
CA ARG A 793 -2.55 -51.57 -20.66
C ARG A 793 -3.93 -50.96 -20.43
N ASN A 794 -4.11 -50.15 -19.39
CA ASN A 794 -5.34 -49.39 -19.18
C ASN A 794 -5.28 -48.12 -20.04
N PRO A 795 -6.15 -47.95 -21.05
CA PRO A 795 -6.16 -46.74 -21.89
C PRO A 795 -6.33 -45.45 -21.08
N GLU A 796 -7.05 -45.52 -19.97
CA GLU A 796 -7.35 -44.37 -19.12
C GLU A 796 -6.10 -43.80 -18.43
N GLN A 797 -5.05 -44.61 -18.23
CA GLN A 797 -3.77 -44.12 -17.71
C GLN A 797 -3.16 -43.03 -18.60
N ARG A 798 -3.46 -43.02 -19.91
CA ARG A 798 -2.87 -42.04 -20.83
C ARG A 798 -3.20 -40.59 -20.48
N VAL A 799 -4.29 -40.37 -19.75
CA VAL A 799 -4.75 -39.05 -19.29
C VAL A 799 -4.63 -38.88 -17.77
N ALA A 800 -3.93 -39.79 -17.08
CA ALA A 800 -3.68 -39.69 -15.63
C ALA A 800 -2.94 -38.40 -15.26
N TYR A 801 -2.10 -37.87 -16.16
CA TYR A 801 -1.41 -36.59 -15.96
C TYR A 801 -2.34 -35.39 -15.77
N PHE A 802 -3.62 -35.51 -16.13
CA PHE A 802 -4.62 -34.48 -15.93
C PHE A 802 -5.29 -34.65 -14.56
N GLY A 803 -5.96 -35.79 -14.33
CA GLY A 803 -6.71 -36.05 -13.09
C GLY A 803 -5.83 -36.21 -11.84
N GLU A 804 -4.57 -36.62 -11.99
CA GLU A 804 -3.61 -36.73 -10.88
C GLU A 804 -2.71 -35.50 -10.74
N ASP A 805 -2.86 -34.47 -11.59
CA ASP A 805 -2.12 -33.23 -11.43
C ASP A 805 -2.47 -32.56 -10.09
N ILE A 806 -1.43 -32.24 -9.31
CA ILE A 806 -1.59 -31.68 -7.97
C ILE A 806 -2.26 -30.30 -7.98
N GLY A 807 -2.06 -29.50 -9.03
CA GLY A 807 -2.69 -28.18 -9.16
C GLY A 807 -4.16 -28.26 -9.58
N LEU A 808 -4.52 -29.20 -10.44
CA LEU A 808 -5.93 -29.45 -10.78
C LEU A 808 -6.72 -29.90 -9.54
N ASN A 809 -6.13 -30.78 -8.73
CA ASN A 809 -6.73 -31.22 -7.48
C ASN A 809 -6.84 -30.07 -6.46
N VAL A 810 -5.83 -29.18 -6.36
CA VAL A 810 -5.92 -27.95 -5.56
C VAL A 810 -7.02 -27.02 -6.06
N HIS A 811 -7.11 -26.77 -7.37
CA HIS A 811 -8.19 -25.97 -7.95
C HIS A 811 -9.57 -26.48 -7.54
N HIS A 812 -9.79 -27.79 -7.63
CA HIS A 812 -11.08 -28.40 -7.32
C HIS A 812 -11.45 -28.26 -5.82
N VAL A 813 -10.52 -28.54 -4.91
CA VAL A 813 -10.79 -28.35 -3.46
C VAL A 813 -10.95 -26.87 -3.11
N THR A 814 -10.16 -25.97 -3.69
CA THR A 814 -10.29 -24.53 -3.41
C THR A 814 -11.60 -23.96 -3.95
N TRP A 815 -12.09 -24.41 -5.11
CA TRP A 815 -13.41 -24.02 -5.60
C TRP A 815 -14.51 -24.39 -4.60
N HIS A 816 -14.44 -25.60 -4.02
CA HIS A 816 -15.38 -26.03 -2.99
C HIS A 816 -15.15 -25.39 -1.60
N MET A 817 -14.01 -24.73 -1.39
CA MET A 817 -13.78 -23.88 -0.21
C MET A 817 -14.26 -22.46 -0.44
N ASP A 818 -14.20 -21.92 -1.67
CA ASP A 818 -14.77 -20.61 -2.05
C ASP A 818 -16.30 -20.66 -2.14
N TYR A 819 -16.85 -21.78 -2.60
CA TYR A 819 -18.28 -22.01 -2.82
C TYR A 819 -18.77 -23.28 -2.12
N PRO A 820 -18.69 -23.36 -0.78
CA PRO A 820 -19.05 -24.59 -0.08
C PRO A 820 -20.56 -24.86 -0.13
N PHE A 821 -20.94 -26.11 -0.41
CA PHE A 821 -22.35 -26.53 -0.46
C PHE A 821 -23.10 -26.32 0.87
N TRP A 822 -22.39 -26.22 1.99
CA TRP A 822 -22.95 -26.01 3.33
C TRP A 822 -23.07 -24.52 3.73
N TRP A 823 -22.67 -23.59 2.86
CA TRP A 823 -22.69 -22.16 3.15
C TRP A 823 -24.09 -21.64 3.44
N LYS A 824 -24.20 -20.70 4.38
CA LYS A 824 -25.45 -20.00 4.72
C LYS A 824 -25.17 -18.51 4.72
N ASP A 825 -26.11 -17.73 4.19
CA ASP A 825 -26.00 -16.26 4.17
C ASP A 825 -25.91 -15.65 5.57
N SER A 826 -26.37 -16.38 6.60
CA SER A 826 -26.20 -16.01 8.00
C SER A 826 -24.73 -15.89 8.45
N TYR A 827 -23.77 -16.43 7.67
CA TYR A 827 -22.34 -16.32 7.94
C TYR A 827 -21.73 -14.98 7.50
N GLY A 828 -22.51 -14.11 6.84
CA GLY A 828 -22.13 -12.71 6.63
C GLY A 828 -22.51 -12.16 5.26
N TYR A 829 -22.54 -13.00 4.23
CA TYR A 829 -22.85 -12.60 2.86
C TYR A 829 -23.37 -13.75 1.99
N HIS A 830 -23.96 -13.37 0.85
CA HIS A 830 -24.49 -14.30 -0.15
C HIS A 830 -23.44 -14.65 -1.20
N LEU A 831 -23.35 -15.92 -1.60
CA LEU A 831 -22.49 -16.38 -2.68
C LEU A 831 -23.23 -16.26 -4.02
N ASP A 832 -23.04 -15.13 -4.71
CA ASP A 832 -23.74 -14.80 -5.95
C ASP A 832 -23.49 -15.84 -7.06
N ARG A 833 -24.59 -16.29 -7.68
CA ARG A 833 -24.62 -17.28 -8.79
C ARG A 833 -23.88 -18.59 -8.48
N LYS A 834 -23.80 -19.00 -7.22
CA LYS A 834 -23.09 -20.21 -6.78
C LYS A 834 -23.54 -21.46 -7.55
N GLY A 835 -24.84 -21.67 -7.70
CA GLY A 835 -25.38 -22.84 -8.39
C GLY A 835 -25.04 -22.86 -9.89
N GLU A 836 -25.02 -21.70 -10.53
CA GLU A 836 -24.59 -21.60 -11.93
C GLU A 836 -23.08 -21.81 -12.08
N LEU A 837 -22.28 -21.26 -11.15
CA LEU A 837 -20.84 -21.49 -11.08
C LEU A 837 -20.51 -22.97 -10.85
N PHE A 838 -21.30 -23.66 -10.02
CA PHE A 838 -21.20 -25.11 -9.81
C PHE A 838 -21.37 -25.88 -11.12
N PHE A 839 -22.41 -25.58 -11.88
CA PHE A 839 -22.58 -26.15 -13.22
C PHE A 839 -21.35 -25.84 -14.09
N TRP A 840 -20.93 -24.58 -14.15
CA TRP A 840 -19.94 -24.12 -15.10
C TRP A 840 -18.55 -24.68 -14.85
N VAL A 841 -18.06 -24.72 -13.60
CA VAL A 841 -16.74 -25.28 -13.29
C VAL A 841 -16.68 -26.77 -13.64
N HIS A 842 -17.73 -27.54 -13.34
CA HIS A 842 -17.77 -28.97 -13.61
C HIS A 842 -17.98 -29.28 -15.09
N HIS A 843 -18.75 -28.45 -15.81
CA HIS A 843 -18.84 -28.48 -17.26
C HIS A 843 -17.47 -28.25 -17.90
N GLN A 844 -16.75 -27.21 -17.48
CA GLN A 844 -15.42 -26.88 -17.99
C GLN A 844 -14.39 -27.99 -17.69
N LEU A 845 -14.39 -28.57 -16.48
CA LEU A 845 -13.54 -29.70 -16.14
C LEU A 845 -13.82 -30.92 -17.03
N THR A 846 -15.08 -31.21 -17.30
CA THR A 846 -15.50 -32.35 -18.14
C THR A 846 -15.09 -32.14 -19.60
N VAL A 847 -15.36 -30.95 -20.17
CA VAL A 847 -14.94 -30.59 -21.54
C VAL A 847 -13.42 -30.57 -21.68
N ARG A 848 -12.72 -30.12 -20.64
CA ARG A 848 -11.26 -30.10 -20.66
C ARG A 848 -10.68 -31.51 -20.63
N PHE A 849 -11.23 -32.39 -19.78
CA PHE A 849 -10.86 -33.79 -19.78
C PHE A 849 -11.13 -34.46 -21.13
N ASP A 850 -12.29 -34.20 -21.75
CA ASP A 850 -12.62 -34.66 -23.10
C ASP A 850 -11.58 -34.21 -24.14
N SER A 851 -11.01 -33.01 -23.98
CA SER A 851 -9.91 -32.53 -24.83
C SER A 851 -8.62 -33.33 -24.63
N GLU A 852 -8.24 -33.66 -23.39
CA GLU A 852 -7.10 -34.54 -23.10
C GLU A 852 -7.31 -35.96 -23.65
N ARG A 853 -8.55 -36.47 -23.58
CA ARG A 853 -8.93 -37.78 -24.13
C ARG A 853 -8.72 -37.79 -25.64
N LEU A 854 -9.22 -36.78 -26.34
CA LEU A 854 -9.00 -36.63 -27.78
C LEU A 854 -7.51 -36.56 -28.10
N SER A 855 -6.73 -35.79 -27.36
CA SER A 855 -5.28 -35.71 -27.53
C SER A 855 -4.59 -37.06 -27.44
N ASN A 856 -5.10 -37.98 -26.62
CA ASN A 856 -4.54 -39.32 -26.39
C ASN A 856 -5.27 -40.45 -27.16
N HIS A 857 -6.00 -40.11 -28.22
CA HIS A 857 -6.76 -41.03 -29.07
C HIS A 857 -7.80 -41.86 -28.32
N LEU A 858 -8.45 -41.25 -27.32
CA LEU A 858 -9.58 -41.82 -26.60
C LEU A 858 -10.87 -41.18 -27.10
N ASN A 859 -11.97 -41.94 -27.04
CA ASN A 859 -13.30 -41.38 -27.24
C ASN A 859 -13.62 -40.38 -26.13
N LEU A 860 -14.55 -39.46 -26.40
CA LEU A 860 -15.17 -38.64 -25.35
C LEU A 860 -15.67 -39.53 -24.20
N VAL A 861 -15.67 -38.98 -22.99
CA VAL A 861 -16.14 -39.68 -21.81
C VAL A 861 -17.63 -40.01 -21.97
N ASP A 862 -17.99 -41.26 -21.66
CA ASP A 862 -19.39 -41.68 -21.60
C ASP A 862 -20.01 -41.21 -20.27
N GLU A 863 -21.32 -40.99 -20.25
CA GLU A 863 -22.00 -40.62 -19.02
C GLU A 863 -22.14 -41.80 -18.06
N LEU A 864 -22.36 -41.50 -16.78
CA LEU A 864 -22.69 -42.50 -15.77
C LEU A 864 -24.15 -42.97 -15.92
N TYR A 865 -24.38 -44.27 -15.73
CA TYR A 865 -25.73 -44.84 -15.67
C TYR A 865 -25.88 -45.72 -14.44
N TRP A 866 -26.89 -45.45 -13.59
CA TRP A 866 -27.12 -46.19 -12.34
C TRP A 866 -27.51 -47.67 -12.54
N ASP A 867 -28.07 -48.02 -13.70
CA ASP A 867 -28.51 -49.37 -14.05
C ASP A 867 -27.47 -50.19 -14.87
N ARG A 868 -26.35 -49.56 -15.26
CA ARG A 868 -25.25 -50.20 -16.01
C ARG A 868 -24.01 -50.40 -15.14
N PRO A 869 -23.11 -51.32 -15.53
CA PRO A 869 -21.80 -51.40 -14.89
C PRO A 869 -20.96 -50.14 -15.14
N ILE A 870 -20.17 -49.74 -14.14
CA ILE A 870 -19.09 -48.77 -14.28
C ILE A 870 -17.95 -49.49 -15.00
N VAL A 871 -17.71 -49.16 -16.26
CA VAL A 871 -16.79 -49.93 -17.12
C VAL A 871 -15.35 -49.83 -16.60
N GLU A 872 -14.94 -48.64 -16.16
CA GLU A 872 -13.59 -48.30 -15.69
C GLU A 872 -13.55 -48.29 -14.17
N GLY A 873 -12.79 -49.24 -13.65
CA GLY A 873 -12.35 -49.26 -12.27
C GLY A 873 -11.21 -48.26 -12.04
N PHE A 874 -10.80 -48.18 -10.78
CA PHE A 874 -9.69 -47.34 -10.36
C PHE A 874 -9.00 -47.95 -9.15
N ALA A 875 -7.67 -48.00 -9.19
CA ALA A 875 -6.82 -48.39 -8.08
C ALA A 875 -5.98 -47.17 -7.69
N PRO A 876 -6.32 -46.47 -6.59
CA PRO A 876 -5.72 -45.17 -6.29
C PRO A 876 -4.21 -45.20 -6.02
N HIS A 877 -3.68 -46.32 -5.51
CA HIS A 877 -2.29 -46.41 -5.05
C HIS A 877 -1.87 -45.26 -4.13
N THR A 878 -2.79 -44.78 -3.30
CA THR A 878 -2.60 -43.71 -2.31
C THR A 878 -3.04 -44.22 -0.93
N THR A 879 -2.56 -43.57 0.13
CA THR A 879 -2.88 -43.93 1.52
C THR A 879 -3.19 -42.68 2.31
N TYR A 880 -4.16 -42.76 3.22
CA TYR A 880 -4.30 -41.74 4.27
C TYR A 880 -3.06 -41.77 5.17
N LYS A 881 -2.74 -40.63 5.79
CA LYS A 881 -1.79 -40.57 6.91
C LYS A 881 -2.25 -41.51 8.04
N TYR A 882 -3.53 -41.42 8.39
CA TYR A 882 -4.21 -42.29 9.35
C TYR A 882 -5.55 -42.75 8.76
N GLY A 883 -5.73 -44.05 8.55
CA GLY A 883 -6.94 -44.63 7.93
C GLY A 883 -6.68 -45.80 6.97
N GLY A 884 -5.44 -45.96 6.51
CA GLY A 884 -5.03 -47.03 5.60
C GLY A 884 -5.06 -46.62 4.13
N GLU A 885 -4.93 -47.61 3.22
CA GLU A 885 -4.99 -47.37 1.77
C GLU A 885 -6.40 -47.01 1.31
N PHE A 886 -6.49 -46.14 0.30
CA PHE A 886 -7.76 -45.85 -0.36
C PHE A 886 -8.33 -47.11 -1.04
N PRO A 887 -9.65 -47.36 -0.97
CA PRO A 887 -10.27 -48.52 -1.59
C PRO A 887 -10.15 -48.48 -3.12
N SER A 888 -9.84 -49.63 -3.72
CA SER A 888 -9.89 -49.81 -5.17
C SER A 888 -11.28 -50.21 -5.63
N ARG A 889 -11.72 -49.71 -6.79
CA ARG A 889 -12.94 -50.14 -7.47
C ARG A 889 -12.56 -50.99 -8.70
N PRO A 890 -12.99 -52.26 -8.80
CA PRO A 890 -12.74 -53.08 -9.99
C PRO A 890 -13.46 -52.55 -11.25
N ASP A 891 -12.94 -52.93 -12.42
CA ASP A 891 -13.61 -52.71 -13.71
C ASP A 891 -14.97 -53.43 -13.78
N ASN A 892 -15.90 -52.87 -14.56
CA ASN A 892 -17.23 -53.45 -14.83
C ASN A 892 -18.06 -53.79 -13.59
N VAL A 893 -17.89 -53.03 -12.51
CA VAL A 893 -18.68 -53.18 -11.28
C VAL A 893 -20.08 -52.61 -11.49
N ARG A 894 -21.10 -53.39 -11.12
CA ARG A 894 -22.47 -52.88 -11.04
C ARG A 894 -22.67 -52.15 -9.73
N PHE A 895 -23.38 -51.03 -9.79
CA PHE A 895 -23.79 -50.30 -8.61
C PHE A 895 -24.54 -51.19 -7.62
N SER A 896 -24.21 -51.00 -6.36
CA SER A 896 -24.86 -51.64 -5.23
C SER A 896 -25.22 -50.61 -4.18
N ASP A 897 -26.31 -50.86 -3.45
CA ASP A 897 -26.74 -50.03 -2.34
C ASP A 897 -25.62 -49.91 -1.31
N VAL A 898 -25.44 -48.70 -0.76
CA VAL A 898 -24.42 -48.43 0.25
C VAL A 898 -25.11 -48.26 1.60
N ASP A 899 -24.78 -49.16 2.53
CA ASP A 899 -25.41 -49.20 3.86
C ASP A 899 -25.14 -47.90 4.63
N GLY A 900 -26.20 -47.29 5.17
CA GLY A 900 -26.12 -46.02 5.90
C GLY A 900 -26.00 -44.76 5.04
N VAL A 901 -25.95 -44.89 3.71
CA VAL A 901 -25.86 -43.76 2.77
C VAL A 901 -27.13 -43.63 1.94
N ALA A 902 -27.30 -44.46 0.91
CA ALA A 902 -28.46 -44.43 0.03
C ALA A 902 -28.60 -45.73 -0.77
N ARG A 903 -29.82 -46.02 -1.23
CA ARG A 903 -30.05 -47.08 -2.22
C ARG A 903 -29.91 -46.49 -3.62
N ILE A 904 -29.47 -47.29 -4.59
CA ILE A 904 -29.37 -46.86 -5.99
C ILE A 904 -30.72 -46.38 -6.52
N ARG A 905 -31.81 -47.01 -6.07
CA ARG A 905 -33.17 -46.58 -6.39
C ARG A 905 -33.47 -45.15 -5.93
N ASP A 906 -32.91 -44.71 -4.80
CA ASP A 906 -33.17 -43.37 -4.27
C ASP A 906 -32.56 -42.31 -5.19
N LEU A 907 -31.35 -42.55 -5.72
CA LEU A 907 -30.69 -41.66 -6.68
C LEU A 907 -31.48 -41.56 -7.99
N ILE A 908 -32.01 -42.68 -8.50
CA ILE A 908 -32.87 -42.70 -9.71
C ILE A 908 -34.16 -41.90 -9.49
N ILE A 909 -34.77 -41.99 -8.30
CA ILE A 909 -35.98 -41.21 -7.97
C ILE A 909 -35.65 -39.72 -7.89
N THR A 910 -34.54 -39.37 -7.23
CA THR A 910 -34.05 -38.00 -7.14
C THR A 910 -33.79 -37.41 -8.53
N GLU A 911 -33.07 -38.13 -9.39
CA GLU A 911 -32.84 -37.75 -10.79
C GLU A 911 -34.17 -37.49 -11.52
N SER A 912 -35.15 -38.40 -11.39
CA SER A 912 -36.47 -38.26 -12.02
C SER A 912 -37.19 -36.99 -11.56
N ARG A 913 -37.11 -36.62 -10.27
CA ARG A 913 -37.74 -35.39 -9.74
C ARG A 913 -37.11 -34.13 -10.34
N ILE A 914 -35.79 -34.12 -10.49
CA ILE A 914 -35.05 -32.99 -11.06
C ILE A 914 -35.40 -32.84 -12.55
N ARG A 915 -35.36 -33.95 -13.31
CA ARG A 915 -35.78 -33.94 -14.72
C ARG A 915 -37.24 -33.54 -14.90
N ASP A 916 -38.14 -33.99 -14.00
CA ASP A 916 -39.53 -33.54 -13.99
C ASP A 916 -39.64 -32.03 -13.76
N ALA A 917 -38.85 -31.44 -12.85
CA ALA A 917 -38.83 -29.99 -12.63
C ALA A 917 -38.38 -29.23 -13.89
N ILE A 918 -37.30 -29.69 -14.55
CA ILE A 918 -36.81 -29.16 -15.82
C ILE A 918 -37.91 -29.23 -16.90
N ALA A 919 -38.56 -30.39 -17.04
CA ALA A 919 -39.63 -30.58 -18.03
C ALA A 919 -40.85 -29.68 -17.76
N HIS A 920 -41.26 -29.53 -16.49
CA HIS A 920 -42.31 -28.61 -16.10
C HIS A 920 -41.93 -27.14 -16.34
N GLY A 921 -40.65 -26.81 -16.25
CA GLY A 921 -40.13 -25.44 -16.32
C GLY A 921 -40.16 -24.71 -14.97
N TYR A 922 -40.37 -25.42 -13.85
CA TYR A 922 -40.32 -24.84 -12.51
C TYR A 922 -39.85 -25.86 -11.47
N VAL A 923 -39.17 -25.37 -10.43
CA VAL A 923 -38.84 -26.12 -9.20
C VAL A 923 -39.94 -25.90 -8.17
N THR A 924 -40.22 -26.91 -7.33
CA THR A 924 -41.24 -26.81 -6.27
C THR A 924 -40.58 -26.51 -4.91
N GLY A 925 -40.81 -25.33 -4.37
CA GLY A 925 -40.32 -24.91 -3.05
C GLY A 925 -40.94 -25.70 -1.89
N HIS A 926 -40.41 -25.52 -0.68
CA HIS A 926 -40.83 -26.26 0.52
C HIS A 926 -42.34 -26.11 0.85
N ASP A 927 -42.94 -24.97 0.56
CA ASP A 927 -44.37 -24.67 0.78
C ASP A 927 -45.28 -25.02 -0.42
N GLY A 928 -44.69 -25.56 -1.50
CA GLY A 928 -45.37 -25.85 -2.76
C GLY A 928 -45.36 -24.70 -3.77
N GLU A 929 -44.67 -23.58 -3.49
CA GLU A 929 -44.42 -22.52 -4.46
C GLU A 929 -43.73 -23.07 -5.73
N ARG A 930 -44.07 -22.50 -6.88
CA ARG A 930 -43.43 -22.82 -8.16
C ARG A 930 -42.42 -21.74 -8.52
N ILE A 931 -41.14 -22.08 -8.41
CA ILE A 931 -40.02 -21.23 -8.78
C ILE A 931 -39.75 -21.45 -10.27
N ASP A 932 -40.05 -20.46 -11.11
CA ASP A 932 -39.81 -20.55 -12.56
C ASP A 932 -38.32 -20.68 -12.86
N ILE A 933 -37.98 -21.65 -13.69
CA ILE A 933 -36.61 -21.87 -14.16
C ILE A 933 -36.46 -21.61 -15.65
N ARG A 934 -37.50 -21.24 -16.41
CA ARG A 934 -37.38 -20.91 -17.85
C ARG A 934 -36.90 -19.48 -18.09
N ASN A 935 -35.89 -19.07 -17.35
CA ASN A 935 -35.29 -17.73 -17.38
C ASN A 935 -33.77 -17.84 -17.15
N GLU A 936 -33.09 -16.71 -17.08
CA GLU A 936 -31.62 -16.65 -16.94
C GLU A 936 -31.11 -17.12 -15.57
N HIS A 937 -31.93 -17.08 -14.52
CA HIS A 937 -31.59 -17.53 -13.17
C HIS A 937 -31.94 -19.00 -12.89
N GLY A 938 -32.68 -19.65 -13.78
CA GLY A 938 -33.15 -21.02 -13.57
C GLY A 938 -32.03 -22.04 -13.42
N ILE A 939 -30.90 -21.82 -14.10
CA ILE A 939 -29.72 -22.69 -14.00
C ILE A 939 -29.07 -22.61 -12.61
N ASP A 940 -29.11 -21.44 -11.96
CA ASP A 940 -28.57 -21.23 -10.62
C ASP A 940 -29.35 -22.03 -9.59
N VAL A 941 -30.69 -21.90 -9.63
CA VAL A 941 -31.61 -22.69 -8.79
C VAL A 941 -31.43 -24.20 -9.02
N LEU A 942 -31.22 -24.63 -10.27
CA LEU A 942 -30.95 -26.03 -10.56
C LEU A 942 -29.60 -26.49 -10.00
N GLY A 943 -28.58 -25.63 -10.02
CA GLY A 943 -27.28 -25.90 -9.39
C GLY A 943 -27.43 -26.17 -7.90
N ASP A 944 -28.17 -25.30 -7.19
CA ASP A 944 -28.46 -25.45 -5.77
C ASP A 944 -29.25 -26.72 -5.45
N VAL A 945 -30.15 -27.13 -6.35
CA VAL A 945 -30.93 -28.37 -6.21
C VAL A 945 -30.08 -29.62 -6.47
N ILE A 946 -29.18 -29.59 -7.46
CA ILE A 946 -28.43 -30.75 -7.94
C ILE A 946 -27.21 -31.06 -7.05
N GLU A 947 -26.50 -30.02 -6.59
CA GLU A 947 -25.28 -30.16 -5.77
C GLU A 947 -25.50 -31.05 -4.52
N SER A 948 -26.55 -30.94 -3.73
CA SER A 948 -27.37 -29.76 -3.43
C SER A 948 -26.67 -28.90 -2.38
N SER A 949 -26.94 -27.60 -2.37
CA SER A 949 -26.47 -26.71 -1.31
C SER A 949 -27.56 -26.33 -0.31
N GLU A 950 -27.21 -25.62 0.76
CA GLU A 950 -28.18 -25.01 1.70
C GLU A 950 -29.13 -24.01 1.01
N TYR A 951 -28.77 -23.50 -0.18
CA TYR A 951 -29.65 -22.67 -1.02
C TYR A 951 -30.75 -23.45 -1.76
N SER A 952 -30.72 -24.80 -1.72
CA SER A 952 -31.77 -25.61 -2.34
C SER A 952 -33.14 -25.23 -1.77
N PRO A 953 -34.14 -24.89 -2.61
CA PRO A 953 -35.44 -24.45 -2.13
C PRO A 953 -36.28 -25.58 -1.50
N ASN A 954 -35.91 -26.84 -1.72
CA ASN A 954 -36.61 -28.00 -1.18
C ASN A 954 -35.72 -29.27 -1.11
N PRO A 955 -34.72 -29.30 -0.22
CA PRO A 955 -33.78 -30.42 -0.12
C PRO A 955 -34.45 -31.72 0.35
N GLU A 956 -35.57 -31.65 1.07
CA GLU A 956 -36.35 -32.84 1.46
C GLU A 956 -36.97 -33.54 0.25
N TYR A 957 -37.38 -32.77 -0.76
CA TYR A 957 -37.96 -33.30 -1.99
C TYR A 957 -36.90 -33.68 -3.03
N TYR A 958 -35.92 -32.81 -3.27
CA TYR A 958 -34.92 -33.05 -4.32
C TYR A 958 -33.67 -33.79 -3.84
N GLY A 959 -33.41 -33.91 -2.54
CA GLY A 959 -32.24 -34.60 -2.00
C GLY A 959 -30.92 -33.90 -2.37
N GLN A 960 -29.83 -34.68 -2.36
CA GLN A 960 -28.46 -34.20 -2.62
C GLN A 960 -27.79 -35.07 -3.69
N LEU A 961 -28.27 -34.98 -4.94
CA LEU A 961 -27.92 -35.96 -6.00
C LEU A 961 -26.42 -36.12 -6.18
N HIS A 962 -25.70 -35.02 -6.40
CA HIS A 962 -24.26 -35.01 -6.64
C HIS A 962 -23.47 -35.47 -5.41
N ASN A 963 -23.71 -34.87 -4.25
CA ASN A 963 -22.99 -35.21 -3.02
C ASN A 963 -23.18 -36.69 -2.63
N LEU A 964 -24.37 -37.24 -2.79
CA LEU A 964 -24.60 -38.68 -2.56
C LEU A 964 -23.95 -39.55 -3.63
N ALA A 965 -23.96 -39.13 -4.89
CA ALA A 965 -23.32 -39.87 -5.97
C ALA A 965 -21.80 -40.03 -5.75
N HIS A 966 -21.14 -39.00 -5.22
CA HIS A 966 -19.74 -39.07 -4.78
C HIS A 966 -19.50 -40.18 -3.76
N ILE A 967 -20.32 -40.22 -2.69
CA ILE A 967 -20.23 -41.24 -1.65
C ILE A 967 -20.52 -42.64 -2.21
N ILE A 968 -21.58 -42.78 -3.04
CA ILE A 968 -21.95 -44.06 -3.64
C ILE A 968 -20.81 -44.61 -4.50
N LEU A 969 -20.18 -43.77 -5.34
CA LEU A 969 -19.04 -44.16 -6.17
C LEU A 969 -17.81 -44.52 -5.33
N GLY A 970 -17.48 -43.71 -4.33
CA GLY A 970 -16.34 -43.92 -3.43
C GLY A 970 -16.45 -45.21 -2.61
N ARG A 971 -17.68 -45.63 -2.29
CA ARG A 971 -17.93 -46.82 -1.45
C ARG A 971 -18.15 -48.11 -2.20
N GLN A 972 -18.11 -48.16 -3.54
CA GLN A 972 -18.30 -49.42 -4.27
C GLN A 972 -17.21 -50.48 -4.01
N GLY A 973 -16.05 -50.11 -3.45
CA GLY A 973 -15.03 -51.07 -2.98
C GLY A 973 -15.46 -51.85 -1.72
N ASP A 974 -16.29 -51.26 -0.87
CA ASP A 974 -16.84 -51.88 0.34
C ASP A 974 -18.23 -51.31 0.70
N PRO A 975 -19.26 -51.53 -0.15
CA PRO A 975 -20.55 -50.83 -0.04
C PRO A 975 -21.35 -51.20 1.22
N ARG A 976 -20.99 -52.31 1.89
CA ARG A 976 -21.62 -52.77 3.12
C ARG A 976 -20.74 -52.61 4.37
N GLY A 977 -19.59 -51.93 4.24
CA GLY A 977 -18.63 -51.77 5.33
C GLY A 977 -18.10 -53.09 5.90
N LYS A 978 -18.11 -54.17 5.10
CA LYS A 978 -17.72 -55.52 5.56
C LYS A 978 -16.22 -55.62 5.83
N PHE A 979 -15.43 -54.88 5.06
CA PHE A 979 -13.98 -54.87 5.12
C PHE A 979 -13.43 -53.70 5.93
N ASN A 980 -14.31 -52.82 6.43
CA ASN A 980 -13.96 -51.62 7.17
C ASN A 980 -12.95 -50.74 6.41
N MET A 981 -13.13 -50.64 5.09
CA MET A 981 -12.29 -49.79 4.25
C MET A 981 -12.60 -48.30 4.51
N PRO A 982 -11.59 -47.43 4.43
CA PRO A 982 -11.79 -45.99 4.56
C PRO A 982 -12.55 -45.42 3.35
N PRO A 983 -12.94 -44.12 3.38
CA PRO A 983 -13.52 -43.45 2.23
C PRO A 983 -12.70 -43.58 0.95
N GLY A 984 -13.40 -43.66 -0.19
CA GLY A 984 -12.79 -43.64 -1.52
C GLY A 984 -12.31 -42.25 -1.92
N VAL A 985 -11.53 -42.16 -3.00
CA VAL A 985 -11.02 -40.88 -3.52
C VAL A 985 -12.14 -39.92 -3.96
N MET A 986 -13.31 -40.43 -4.31
CA MET A 986 -14.49 -39.62 -4.63
C MET A 986 -15.07 -38.87 -3.41
N GLU A 987 -14.62 -39.17 -2.19
CA GLU A 987 -15.14 -38.56 -0.95
C GLU A 987 -14.22 -37.47 -0.39
N HIS A 988 -13.31 -36.94 -1.22
CA HIS A 988 -12.49 -35.77 -0.95
C HIS A 988 -12.29 -34.99 -2.24
N PHE A 989 -12.42 -33.66 -2.18
CA PHE A 989 -12.22 -32.83 -3.36
C PHE A 989 -10.76 -32.82 -3.81
N GLU A 990 -9.82 -33.03 -2.89
CA GLU A 990 -8.38 -33.19 -3.11
C GLU A 990 -8.02 -34.40 -3.98
N THR A 991 -8.91 -35.40 -4.08
CA THR A 991 -8.62 -36.67 -4.75
C THR A 991 -9.64 -37.09 -5.79
N ALA A 992 -10.83 -36.49 -5.82
CA ALA A 992 -11.93 -36.98 -6.66
C ALA A 992 -11.56 -37.01 -8.15
N THR A 993 -10.87 -36.00 -8.67
CA THR A 993 -10.52 -35.90 -10.10
C THR A 993 -9.53 -36.97 -10.58
N ARG A 994 -8.89 -37.70 -9.65
CA ARG A 994 -8.02 -38.85 -9.97
C ARG A 994 -8.81 -40.05 -10.50
N ASP A 995 -10.06 -40.19 -10.07
CA ASP A 995 -10.89 -41.32 -10.45
C ASP A 995 -11.58 -41.06 -11.80
N PRO A 996 -11.42 -41.92 -12.82
CA PRO A 996 -12.13 -41.77 -14.09
C PRO A 996 -13.67 -41.68 -13.95
N ALA A 997 -14.25 -42.26 -12.89
CA ALA A 997 -15.67 -42.16 -12.62
C ALA A 997 -16.12 -40.74 -12.23
N PHE A 998 -15.21 -39.87 -11.78
CA PHE A 998 -15.50 -38.46 -11.55
C PHE A 998 -16.02 -37.80 -12.81
N PHE A 999 -15.30 -37.92 -13.93
CA PHE A 999 -15.68 -37.30 -15.19
C PHE A 999 -16.95 -37.90 -15.79
N ARG A 1000 -17.23 -39.18 -15.52
CA ARG A 1000 -18.49 -39.84 -15.92
C ARG A 1000 -19.69 -39.33 -15.13
N LEU A 1001 -19.52 -39.18 -13.81
CA LEU A 1001 -20.53 -38.60 -12.94
C LEU A 1001 -20.84 -37.17 -13.38
N HIS A 1002 -19.81 -36.37 -13.59
CA HIS A 1002 -19.97 -34.97 -14.00
C HIS A 1002 -20.50 -34.84 -15.43
N LYS A 1003 -20.20 -35.76 -16.35
CA LYS A 1003 -20.87 -35.84 -17.66
C LYS A 1003 -22.37 -36.13 -17.53
N TYR A 1004 -22.73 -37.09 -16.66
CA TYR A 1004 -24.12 -37.41 -16.37
C TYR A 1004 -24.88 -36.20 -15.80
N MET A 1005 -24.27 -35.46 -14.87
CA MET A 1005 -24.87 -34.25 -14.32
C MET A 1005 -24.92 -33.08 -15.30
N ASP A 1006 -23.83 -32.88 -16.06
CA ASP A 1006 -23.75 -31.88 -17.13
C ASP A 1006 -24.87 -32.09 -18.15
N ASN A 1007 -25.19 -33.35 -18.49
CA ASN A 1007 -26.32 -33.67 -19.37
C ASN A 1007 -27.68 -33.30 -18.76
N ILE A 1008 -27.86 -33.36 -17.43
CA ILE A 1008 -29.08 -32.88 -16.75
C ILE A 1008 -29.17 -31.35 -16.89
N PHE A 1009 -28.09 -30.62 -16.64
CA PHE A 1009 -28.05 -29.17 -16.85
C PHE A 1009 -28.26 -28.80 -18.33
N LYS A 1010 -27.69 -29.60 -19.23
CA LYS A 1010 -27.84 -29.41 -20.67
C LYS A 1010 -29.28 -29.56 -21.12
N GLU A 1011 -30.05 -30.50 -20.57
CA GLU A 1011 -31.48 -30.60 -20.85
C GLU A 1011 -32.24 -29.31 -20.50
N HIS A 1012 -31.86 -28.66 -19.40
CA HIS A 1012 -32.41 -27.35 -19.06
C HIS A 1012 -31.98 -26.28 -20.07
N LYS A 1013 -30.68 -26.14 -20.35
CA LYS A 1013 -30.15 -25.15 -21.31
C LYS A 1013 -30.71 -25.33 -22.72
N ASP A 1014 -30.90 -26.57 -23.17
CA ASP A 1014 -31.50 -26.91 -24.48
C ASP A 1014 -33.02 -26.66 -24.50
N SER A 1015 -33.68 -26.60 -23.35
CA SER A 1015 -35.11 -26.23 -23.26
C SER A 1015 -35.35 -24.72 -23.40
N LEU A 1016 -34.31 -23.91 -23.21
CA LEU A 1016 -34.38 -22.46 -23.37
C LEU A 1016 -34.42 -22.08 -24.87
N PRO A 1017 -35.09 -20.99 -25.25
CA PRO A 1017 -35.05 -20.51 -26.61
C PRO A 1017 -33.60 -20.22 -27.06
N PRO A 1018 -33.21 -20.64 -28.28
CA PRO A 1018 -31.97 -20.20 -28.91
C PRO A 1018 -31.88 -18.68 -28.95
N TYR A 1019 -30.67 -18.13 -28.79
CA TYR A 1019 -30.49 -16.68 -28.85
C TYR A 1019 -30.89 -16.13 -30.23
N THR A 1020 -31.61 -15.01 -30.21
CA THR A 1020 -31.95 -14.22 -31.39
C THR A 1020 -30.75 -13.41 -31.87
N VAL A 1021 -30.84 -12.86 -33.08
CA VAL A 1021 -29.74 -12.06 -33.62
C VAL A 1021 -29.46 -10.84 -32.73
N GLN A 1022 -30.53 -10.20 -32.24
CA GLN A 1022 -30.46 -8.98 -31.44
C GLN A 1022 -29.87 -9.18 -30.05
N GLU A 1023 -29.94 -10.39 -29.50
CA GLU A 1023 -29.42 -10.70 -28.15
C GLU A 1023 -27.90 -10.88 -28.13
N VAL A 1024 -27.31 -11.25 -29.28
CA VAL A 1024 -25.87 -11.53 -29.44
C VAL A 1024 -25.16 -10.45 -30.24
N GLU A 1025 -25.83 -9.79 -31.19
CA GLU A 1025 -25.24 -8.73 -32.01
C GLU A 1025 -24.72 -7.57 -31.16
N PHE A 1026 -23.52 -7.08 -31.49
CA PHE A 1026 -22.97 -5.82 -30.98
C PHE A 1026 -22.96 -4.80 -32.12
N PRO A 1027 -23.99 -3.95 -32.25
CA PRO A 1027 -24.13 -3.05 -33.38
C PRO A 1027 -22.90 -2.15 -33.59
N GLY A 1028 -22.43 -2.08 -34.84
CA GLY A 1028 -21.27 -1.28 -35.21
C GLY A 1028 -19.91 -1.91 -34.89
N VAL A 1029 -19.87 -3.05 -34.18
CA VAL A 1029 -18.63 -3.76 -33.85
C VAL A 1029 -18.48 -5.03 -34.69
N ASN A 1030 -17.35 -5.17 -35.38
CA ASN A 1030 -17.08 -6.33 -36.24
C ASN A 1030 -15.71 -6.94 -35.93
N ILE A 1031 -15.59 -8.26 -35.86
CA ILE A 1031 -14.28 -8.93 -35.80
C ILE A 1031 -13.76 -9.12 -37.23
N ASN A 1032 -12.60 -8.55 -37.53
CA ASN A 1032 -11.94 -8.69 -38.83
C ASN A 1032 -11.14 -9.99 -38.90
N SER A 1033 -10.19 -10.14 -37.99
CA SER A 1033 -9.25 -11.25 -37.97
C SER A 1033 -8.90 -11.61 -36.55
N VAL A 1034 -8.57 -12.88 -36.35
CA VAL A 1034 -8.01 -13.41 -35.11
C VAL A 1034 -6.74 -14.17 -35.43
N GLY A 1035 -5.73 -14.01 -34.59
CA GLY A 1035 -4.45 -14.70 -34.73
C GLY A 1035 -3.83 -15.05 -33.38
N ILE A 1036 -2.85 -15.93 -33.42
CA ILE A 1036 -1.99 -16.26 -32.27
C ILE A 1036 -0.56 -15.84 -32.61
N LYS A 1037 0.05 -15.01 -31.76
CA LYS A 1037 1.50 -14.75 -31.77
C LYS A 1037 2.18 -15.77 -30.88
N GLY A 1038 3.13 -16.51 -31.45
CA GLY A 1038 3.79 -17.65 -30.81
C GLY A 1038 3.24 -18.99 -31.29
N GLU A 1039 3.78 -20.09 -30.75
CA GLU A 1039 3.36 -21.45 -31.08
C GLU A 1039 2.49 -22.00 -29.94
N LEU A 1040 1.33 -22.57 -30.27
CA LEU A 1040 0.56 -23.37 -29.31
C LEU A 1040 1.26 -24.71 -29.10
N LYS A 1041 2.26 -24.71 -28.22
CA LYS A 1041 3.16 -25.84 -28.02
C LYS A 1041 3.16 -26.28 -26.57
N THR A 1042 2.76 -27.52 -26.33
CA THR A 1042 2.72 -28.16 -25.01
C THR A 1042 3.91 -29.09 -24.79
N PHE A 1043 4.33 -29.28 -23.54
CA PHE A 1043 5.43 -30.16 -23.13
C PHE A 1043 5.21 -30.63 -21.68
N PHE A 1044 5.99 -31.60 -21.21
CA PHE A 1044 6.05 -31.93 -19.79
C PHE A 1044 7.25 -31.25 -19.13
N GLU A 1045 7.06 -30.77 -17.90
CA GLU A 1045 8.12 -30.25 -17.03
C GLU A 1045 8.16 -31.03 -15.73
N ASP A 1046 9.35 -31.17 -15.15
CA ASP A 1046 9.48 -31.74 -13.80
C ASP A 1046 9.29 -30.64 -12.75
N PHE A 1047 8.47 -30.94 -11.74
CA PHE A 1047 8.18 -30.04 -10.62
C PHE A 1047 8.45 -30.74 -9.29
N GLU A 1048 9.16 -30.06 -8.40
CA GLU A 1048 9.54 -30.56 -7.08
C GLU A 1048 8.66 -29.91 -6.00
N PHE A 1049 8.10 -30.72 -5.09
CA PHE A 1049 7.35 -30.24 -3.92
C PHE A 1049 7.76 -30.97 -2.63
N ASP A 1050 7.62 -30.29 -1.49
CA ASP A 1050 8.12 -30.74 -0.20
C ASP A 1050 7.20 -31.77 0.48
N LEU A 1051 7.79 -32.83 1.05
CA LEU A 1051 7.08 -33.90 1.77
C LEU A 1051 7.36 -33.88 3.28
N THR A 1052 7.98 -32.83 3.81
CA THR A 1052 8.41 -32.75 5.21
C THR A 1052 7.23 -32.81 6.18
N MET A 1053 6.05 -32.31 5.79
CA MET A 1053 4.82 -32.41 6.60
C MET A 1053 4.20 -33.81 6.64
N ALA A 1054 4.55 -34.69 5.70
CA ALA A 1054 4.06 -36.07 5.67
C ALA A 1054 4.74 -36.95 6.73
N VAL A 1055 6.01 -36.66 7.04
CA VAL A 1055 6.85 -37.48 7.91
C VAL A 1055 6.83 -36.98 9.35
N ASP A 1056 6.86 -37.91 10.30
CA ASP A 1056 6.86 -37.59 11.73
C ASP A 1056 8.28 -37.28 12.22
N ASP A 1057 8.42 -36.35 13.16
CA ASP A 1057 9.67 -36.08 13.85
C ASP A 1057 9.50 -35.85 15.36
N THR A 1058 10.61 -35.56 16.05
CA THR A 1058 10.58 -35.06 17.43
C THR A 1058 11.29 -33.73 17.50
N GLN A 1059 10.98 -32.91 18.51
CA GLN A 1059 11.62 -31.59 18.70
C GLN A 1059 13.16 -31.66 18.76
N ASP A 1060 13.72 -32.82 19.13
CA ASP A 1060 15.16 -33.05 19.26
C ASP A 1060 15.82 -33.52 17.96
N ILE A 1061 15.04 -33.96 16.96
CA ILE A 1061 15.54 -34.49 15.69
C ILE A 1061 15.28 -33.46 14.59
N LYS A 1062 16.37 -32.91 14.03
CA LYS A 1062 16.28 -32.00 12.89
C LYS A 1062 15.58 -32.66 11.71
N ASP A 1063 14.82 -31.85 10.98
CA ASP A 1063 14.28 -32.27 9.70
C ASP A 1063 15.38 -32.56 8.68
N VAL A 1064 15.09 -33.52 7.83
CA VAL A 1064 15.90 -33.85 6.65
C VAL A 1064 15.08 -33.43 5.43
N PRO A 1065 15.69 -32.80 4.42
CA PRO A 1065 14.96 -32.43 3.20
C PRO A 1065 14.42 -33.66 2.49
N ILE A 1066 13.11 -33.71 2.28
CA ILE A 1066 12.43 -34.79 1.57
C ILE A 1066 11.44 -34.17 0.58
N SER A 1067 11.56 -34.51 -0.69
CA SER A 1067 10.69 -33.98 -1.74
C SER A 1067 10.27 -35.04 -2.76
N ALA A 1068 9.18 -34.77 -3.45
CA ALA A 1068 8.71 -35.54 -4.60
C ALA A 1068 8.89 -34.71 -5.88
N ILE A 1069 9.22 -35.39 -6.99
CA ILE A 1069 9.30 -34.81 -8.33
C ILE A 1069 8.18 -35.41 -9.16
N VAL A 1070 7.36 -34.56 -9.77
CA VAL A 1070 6.25 -34.96 -10.65
C VAL A 1070 6.39 -34.29 -12.01
N SER A 1071 6.18 -35.06 -13.08
CA SER A 1071 6.17 -34.53 -14.44
C SER A 1071 4.77 -33.99 -14.77
N ARG A 1072 4.62 -32.68 -14.99
CA ARG A 1072 3.32 -31.99 -15.19
C ARG A 1072 3.25 -31.38 -16.58
N LEU A 1073 2.05 -31.32 -17.14
CA LEU A 1073 1.83 -30.69 -18.45
C LEU A 1073 2.00 -29.18 -18.33
N ASN A 1074 2.68 -28.58 -19.30
CA ASN A 1074 2.83 -27.14 -19.46
C ASN A 1074 2.77 -26.74 -20.95
N HIS A 1075 2.76 -25.44 -21.23
CA HIS A 1075 2.78 -24.89 -22.57
C HIS A 1075 3.70 -23.66 -22.67
N LYS A 1076 4.16 -23.37 -23.89
CA LYS A 1076 4.91 -22.14 -24.16
C LYS A 1076 3.98 -20.92 -24.07
N PRO A 1077 4.44 -19.77 -23.57
CA PRO A 1077 3.66 -18.53 -23.61
C PRO A 1077 3.26 -18.18 -25.05
N PHE A 1078 2.03 -17.69 -25.21
CA PHE A 1078 1.52 -17.18 -26.49
C PHE A 1078 0.61 -15.96 -26.25
N THR A 1079 0.43 -15.14 -27.28
CA THR A 1079 -0.41 -13.94 -27.21
C THR A 1079 -1.55 -14.08 -28.21
N PHE A 1080 -2.78 -13.98 -27.70
CA PHE A 1080 -3.98 -13.85 -28.51
C PHE A 1080 -4.01 -12.46 -29.16
N THR A 1081 -4.36 -12.41 -30.44
CA THR A 1081 -4.51 -11.15 -31.19
C THR A 1081 -5.84 -11.11 -31.92
N ALA A 1082 -6.52 -9.98 -31.87
CA ALA A 1082 -7.76 -9.77 -32.61
C ALA A 1082 -7.78 -8.37 -33.23
N ASP A 1083 -8.13 -8.29 -34.51
CA ASP A 1083 -8.43 -7.04 -35.18
C ASP A 1083 -9.94 -6.82 -35.24
N VAL A 1084 -10.45 -5.71 -34.71
CA VAL A 1084 -11.88 -5.44 -34.53
C VAL A 1084 -12.24 -4.05 -35.07
N SER A 1085 -13.29 -3.90 -35.88
CA SER A 1085 -13.85 -2.61 -36.28
C SER A 1085 -14.76 -2.05 -35.20
N ASN A 1086 -14.68 -0.75 -34.93
CA ASN A 1086 -15.74 0.01 -34.25
C ASN A 1086 -16.25 1.13 -35.17
N ASN A 1087 -17.51 1.05 -35.58
CA ASN A 1087 -18.18 1.97 -36.48
C ASN A 1087 -19.19 2.90 -35.78
N ASN A 1088 -19.17 2.97 -34.44
CA ASN A 1088 -20.13 3.76 -33.65
C ASN A 1088 -19.78 5.25 -33.54
N GLY A 1089 -18.56 5.66 -33.92
CA GLY A 1089 -18.11 7.07 -33.90
C GLY A 1089 -17.64 7.57 -32.52
N GLU A 1090 -17.72 6.72 -31.49
CA GLU A 1090 -17.22 6.93 -30.13
C GLU A 1090 -16.61 5.62 -29.58
N ASP A 1091 -15.79 5.72 -28.54
CA ASP A 1091 -15.21 4.55 -27.87
C ASP A 1091 -16.31 3.75 -27.16
N VAL A 1092 -16.30 2.42 -27.33
CA VAL A 1092 -17.29 1.52 -26.73
C VAL A 1092 -16.58 0.48 -25.87
N PHE A 1093 -17.15 0.15 -24.71
CA PHE A 1093 -16.65 -0.91 -23.84
C PHE A 1093 -17.09 -2.28 -24.36
N ALA A 1094 -16.14 -3.22 -24.47
CA ALA A 1094 -16.37 -4.54 -25.05
C ALA A 1094 -15.81 -5.67 -24.17
N THR A 1095 -16.53 -6.78 -24.09
CA THR A 1095 -16.10 -8.02 -23.43
C THR A 1095 -15.64 -9.02 -24.47
N PHE A 1096 -14.41 -9.52 -24.34
CA PHE A 1096 -13.84 -10.56 -25.22
C PHE A 1096 -13.99 -11.94 -24.58
N ARG A 1097 -14.70 -12.85 -25.25
CA ARG A 1097 -14.95 -14.22 -24.79
C ARG A 1097 -14.26 -15.19 -25.74
N VAL A 1098 -13.28 -15.94 -25.26
CA VAL A 1098 -12.44 -16.82 -26.08
C VAL A 1098 -12.62 -18.27 -25.64
N PHE A 1099 -13.03 -19.13 -26.57
CA PHE A 1099 -13.28 -20.54 -26.35
C PHE A 1099 -12.41 -21.39 -27.27
N LEU A 1100 -11.95 -22.53 -26.76
CA LEU A 1100 -11.26 -23.54 -27.54
C LEU A 1100 -12.14 -24.80 -27.63
N CYS A 1101 -12.54 -25.17 -28.84
CA CYS A 1101 -13.44 -26.29 -29.10
C CYS A 1101 -12.73 -27.36 -29.94
N PRO A 1102 -12.93 -28.67 -29.68
CA PRO A 1102 -12.41 -29.72 -30.56
C PRO A 1102 -12.94 -29.58 -31.99
N ARG A 1103 -12.07 -29.80 -33.00
CA ARG A 1103 -12.49 -29.72 -34.41
C ARG A 1103 -13.03 -31.04 -34.95
N TYR A 1104 -12.53 -32.17 -34.45
CA TYR A 1104 -12.98 -33.50 -34.84
C TYR A 1104 -13.29 -34.35 -33.61
N ASP A 1105 -14.23 -35.29 -33.75
CA ASP A 1105 -14.40 -36.35 -32.77
C ASP A 1105 -13.28 -37.41 -32.88
N ALA A 1106 -13.31 -38.41 -31.99
CA ALA A 1106 -12.33 -39.50 -31.99
C ALA A 1106 -12.35 -40.37 -33.27
N ASN A 1107 -13.39 -40.28 -34.10
CA ASN A 1107 -13.53 -40.98 -35.37
C ASN A 1107 -13.09 -40.12 -36.58
N GLY A 1108 -12.64 -38.88 -36.36
CA GLY A 1108 -12.27 -37.95 -37.42
C GLY A 1108 -13.46 -37.27 -38.11
N ILE A 1109 -14.65 -37.31 -37.49
CA ILE A 1109 -15.83 -36.60 -37.96
C ILE A 1109 -15.70 -35.13 -37.55
N LEU A 1110 -15.76 -34.23 -38.53
CA LEU A 1110 -15.69 -32.79 -38.33
C LEU A 1110 -16.89 -32.29 -37.50
N PHE A 1111 -16.63 -31.54 -36.43
CA PHE A 1111 -17.61 -30.66 -35.82
C PHE A 1111 -17.80 -29.43 -36.74
N THR A 1112 -18.97 -29.31 -37.39
CA THR A 1112 -19.26 -28.22 -38.34
C THR A 1112 -19.36 -26.86 -37.63
N LEU A 1113 -19.01 -25.76 -38.34
CA LEU A 1113 -19.21 -24.31 -38.04
C LEU A 1113 -18.30 -23.48 -38.99
N ASN A 1114 -18.75 -22.79 -40.05
CA ASN A 1114 -17.85 -22.09 -41.04
C ASN A 1114 -18.31 -20.69 -41.58
N GLU A 1115 -17.40 -19.68 -41.46
CA GLU A 1115 -16.85 -18.55 -42.30
C GLU A 1115 -17.59 -17.25 -42.83
N GLY A 1116 -17.11 -16.03 -42.45
CA GLY A 1116 -16.45 -15.01 -43.33
C GLY A 1116 -16.91 -13.50 -43.50
N LEU A 1117 -15.99 -12.52 -43.21
CA LEU A 1117 -15.62 -11.21 -43.90
C LEU A 1117 -16.01 -9.75 -43.41
N HIS A 1118 -15.07 -8.80 -43.69
CA HIS A 1118 -14.67 -7.42 -43.21
C HIS A 1118 -15.49 -6.14 -43.60
N ALA A 1119 -15.26 -4.87 -43.11
CA ALA A 1119 -14.00 -4.15 -42.70
C ALA A 1119 -14.09 -2.90 -41.75
N GLY A 1120 -12.94 -2.55 -41.12
CA GLY A 1120 -12.52 -1.32 -40.36
C GLY A 1120 -11.65 -1.69 -39.12
N ASP A 1121 -10.56 -1.02 -38.68
CA ASP A 1121 -9.52 -1.74 -37.88
C ASP A 1121 -9.13 -1.14 -36.50
N ASN A 1122 -9.14 -1.97 -35.44
CA ASN A 1122 -8.51 -1.78 -34.11
C ASN A 1122 -7.74 -3.08 -33.74
N HIS A 1123 -6.58 -3.02 -33.08
CA HIS A 1123 -5.77 -4.20 -32.73
C HIS A 1123 -5.77 -4.47 -31.21
N VAL A 1124 -6.09 -5.70 -30.80
CA VAL A 1124 -6.09 -6.16 -29.40
C VAL A 1124 -5.05 -7.26 -29.22
N GLU A 1125 -4.26 -7.20 -28.15
CA GLU A 1125 -3.29 -8.23 -27.74
C GLU A 1125 -3.55 -8.65 -26.29
N ARG A 1126 -3.59 -9.97 -26.01
CA ARG A 1126 -3.75 -10.52 -24.66
C ARG A 1126 -2.85 -11.73 -24.44
N GLU A 1127 -2.02 -11.70 -23.40
CA GLU A 1127 -1.11 -12.81 -23.09
C GLU A 1127 -1.85 -14.00 -22.44
N SER A 1128 -1.35 -15.22 -22.66
CA SER A 1128 -1.88 -16.44 -22.03
C SER A 1128 -1.81 -16.41 -20.49
N SER A 1129 -0.84 -15.68 -19.92
CA SER A 1129 -0.70 -15.43 -18.48
C SER A 1129 -1.82 -14.57 -17.90
N GLN A 1130 -2.51 -13.79 -18.73
CA GLN A 1130 -3.58 -12.87 -18.33
C GLN A 1130 -4.98 -13.46 -18.53
N ALA A 1131 -5.08 -14.78 -18.72
CA ALA A 1131 -6.34 -15.48 -18.91
C ALA A 1131 -7.14 -15.52 -17.59
N SER A 1132 -8.38 -15.03 -17.61
CA SER A 1132 -9.27 -14.95 -16.45
C SER A 1132 -9.79 -16.29 -15.94
N THR A 1133 -9.35 -17.41 -16.53
CA THR A 1133 -9.70 -18.78 -16.16
C THR A 1133 -8.59 -19.47 -15.37
N THR A 1134 -7.39 -18.88 -15.30
CA THR A 1134 -6.21 -19.55 -14.77
C THR A 1134 -5.51 -18.81 -13.65
N VAL A 1135 -4.85 -19.54 -12.78
CA VAL A 1135 -3.99 -19.00 -11.72
C VAL A 1135 -2.55 -19.50 -11.90
N PRO A 1136 -1.55 -18.73 -11.44
CA PRO A 1136 -0.17 -19.22 -11.36
C PRO A 1136 -0.04 -20.33 -10.30
N ASP A 1137 1.08 -21.04 -10.32
CA ASP A 1137 1.42 -22.00 -9.27
C ASP A 1137 1.68 -21.27 -7.95
N ILE A 1138 1.04 -21.72 -6.87
CA ILE A 1138 1.24 -21.14 -5.53
C ILE A 1138 2.68 -21.42 -5.07
N PRO A 1139 3.39 -20.45 -4.45
CA PRO A 1139 4.71 -20.68 -3.90
C PRO A 1139 4.72 -21.81 -2.85
N SER A 1140 5.84 -22.52 -2.73
CA SER A 1140 5.99 -23.55 -1.72
C SER A 1140 5.79 -22.98 -0.30
N TYR A 1141 5.33 -23.80 0.63
CA TYR A 1141 5.22 -23.49 2.05
C TYR A 1141 6.53 -22.90 2.60
N ASN A 1142 7.68 -23.48 2.24
CA ASN A 1142 8.98 -22.96 2.66
C ASN A 1142 9.27 -21.58 2.09
N THR A 1143 8.90 -21.31 0.84
CA THR A 1143 9.02 -19.97 0.23
C THR A 1143 8.09 -18.97 0.92
N LEU A 1144 6.85 -19.36 1.24
CA LEU A 1144 5.90 -18.52 1.98
C LEU A 1144 6.43 -18.20 3.39
N VAL A 1145 6.97 -19.19 4.10
CA VAL A 1145 7.61 -19.01 5.41
C VAL A 1145 8.81 -18.09 5.30
N GLN A 1146 9.72 -18.31 4.35
CA GLN A 1146 10.90 -17.45 4.17
C GLN A 1146 10.51 -16.01 3.87
N LYS A 1147 9.52 -15.80 3.00
CA LYS A 1147 9.03 -14.45 2.69
C LYS A 1147 8.33 -13.82 3.89
N ALA A 1148 7.50 -14.55 4.63
CA ALA A 1148 6.81 -14.05 5.82
C ALA A 1148 7.77 -13.77 6.97
N ASP A 1149 8.74 -14.64 7.22
CA ASP A 1149 9.77 -14.45 8.23
C ASP A 1149 10.68 -13.28 7.84
N ALA A 1150 11.12 -13.18 6.59
CA ALA A 1150 11.88 -12.04 6.12
C ALA A 1150 11.08 -10.73 6.21
N ALA A 1151 9.79 -10.76 5.88
CA ALA A 1151 8.88 -9.62 6.03
C ALA A 1151 8.80 -9.16 7.50
N VAL A 1152 8.56 -10.10 8.42
CA VAL A 1152 8.52 -9.83 9.87
C VAL A 1152 9.87 -9.40 10.44
N GLU A 1153 10.98 -10.01 9.98
CA GLU A 1153 12.35 -9.68 10.44
C GLU A 1153 12.83 -8.31 9.91
N SER A 1154 12.41 -7.94 8.69
CA SER A 1154 12.75 -6.65 8.07
C SER A 1154 11.74 -5.55 8.34
N GLY A 1155 10.62 -5.87 9.01
CA GLY A 1155 9.51 -4.95 9.24
C GLY A 1155 8.75 -4.54 7.98
N SER A 1156 8.93 -5.26 6.86
CA SER A 1156 8.21 -5.04 5.61
C SER A 1156 6.89 -5.81 5.59
N ASP A 1157 5.83 -5.31 4.95
CA ASP A 1157 4.67 -6.18 4.69
C ASP A 1157 5.08 -7.31 3.73
N LEU A 1158 4.18 -8.25 3.51
CA LEU A 1158 4.40 -9.36 2.60
C LEU A 1158 3.53 -9.23 1.34
N ASP A 1159 4.13 -8.99 0.17
CA ASP A 1159 3.37 -8.87 -1.08
C ASP A 1159 3.28 -10.26 -1.70
N LEU A 1160 2.08 -10.81 -1.60
CA LEU A 1160 1.67 -12.04 -2.25
C LEU A 1160 0.36 -11.82 -3.02
N SER A 1161 0.09 -10.56 -3.43
CA SER A 1161 -1.16 -10.19 -4.11
C SER A 1161 -1.41 -11.00 -5.39
N GLU A 1162 -0.35 -11.35 -6.12
CA GLU A 1162 -0.39 -12.27 -7.28
C GLU A 1162 -0.97 -13.66 -6.95
N PHE A 1163 -0.79 -14.12 -5.70
CA PHE A 1163 -1.22 -15.43 -5.20
C PHE A 1163 -2.44 -15.35 -4.27
N SER A 1164 -3.06 -14.17 -4.14
CA SER A 1164 -4.22 -13.93 -3.29
C SER A 1164 -5.41 -14.84 -3.59
N ARG A 1165 -5.44 -15.46 -4.78
CA ARG A 1165 -6.49 -16.40 -5.19
C ARG A 1165 -5.90 -17.79 -5.46
N GLY A 1166 -6.35 -18.79 -4.70
CA GLY A 1166 -6.00 -20.20 -4.92
C GLY A 1166 -6.91 -20.92 -5.94
N CYS A 1167 -8.10 -20.37 -6.24
CA CYS A 1167 -9.03 -20.99 -7.18
C CYS A 1167 -8.78 -20.55 -8.62
N GLY A 1168 -8.51 -21.52 -9.49
CA GLY A 1168 -8.53 -21.43 -10.95
C GLY A 1168 -7.78 -22.60 -11.57
N ILE A 1169 -7.99 -22.89 -12.85
CA ILE A 1169 -7.21 -23.92 -13.54
C ILE A 1169 -5.73 -23.48 -13.53
N PRO A 1170 -4.76 -24.33 -13.18
CA PRO A 1170 -3.36 -23.92 -13.26
C PRO A 1170 -3.00 -23.42 -14.66
N ASN A 1171 -2.28 -22.29 -14.78
CA ASN A 1171 -1.96 -21.70 -16.08
C ASN A 1171 -1.27 -22.68 -17.04
N ARG A 1172 -0.39 -23.54 -16.51
CA ARG A 1172 0.25 -24.65 -17.24
C ARG A 1172 -0.74 -25.61 -17.91
N LEU A 1173 -1.94 -25.73 -17.34
CA LEU A 1173 -3.09 -26.44 -17.87
C LEU A 1173 -4.07 -25.48 -18.57
N LEU A 1174 -3.62 -24.45 -19.30
CA LEU A 1174 -4.52 -23.67 -20.18
C LEU A 1174 -4.83 -24.41 -21.50
N LEU A 1175 -3.83 -25.09 -22.09
CA LEU A 1175 -3.98 -25.85 -23.34
C LEU A 1175 -4.03 -27.35 -23.08
N PRO A 1176 -4.84 -28.13 -23.82
CA PRO A 1176 -4.74 -29.56 -23.77
C PRO A 1176 -3.43 -30.05 -24.38
N LYS A 1177 -2.98 -31.23 -23.98
CA LYS A 1177 -1.78 -31.84 -24.58
C LYS A 1177 -1.93 -31.87 -26.10
N GLY A 1178 -0.97 -31.36 -26.85
CA GLY A 1178 -0.97 -31.47 -28.31
C GLY A 1178 -0.69 -32.89 -28.80
N ARG A 1179 -0.48 -33.04 -30.11
CA ARG A 1179 0.16 -34.23 -30.69
C ARG A 1179 1.45 -33.84 -31.39
N PRO A 1180 2.46 -34.73 -31.50
CA PRO A 1180 3.66 -34.45 -32.29
C PRO A 1180 3.34 -34.03 -33.74
N GLU A 1181 2.32 -34.64 -34.34
CA GLU A 1181 1.81 -34.30 -35.66
C GLU A 1181 0.90 -33.05 -35.71
N GLY A 1182 0.57 -32.45 -34.56
CA GLY A 1182 -0.39 -31.38 -34.41
C GLY A 1182 -1.84 -31.86 -34.27
N LEU A 1183 -2.60 -31.22 -33.38
CA LEU A 1183 -4.03 -31.46 -33.20
C LEU A 1183 -4.83 -30.18 -33.45
N GLU A 1184 -5.78 -30.22 -34.38
CA GLU A 1184 -6.60 -29.07 -34.74
C GLU A 1184 -7.74 -28.82 -33.75
N PHE A 1185 -7.87 -27.57 -33.31
CA PHE A 1185 -8.97 -27.05 -32.51
C PHE A 1185 -9.59 -25.84 -33.22
N ALA A 1186 -10.88 -25.60 -32.96
CA ALA A 1186 -11.58 -24.38 -33.32
C ALA A 1186 -11.44 -23.35 -32.19
N LEU A 1187 -10.86 -22.20 -32.50
CA LEU A 1187 -10.85 -21.05 -31.61
C LEU A 1187 -12.08 -20.20 -31.93
N VAL A 1188 -12.99 -20.04 -30.98
CA VAL A 1188 -14.23 -19.24 -31.13
C VAL A 1188 -14.14 -18.01 -30.25
N ILE A 1189 -14.39 -16.85 -30.85
CA ILE A 1189 -14.27 -15.54 -30.20
C ILE A 1189 -15.61 -14.84 -30.35
N ALA A 1190 -16.15 -14.36 -29.24
CA ALA A 1190 -17.31 -13.46 -29.24
C ALA A 1190 -16.93 -12.14 -28.57
N VAL A 1191 -17.22 -11.03 -29.23
CA VAL A 1191 -17.06 -9.68 -28.68
C VAL A 1191 -18.43 -9.12 -28.36
N THR A 1192 -18.71 -8.87 -27.09
CA THR A 1192 -20.04 -8.48 -26.60
C THR A 1192 -20.00 -7.10 -25.96
N ASP A 1193 -21.17 -6.47 -25.84
CA ASP A 1193 -21.33 -5.11 -25.31
C ASP A 1193 -21.03 -5.08 -23.81
N GLY A 1194 -19.83 -4.62 -23.45
CA GLY A 1194 -19.33 -4.64 -22.08
C GLY A 1194 -20.18 -3.81 -21.12
N SER A 1195 -20.83 -2.75 -21.62
CA SER A 1195 -21.71 -1.91 -20.81
C SER A 1195 -22.98 -2.63 -20.36
N LYS A 1196 -23.45 -3.60 -21.15
CA LYS A 1196 -24.59 -4.47 -20.81
C LYS A 1196 -24.18 -5.68 -20.00
N ASP A 1197 -22.96 -6.16 -20.22
CA ASP A 1197 -22.41 -7.32 -19.55
C ASP A 1197 -21.98 -6.99 -18.10
N ALA A 1198 -21.40 -5.81 -17.85
CA ALA A 1198 -20.87 -5.47 -16.53
C ALA A 1198 -21.95 -5.45 -15.43
N ALA A 1199 -21.74 -6.24 -14.38
CA ALA A 1199 -22.51 -6.19 -13.13
C ALA A 1199 -21.94 -5.19 -12.13
N ILE A 1200 -20.67 -4.80 -12.28
CA ILE A 1200 -19.92 -3.92 -11.37
C ILE A 1200 -19.26 -2.76 -12.14
N GLU A 1201 -19.03 -1.64 -11.46
CA GLU A 1201 -18.24 -0.52 -12.01
C GLU A 1201 -16.74 -0.88 -12.05
N GLY A 1202 -16.05 -0.52 -13.14
CA GLY A 1202 -14.60 -0.74 -13.26
C GLY A 1202 -14.20 -2.10 -13.83
N LEU A 1203 -15.12 -2.88 -14.41
CA LEU A 1203 -14.82 -4.18 -15.04
C LEU A 1203 -13.70 -4.09 -16.10
N GLU A 1204 -13.54 -2.93 -16.74
CA GLU A 1204 -12.50 -2.67 -17.74
C GLU A 1204 -11.07 -2.69 -17.18
N LYS A 1205 -10.88 -2.61 -15.86
CA LYS A 1205 -9.56 -2.38 -15.25
C LYS A 1205 -8.81 -3.65 -14.84
N ASN A 1206 -9.43 -4.83 -14.90
CA ASN A 1206 -8.82 -6.12 -14.51
C ASN A 1206 -8.21 -6.13 -13.07
N GLU A 1207 -8.62 -5.17 -12.22
CA GLU A 1207 -8.09 -4.90 -10.87
C GLU A 1207 -8.64 -5.88 -9.80
N ARG A 1208 -9.62 -6.72 -10.12
CA ARG A 1208 -10.38 -7.56 -9.15
C ARG A 1208 -10.21 -9.08 -9.32
N GLY A 1209 -9.06 -9.51 -9.84
CA GLY A 1209 -8.59 -10.90 -9.74
C GLY A 1209 -8.58 -11.70 -11.05
N GLY A 1210 -7.50 -12.46 -11.25
CA GLY A 1210 -7.19 -13.18 -12.49
C GLY A 1210 -7.95 -14.49 -12.76
N SER A 1211 -8.95 -14.88 -11.96
CA SER A 1211 -9.66 -16.17 -12.12
C SER A 1211 -11.20 -16.08 -12.08
N HIS A 1212 -11.75 -14.88 -12.32
CA HIS A 1212 -13.19 -14.63 -12.19
C HIS A 1212 -14.09 -15.44 -13.13
N ALA A 1213 -13.58 -16.03 -14.21
CA ALA A 1213 -14.39 -16.77 -15.18
C ALA A 1213 -15.03 -18.05 -14.59
N GLN A 1214 -14.39 -18.67 -13.59
CA GLN A 1214 -14.86 -19.92 -12.98
C GLN A 1214 -14.95 -19.84 -11.45
N CYS A 1215 -14.19 -18.92 -10.84
CA CYS A 1215 -14.12 -18.77 -9.38
C CYS A 1215 -14.76 -17.47 -8.89
N GLY A 1216 -15.46 -16.73 -9.75
CA GLY A 1216 -16.10 -15.45 -9.41
C GLY A 1216 -15.16 -14.40 -8.81
N ILE A 1217 -15.69 -13.46 -8.04
CA ILE A 1217 -14.90 -12.53 -7.23
C ILE A 1217 -15.28 -12.79 -5.77
N HIS A 1218 -14.29 -12.99 -4.92
CA HIS A 1218 -14.53 -13.34 -3.52
C HIS A 1218 -15.37 -12.26 -2.82
N GLY A 1219 -16.46 -12.66 -2.16
CA GLY A 1219 -17.34 -11.75 -1.41
C GLY A 1219 -18.08 -10.69 -2.25
N GLU A 1220 -17.96 -10.71 -3.57
CA GLU A 1220 -18.57 -9.73 -4.47
C GLU A 1220 -19.56 -10.37 -5.45
N ILE A 1221 -20.37 -9.53 -6.09
CA ILE A 1221 -21.27 -9.93 -7.18
C ILE A 1221 -20.43 -10.43 -8.36
N TYR A 1222 -20.88 -11.49 -9.03
CA TYR A 1222 -20.22 -12.02 -10.21
C TYR A 1222 -20.15 -10.93 -11.30
N PRO A 1223 -18.97 -10.63 -11.86
CA PRO A 1223 -18.73 -9.38 -12.60
C PRO A 1223 -19.47 -9.24 -13.93
N ASP A 1224 -19.96 -10.35 -14.51
CA ASP A 1224 -20.63 -10.39 -15.81
C ASP A 1224 -22.05 -10.93 -15.69
N LYS A 1225 -23.05 -10.10 -16.01
CA LYS A 1225 -24.49 -10.43 -15.96
C LYS A 1225 -24.90 -11.55 -16.92
N ARG A 1226 -24.08 -11.86 -17.95
CA ARG A 1226 -24.45 -12.88 -18.93
C ARG A 1226 -24.42 -14.29 -18.32
N PRO A 1227 -25.27 -15.21 -18.82
CA PRO A 1227 -25.19 -16.63 -18.46
C PRO A 1227 -23.78 -17.19 -18.68
N LEU A 1228 -23.33 -18.06 -17.77
CA LEU A 1228 -22.02 -18.70 -17.91
C LEU A 1228 -21.98 -19.55 -19.19
N GLY A 1229 -20.95 -19.31 -20.01
CA GLY A 1229 -20.80 -19.90 -21.33
C GLY A 1229 -21.42 -19.10 -22.49
N PHE A 1230 -22.01 -17.92 -22.24
CA PHE A 1230 -22.55 -17.07 -23.30
C PHE A 1230 -21.49 -16.76 -24.38
N PRO A 1231 -21.82 -16.79 -25.69
CA PRO A 1231 -23.13 -17.11 -26.28
C PRO A 1231 -23.31 -18.60 -26.67
N LEU A 1232 -22.44 -19.50 -26.18
CA LEU A 1232 -22.41 -20.92 -26.54
C LEU A 1232 -23.14 -21.83 -25.52
N ASP A 1233 -23.74 -21.24 -24.48
CA ASP A 1233 -24.42 -21.98 -23.41
C ASP A 1233 -25.78 -22.56 -23.81
N ARG A 1234 -26.38 -22.10 -24.92
CA ARG A 1234 -27.68 -22.56 -25.44
C ARG A 1234 -27.54 -23.27 -26.78
N GLN A 1235 -28.57 -24.01 -27.15
CA GLN A 1235 -28.64 -24.67 -28.45
C GLN A 1235 -28.56 -23.65 -29.60
N ILE A 1236 -27.66 -23.90 -30.54
CA ILE A 1236 -27.57 -23.18 -31.83
C ILE A 1236 -28.15 -24.09 -32.90
N PRO A 1237 -29.44 -23.97 -33.26
CA PRO A 1237 -30.12 -24.91 -34.16
C PRO A 1237 -29.63 -24.81 -35.61
N ASP A 1238 -29.04 -23.67 -35.99
CA ASP A 1238 -28.52 -23.41 -37.33
C ASP A 1238 -27.25 -22.57 -37.24
N GLU A 1239 -26.12 -23.14 -37.63
CA GLU A 1239 -24.81 -22.46 -37.65
C GLU A 1239 -24.79 -21.22 -38.55
N ARG A 1240 -25.68 -21.13 -39.55
CA ARG A 1240 -25.82 -19.90 -40.37
C ARG A 1240 -26.31 -18.70 -39.56
N ALA A 1241 -26.88 -18.92 -38.37
CA ALA A 1241 -27.16 -17.84 -37.45
C ALA A 1241 -25.87 -17.17 -36.98
N LEU A 1242 -24.77 -17.93 -36.83
CA LEU A 1242 -23.48 -17.38 -36.42
C LEU A 1242 -22.83 -16.50 -37.50
N LEU A 1243 -23.08 -16.82 -38.77
CA LEU A 1243 -22.69 -15.97 -39.90
C LEU A 1243 -23.40 -14.61 -39.95
N LYS A 1244 -24.47 -14.44 -39.17
CA LYS A 1244 -25.16 -13.15 -39.04
C LYS A 1244 -24.57 -12.28 -37.93
N PHE A 1245 -23.69 -12.84 -37.09
CA PHE A 1245 -23.03 -12.11 -36.02
C PHE A 1245 -21.67 -11.64 -36.49
N HIS A 1246 -21.57 -10.36 -36.84
CA HIS A 1246 -20.31 -9.76 -37.24
C HIS A 1246 -19.30 -9.67 -36.07
N ASN A 1247 -19.78 -9.81 -34.84
CA ASN A 1247 -19.02 -9.78 -33.59
C ASN A 1247 -18.68 -11.19 -33.04
N VAL A 1248 -18.87 -12.25 -33.84
CA VAL A 1248 -18.43 -13.63 -33.52
C VAL A 1248 -17.54 -14.15 -34.64
N TYR A 1249 -16.38 -14.70 -34.29
CA TYR A 1249 -15.39 -15.19 -35.23
C TYR A 1249 -14.90 -16.58 -34.84
N LYS A 1250 -14.60 -17.41 -35.84
CA LYS A 1250 -14.02 -18.76 -35.65
C LYS A 1250 -12.77 -18.89 -36.48
N GLU A 1251 -11.67 -19.30 -35.85
CA GLU A 1251 -10.39 -19.59 -36.49
C GLU A 1251 -9.97 -21.03 -36.19
N THR A 1252 -9.11 -21.61 -37.02
CA THR A 1252 -8.53 -22.94 -36.74
C THR A 1252 -7.13 -22.79 -36.21
N VAL A 1253 -6.86 -23.44 -35.08
CA VAL A 1253 -5.54 -23.44 -34.45
C VAL A 1253 -5.04 -24.88 -34.30
N THR A 1254 -3.72 -25.07 -34.32
CA THR A 1254 -3.10 -26.38 -34.16
C THR A 1254 -2.24 -26.38 -32.91
N ILE A 1255 -2.45 -27.36 -32.03
CA ILE A 1255 -1.65 -27.56 -30.82
C ILE A 1255 -0.67 -28.71 -31.04
N VAL A 1256 0.61 -28.43 -30.86
CA VAL A 1256 1.70 -29.40 -31.06
C VAL A 1256 2.28 -29.81 -29.70
N PHE A 1257 2.59 -31.09 -29.54
CA PHE A 1257 3.27 -31.60 -28.36
C PHE A 1257 4.75 -31.87 -28.64
N ASP A 1258 5.63 -31.38 -27.78
CA ASP A 1258 7.08 -31.64 -27.86
C ASP A 1258 7.45 -32.90 -27.09
N ASP A 1259 7.76 -33.98 -27.82
CA ASP A 1259 8.26 -35.24 -27.25
C ASP A 1259 9.76 -35.15 -26.86
N HIS A 1260 10.46 -34.05 -27.20
CA HIS A 1260 11.92 -33.92 -27.13
C HIS A 1260 12.42 -32.88 -26.11
N HIS A 1261 11.71 -32.63 -25.02
CA HIS A 1261 12.27 -31.84 -23.93
C HIS A 1261 13.31 -32.68 -23.13
N ASP A 1262 14.43 -33.00 -23.79
CA ASP A 1262 15.66 -33.47 -23.15
C ASP A 1262 16.31 -32.26 -22.44
N ASP A 1263 16.55 -32.41 -21.13
CA ASP A 1263 17.51 -31.71 -20.27
C ASP A 1263 18.07 -30.35 -20.78
N HIS A 1264 17.55 -29.26 -20.23
CA HIS A 1264 18.31 -28.00 -20.09
C HIS A 1264 18.26 -27.46 -18.67
#